data_AF-A0A922FQK7-F1
#
_entry.id   AF-A0A922FQK7-F1
#
_cell.length_a   1.000
_cell.length_b   1.000
_cell.length_c   1.000
_cell.angle_alpha   90.00
_cell.angle_beta   90.00
_cell.angle_gamma   90.00
#
_symmetry.space_group_name_H-M   'P 1'
#
loop_
_entity.id
_entity.type
_entity.pdbx_description
1 polymer ?
#
loop_
_entity_poly.entity_id
_entity_poly.type
_entity_poly.pdbx_seq_one_letter_code
_entity_poly.pdbx_strand_id
1 'polypeptide(L)'
;MADSPERSVWDSVIVLTREAQERGSDPFLWAMQLSSYLNSAEASVSLPSVELSDVLVSYICWDNNVPIMWKFLDKALVLNIVPPMLVLALLSIRVIPSRRVQPAAYGLFMELLKRHAFTSLKSQLHAMNYQRIMQSIDTVLRLSQIFGLQRSEAGTIMVEFIFSIMCQLLDASLDDEGLLELTSEKKFRWEDTPQDMEVGAYDDSNDEKQTEHLERMQKFNTVMAIELIGQFLKNKVTSEILYLARQNMSAHWESFTQRLLLLGANSSALRNMKVITPEELLKLTSNTQMVSLDCKLKSRRKFHDTLAMGPLASSVGLCNEACRSSLWLPLDLFLEDAVETTEVIGRSAIETITGLVKVSRATNYTTWHDTFLGLWIAALRVVQRDRDPIESPRPRLDSRLCLLLSITTLVVADLIEEDESALCDETQYGSSNQCKEKRVPGKCRHGLVSCLQMLGDFQGLLIPPQSTVYAANQAAAKGMLFISGVDVGNANSECVLMKDMPTNCSGNMRHLIVEACIARNLLDTSAYFWPGYVNGNISEKPHGLSSKVPGWTSFMQGASLTQVMISALVSSPASRLEELEKIFEIAVNGSNDEKISVAMILCGASLTWGWNIQEHAAAFIIKLLTPPAPADYSGSDSHLIGYAPLLNVLIVGISSFDRLQIFSQHGLVPQLACSLMTICEVFGSCVPNVVWPAVKGKRITAHDVFSNAFVLFLRLWRFNRPPIEHRVGNTYPVQSPLTPDYLLLHFACIVSTLSELVQGTSVHQIVDKLLKIMFSNTYEGSQSRNSVTSESSGFSGPKNEDTFPRLNDPAWDILEAIPFVAEASLKACAHGKISPRELATGIRILCDCLPASLASITSYLSAEVTRGVWKSVSMNGTDWPSPDANLSNFVEETKKIVAFAGLDVPSVISDGSSTPTLPLPLAALVSLSLTYKVGDHYLLLVGPALESVSSGCPWPCMPIVASLWTQKAKRWHDFFVIRASRTVILQNPNYVVKLLESCFTATVHLNASPVSSEGGVGVLLGHGIQPQFCGWSPWIIFLLVCREIRETILITEKIVSLLMHSVKIIACSGLPRERLEKLKTTKNTMRSGQVSLAAALTRVKLVASVGASLSWLCGGIGLIQSLFREVLPSWFVSAHSSGLEGRSEGMIEMLRGSALAHLAFTCGAFAWGIDSTSMAPNWRRRILGSHMEFIARALDGKISLGCDGATWRAYVLQFLSLMMDSAPTWVLEADVDVLKRLSRGLMQWNEGELALALLGIGGFATMGAVAELIIEKEC
;
A
#
# COMPACT_ATOMS: atom_id res chain seq x y z
N MET A 1 -52.08 -66.64 -28.09
CA MET A 1 -51.33 -65.37 -28.13
C MET A 1 -50.85 -65.13 -26.72
N ALA A 2 -49.55 -65.32 -26.47
CA ALA A 2 -48.96 -65.15 -25.15
C ALA A 2 -47.88 -64.08 -25.28
N ASP A 3 -48.07 -62.99 -24.54
CA ASP A 3 -47.19 -61.84 -24.43
C ASP A 3 -45.83 -62.26 -23.86
N SER A 4 -44.76 -61.94 -24.58
CA SER A 4 -43.39 -61.98 -24.06
C SER A 4 -43.11 -60.71 -23.24
N PRO A 5 -42.41 -60.79 -22.10
CA PRO A 5 -42.09 -59.62 -21.30
C PRO A 5 -41.14 -58.71 -22.09
N GLU A 6 -41.37 -57.40 -22.07
CA GLU A 6 -40.42 -56.40 -22.60
C GLU A 6 -39.07 -56.60 -21.89
N ARG A 7 -38.10 -57.21 -22.58
CA ARG A 7 -36.72 -57.33 -22.08
C ARG A 7 -36.10 -55.94 -22.04
N SER A 8 -35.38 -55.62 -20.96
CA SER A 8 -34.64 -54.36 -20.93
C SER A 8 -33.62 -54.34 -22.09
N VAL A 9 -33.34 -53.15 -22.62
CA VAL A 9 -32.36 -52.97 -23.71
C VAL A 9 -31.00 -53.59 -23.31
N TRP A 10 -30.62 -53.50 -22.04
CA TRP A 10 -29.38 -54.06 -21.48
C TRP A 10 -29.38 -55.59 -21.39
N ASP A 11 -30.51 -56.22 -21.05
CA ASP A 11 -30.63 -57.70 -21.10
C ASP A 11 -30.43 -58.21 -22.52
N SER A 12 -30.95 -57.48 -23.50
CA SER A 12 -30.77 -57.79 -24.91
C SER A 12 -29.32 -57.59 -25.36
N VAL A 13 -28.64 -56.55 -24.87
CA VAL A 13 -27.20 -56.36 -25.09
C VAL A 13 -26.39 -57.52 -24.51
N ILE A 14 -26.68 -57.98 -23.30
CA ILE A 14 -25.99 -59.14 -22.68
C ILE A 14 -26.19 -60.40 -23.51
N VAL A 15 -27.40 -60.66 -24.00
CA VAL A 15 -27.70 -61.82 -24.87
C VAL A 15 -26.94 -61.73 -26.19
N LEU A 16 -26.97 -60.58 -26.87
CA LEU A 16 -26.20 -60.36 -28.10
C LEU A 16 -24.69 -60.52 -27.87
N THR A 17 -24.20 -60.05 -26.73
CA THR A 17 -22.81 -60.13 -26.32
C THR A 17 -22.40 -61.59 -26.07
N ARG A 18 -23.24 -62.38 -25.40
CA ARG A 18 -23.03 -63.81 -25.17
C ARG A 18 -23.04 -64.62 -26.47
N GLU A 19 -24.02 -64.38 -27.34
CA GLU A 19 -24.12 -65.08 -28.62
C GLU A 19 -22.91 -64.81 -29.52
N ALA A 20 -22.45 -63.55 -29.58
CA ALA A 20 -21.28 -63.18 -30.36
C ALA A 20 -19.98 -63.80 -29.81
N GLN A 21 -19.86 -63.89 -28.47
CA GLN A 21 -18.78 -64.55 -27.76
C GLN A 21 -18.73 -66.06 -28.06
N GLU A 22 -19.87 -66.77 -27.96
CA GLU A 22 -19.98 -68.21 -28.24
C GLU A 22 -19.67 -68.55 -29.70
N ARG A 23 -20.07 -67.68 -30.64
CA ARG A 23 -19.79 -67.83 -32.08
C ARG A 23 -18.36 -67.48 -32.48
N GLY A 24 -17.55 -66.93 -31.57
CA GLY A 24 -16.18 -66.48 -31.89
C GLY A 24 -16.17 -65.35 -32.93
N SER A 25 -17.17 -64.47 -32.90
CA SER A 25 -17.35 -63.41 -33.90
C SER A 25 -16.18 -62.43 -33.92
N ASP A 26 -15.86 -61.86 -35.09
CA ASP A 26 -14.82 -60.83 -35.17
C ASP A 26 -15.18 -59.63 -34.25
N PRO A 27 -14.32 -59.25 -33.29
CA PRO A 27 -14.64 -58.23 -32.29
C PRO A 27 -14.97 -56.85 -32.87
N PHE A 28 -14.44 -56.50 -34.05
CA PHE A 28 -14.73 -55.22 -34.69
C PHE A 28 -16.12 -55.24 -35.34
N LEU A 29 -16.47 -56.29 -36.07
CA LEU A 29 -17.82 -56.48 -36.63
C LEU A 29 -18.88 -56.57 -35.52
N TRP A 30 -18.56 -57.24 -34.41
CA TRP A 30 -19.43 -57.30 -33.24
C TRP A 30 -19.70 -55.92 -32.63
N ALA A 31 -18.66 -55.09 -32.44
CA ALA A 31 -18.84 -53.73 -31.93
C ALA A 31 -19.67 -52.85 -32.88
N MET A 32 -19.50 -53.00 -34.20
CA MET A 32 -20.34 -52.32 -35.20
C MET A 32 -21.80 -52.77 -35.15
N GLN A 33 -22.06 -54.07 -35.01
CA GLN A 33 -23.41 -54.62 -34.87
C GLN A 33 -24.08 -54.10 -33.60
N LEU A 34 -23.38 -54.10 -32.47
CA LEU A 34 -23.88 -53.55 -31.22
C LEU A 34 -24.19 -52.05 -31.34
N SER A 35 -23.29 -51.27 -31.97
CA SER A 35 -23.53 -49.85 -32.24
C SER A 35 -24.76 -49.63 -33.11
N SER A 36 -24.96 -50.45 -34.16
CA SER A 36 -26.14 -50.35 -35.04
C SER A 36 -27.45 -50.69 -34.32
N TYR A 37 -27.44 -51.67 -33.42
CA TYR A 37 -28.57 -52.04 -32.59
C TYR A 37 -28.94 -50.93 -31.61
N LEU A 38 -27.94 -50.35 -30.93
CA LEU A 38 -28.15 -49.27 -29.96
C LEU A 38 -28.64 -47.97 -30.60
N ASN A 39 -28.24 -47.70 -31.85
CA ASN A 39 -28.71 -46.57 -32.66
C ASN A 39 -30.04 -46.84 -33.39
N SER A 40 -30.61 -48.04 -33.27
CA SER A 40 -31.90 -48.37 -33.90
C SER A 40 -33.05 -47.64 -33.21
N ALA A 41 -34.17 -47.49 -33.93
CA ALA A 41 -35.38 -46.84 -33.42
C ALA A 41 -35.99 -47.56 -32.20
N GLU A 42 -35.67 -48.84 -31.97
CA GLU A 42 -36.15 -49.63 -30.85
C GLU A 42 -35.35 -49.41 -29.55
N ALA A 43 -34.05 -49.11 -29.64
CA ALA A 43 -33.18 -48.92 -28.46
C ALA A 43 -32.94 -47.44 -28.12
N SER A 44 -32.78 -46.57 -29.12
CA SER A 44 -32.61 -45.10 -28.98
C SER A 44 -31.55 -44.63 -27.95
N VAL A 45 -30.44 -45.36 -27.80
CA VAL A 45 -29.40 -45.04 -26.81
C VAL A 45 -28.37 -44.08 -27.40
N SER A 46 -28.12 -42.95 -26.72
CA SER A 46 -27.05 -42.02 -27.11
C SER A 46 -25.67 -42.61 -26.82
N LEU A 47 -24.82 -42.73 -27.85
CA LEU A 47 -23.43 -43.15 -27.71
C LEU A 47 -22.49 -41.92 -27.60
N PRO A 48 -21.44 -41.95 -26.75
CA PRO A 48 -21.09 -43.03 -25.83
C PRO A 48 -22.02 -43.09 -24.60
N SER A 49 -22.39 -44.29 -24.16
CA SER A 49 -23.32 -44.53 -23.04
C SER A 49 -22.59 -44.88 -21.73
N VAL A 50 -23.00 -44.20 -20.65
CA VAL A 50 -22.52 -44.44 -19.28
C VAL A 50 -23.03 -45.80 -18.79
N GLU A 51 -24.33 -46.06 -18.96
CA GLU A 51 -25.01 -47.26 -18.49
C GLU A 51 -24.48 -48.52 -19.18
N LEU A 52 -24.17 -48.43 -20.49
CA LEU A 52 -23.54 -49.53 -21.21
C LEU A 52 -22.15 -49.87 -20.65
N SER A 53 -21.42 -48.88 -20.13
CA SER A 53 -20.09 -49.09 -19.55
C SER A 53 -20.16 -49.95 -18.29
N ASP A 54 -21.14 -49.69 -17.42
CA ASP A 54 -21.40 -50.50 -16.22
C ASP A 54 -21.81 -51.93 -16.58
N VAL A 55 -22.69 -52.09 -17.58
CA VAL A 55 -23.17 -53.40 -18.04
C VAL A 55 -22.03 -54.22 -18.64
N LEU A 56 -21.22 -53.63 -19.53
CA LEU A 56 -20.09 -54.31 -20.15
C LEU A 56 -19.01 -54.65 -19.12
N VAL A 57 -18.59 -53.71 -18.28
CA VAL A 57 -17.56 -54.00 -17.26
C VAL A 57 -18.04 -55.07 -16.28
N SER A 58 -19.33 -55.04 -15.88
CA SER A 58 -19.90 -56.08 -15.01
C SER A 58 -20.00 -57.45 -15.67
N TYR A 59 -20.22 -57.50 -16.98
CA TYR A 59 -20.24 -58.76 -17.71
C TYR A 59 -18.83 -59.36 -17.90
N ILE A 60 -17.83 -58.51 -18.15
CA ILE A 60 -16.43 -58.90 -18.42
C ILE A 60 -15.73 -59.40 -17.16
N CYS A 61 -15.97 -58.73 -16.04
CA CYS A 61 -15.37 -59.05 -14.77
C CYS A 61 -15.89 -60.42 -14.28
N TRP A 62 -14.94 -61.31 -13.95
CA TRP A 62 -15.13 -62.59 -13.23
C TRP A 62 -15.55 -63.73 -14.17
N ASP A 63 -16.86 -63.96 -14.40
CA ASP A 63 -17.36 -65.15 -15.10
C ASP A 63 -17.05 -65.18 -16.61
N ASN A 64 -16.81 -64.03 -17.25
CA ASN A 64 -16.52 -63.93 -18.70
C ASN A 64 -15.16 -63.28 -19.01
N ASN A 65 -14.16 -63.50 -18.16
CA ASN A 65 -12.81 -63.00 -18.38
C ASN A 65 -12.05 -63.77 -19.48
N VAL A 66 -12.51 -63.62 -20.74
CA VAL A 66 -11.93 -64.30 -21.91
C VAL A 66 -11.24 -63.31 -22.87
N PRO A 67 -10.14 -63.71 -23.55
CA PRO A 67 -9.37 -62.78 -24.39
C PRO A 67 -10.15 -62.10 -25.52
N ILE A 68 -11.16 -62.78 -26.09
CA ILE A 68 -12.00 -62.22 -27.16
C ILE A 68 -12.85 -61.03 -26.66
N MET A 69 -13.23 -61.06 -25.37
CA MET A 69 -14.05 -60.03 -24.76
C MET A 69 -13.27 -58.74 -24.48
N TRP A 70 -12.03 -58.85 -24.02
CA TRP A 70 -11.14 -57.68 -23.87
C TRP A 70 -10.80 -57.04 -25.21
N LYS A 71 -10.65 -57.85 -26.28
CA LYS A 71 -10.50 -57.34 -27.65
C LYS A 71 -11.76 -56.62 -28.13
N PHE A 72 -12.94 -57.14 -27.80
CA PHE A 72 -14.21 -56.47 -28.09
C PHE A 72 -14.32 -55.13 -27.33
N LEU A 73 -13.99 -55.10 -26.05
CA LEU A 73 -13.98 -53.87 -25.26
C LEU A 73 -13.02 -52.82 -25.85
N ASP A 74 -11.81 -53.23 -26.26
CA ASP A 74 -10.86 -52.36 -26.96
C ASP A 74 -11.48 -51.77 -28.25
N LYS A 75 -12.20 -52.58 -29.04
CA LYS A 75 -12.89 -52.09 -30.25
C LYS A 75 -14.07 -51.17 -29.93
N ALA A 76 -14.83 -51.45 -28.86
CA ALA A 76 -15.92 -50.59 -28.41
C ALA A 76 -15.42 -49.21 -27.95
N LEU A 77 -14.25 -49.17 -27.29
CA LEU A 77 -13.56 -47.95 -26.91
C LEU A 77 -13.08 -47.15 -28.11
N VAL A 78 -12.46 -47.81 -29.10
CA VAL A 78 -12.01 -47.16 -30.36
C VAL A 78 -13.18 -46.60 -31.17
N LEU A 79 -14.33 -47.29 -31.18
CA LEU A 79 -15.54 -46.85 -31.87
C LEU A 79 -16.39 -45.84 -31.08
N ASN A 80 -15.91 -45.40 -29.91
CA ASN A 80 -16.58 -44.44 -29.02
C ASN A 80 -18.03 -44.85 -28.65
N ILE A 81 -18.25 -46.16 -28.46
CA ILE A 81 -19.54 -46.73 -28.03
C ILE A 81 -19.71 -46.56 -26.51
N VAL A 82 -18.61 -46.68 -25.77
CA VAL A 82 -18.52 -46.45 -24.33
C VAL A 82 -17.43 -45.42 -24.03
N PRO A 83 -17.53 -44.57 -22.99
CA PRO A 83 -16.51 -43.59 -22.67
C PRO A 83 -15.24 -44.26 -22.08
N PRO A 84 -14.05 -44.10 -22.71
CA PRO A 84 -12.80 -44.64 -22.18
C PRO A 84 -12.47 -44.36 -20.72
N MET A 85 -12.54 -43.11 -20.24
CA MET A 85 -12.18 -42.80 -18.85
C MET A 85 -13.11 -43.48 -17.84
N LEU A 86 -14.41 -43.56 -18.12
CA LEU A 86 -15.36 -44.23 -17.24
C LEU A 86 -15.12 -45.74 -17.20
N VAL A 87 -14.87 -46.37 -18.35
CA VAL A 87 -14.52 -47.81 -18.41
C VAL A 87 -13.24 -48.08 -17.63
N LEU A 88 -12.22 -47.23 -17.77
CA LEU A 88 -10.97 -47.35 -17.02
C LEU A 88 -11.18 -47.17 -15.50
N ALA A 89 -12.02 -46.22 -15.08
CA ALA A 89 -12.39 -46.03 -13.68
C ALA A 89 -13.13 -47.25 -13.10
N LEU A 90 -14.10 -47.80 -13.84
CA LEU A 90 -14.86 -48.99 -13.44
C LEU A 90 -13.98 -50.24 -13.37
N LEU A 91 -13.02 -50.38 -14.29
CA LEU A 91 -12.07 -51.48 -14.26
C LEU A 91 -11.05 -51.31 -13.13
N SER A 92 -10.61 -50.09 -12.81
CA SER A 92 -9.59 -49.90 -11.77
C SER A 92 -10.09 -50.37 -10.41
N ILE A 93 -11.36 -50.09 -10.05
CA ILE A 93 -11.96 -50.51 -8.77
C ILE A 93 -12.19 -52.03 -8.68
N ARG A 94 -12.27 -52.76 -9.79
CA ARG A 94 -12.53 -54.21 -9.80
C ARG A 94 -11.28 -55.04 -10.05
N VAL A 95 -10.38 -54.58 -10.91
CA VAL A 95 -9.23 -55.36 -11.39
C VAL A 95 -8.01 -55.16 -10.50
N ILE A 96 -7.76 -53.95 -9.97
CA ILE A 96 -6.58 -53.66 -9.14
C ILE A 96 -6.64 -54.39 -7.79
N PRO A 97 -7.79 -54.46 -7.07
CA PRO A 97 -7.86 -55.24 -5.84
C PRO A 97 -7.67 -56.75 -6.08
N SER A 98 -8.22 -57.28 -7.17
CA SER A 98 -8.14 -58.71 -7.53
C SER A 98 -6.86 -59.10 -8.28
N ARG A 99 -5.87 -58.20 -8.41
CA ARG A 99 -4.66 -58.40 -9.24
C ARG A 99 -3.81 -59.62 -8.85
N ARG A 100 -3.83 -60.03 -7.58
CA ARG A 100 -3.12 -61.23 -7.10
C ARG A 100 -3.84 -62.52 -7.52
N VAL A 101 -5.17 -62.51 -7.51
CA VAL A 101 -6.02 -63.65 -7.88
C VAL A 101 -6.15 -63.79 -9.40
N GLN A 102 -6.23 -62.66 -10.13
CA GLN A 102 -6.39 -62.62 -11.60
C GLN A 102 -5.32 -61.74 -12.27
N PRO A 103 -4.04 -62.16 -12.32
CA PRO A 103 -2.97 -61.34 -12.90
C PRO A 103 -3.13 -61.10 -14.41
N ALA A 104 -3.77 -62.01 -15.15
CA ALA A 104 -4.02 -61.83 -16.58
C ALA A 104 -4.98 -60.65 -16.86
N ALA A 105 -6.01 -60.46 -16.03
CA ALA A 105 -6.93 -59.33 -16.15
C ALA A 105 -6.22 -57.99 -15.87
N TYR A 106 -5.34 -57.97 -14.86
CA TYR A 106 -4.56 -56.78 -14.52
C TYR A 106 -3.59 -56.37 -15.64
N GLY A 107 -2.93 -57.33 -16.29
CA GLY A 107 -2.10 -57.07 -17.46
C GLY A 107 -2.89 -56.48 -18.64
N LEU A 108 -4.10 -57.00 -18.91
CA LEU A 108 -4.98 -56.49 -19.95
C LEU A 108 -5.54 -55.08 -19.64
N PHE A 109 -5.88 -54.81 -18.38
CA PHE A 109 -6.25 -53.47 -17.92
C PHE A 109 -5.12 -52.46 -18.16
N MET A 110 -3.87 -52.82 -17.81
CA MET A 110 -2.72 -51.95 -18.04
C MET A 110 -2.45 -51.71 -19.54
N GLU A 111 -2.67 -52.70 -20.41
CA GLU A 111 -2.62 -52.50 -21.86
C GLU A 111 -3.72 -51.54 -22.36
N LEU A 112 -4.94 -51.64 -21.83
CA LEU A 112 -6.01 -50.68 -22.15
C LEU A 112 -5.67 -49.28 -21.65
N LEU A 113 -5.14 -49.16 -20.43
CA LEU A 113 -4.70 -47.89 -19.87
C LEU A 113 -3.61 -47.27 -20.75
N LYS A 114 -2.62 -48.05 -21.18
CA LYS A 114 -1.54 -47.61 -22.09
C LYS A 114 -2.08 -47.05 -23.41
N ARG A 115 -3.13 -47.67 -23.98
CA ARG A 115 -3.70 -47.28 -25.27
C ARG A 115 -4.63 -46.08 -25.18
N HIS A 116 -5.48 -46.04 -24.16
CA HIS A 116 -6.61 -45.11 -24.09
C HIS A 116 -6.42 -43.95 -23.13
N ALA A 117 -5.60 -44.07 -22.07
CA ALA A 117 -5.45 -43.00 -21.08
C ALA A 117 -4.87 -41.70 -21.68
N PHE A 118 -4.00 -41.81 -22.69
CA PHE A 118 -3.34 -40.66 -23.33
C PHE A 118 -4.08 -40.13 -24.56
N THR A 119 -4.78 -40.99 -25.29
CA THR A 119 -5.40 -40.66 -26.60
C THR A 119 -6.86 -40.20 -26.47
N SER A 120 -7.56 -40.60 -25.41
CA SER A 120 -9.00 -40.33 -25.23
C SER A 120 -9.34 -38.98 -24.58
N LEU A 121 -8.34 -38.28 -24.01
CA LEU A 121 -8.52 -36.98 -23.35
C LEU A 121 -9.18 -35.94 -24.27
N LYS A 122 -8.74 -35.84 -25.53
CA LYS A 122 -9.27 -34.87 -26.50
C LYS A 122 -10.69 -35.20 -26.95
N SER A 123 -10.95 -36.46 -27.30
CA SER A 123 -12.24 -36.87 -27.87
C SER A 123 -13.39 -36.78 -26.87
N GLN A 124 -13.09 -36.89 -25.56
CA GLN A 124 -14.10 -36.82 -24.51
C GLN A 124 -14.48 -35.40 -24.08
N LEU A 125 -13.57 -34.42 -24.18
CA LEU A 125 -13.88 -33.01 -23.84
C LEU A 125 -15.03 -32.44 -24.68
N HIS A 126 -15.11 -32.83 -25.96
CA HIS A 126 -16.17 -32.38 -26.87
C HIS A 126 -17.38 -33.33 -26.93
N ALA A 127 -17.43 -34.38 -26.10
CA ALA A 127 -18.54 -35.31 -26.09
C ALA A 127 -19.79 -34.67 -25.47
N MET A 128 -20.97 -34.86 -26.10
CA MET A 128 -22.26 -34.32 -25.62
C MET A 128 -22.61 -34.72 -24.17
N ASN A 129 -21.97 -35.76 -23.62
CA ASN A 129 -22.19 -36.29 -22.28
C ASN A 129 -21.03 -36.01 -21.28
N TYR A 130 -20.06 -35.15 -21.61
CA TYR A 130 -18.83 -34.94 -20.80
C TYR A 130 -19.11 -34.73 -19.30
N GLN A 131 -20.02 -33.83 -18.95
CA GLN A 131 -20.36 -33.54 -17.56
C GLN A 131 -20.99 -34.74 -16.83
N ARG A 132 -21.85 -35.50 -17.52
CA ARG A 132 -22.48 -36.73 -16.98
C ARG A 132 -21.45 -37.85 -16.81
N ILE A 133 -20.51 -37.99 -17.75
CA ILE A 133 -19.41 -38.95 -17.67
C ILE A 133 -18.51 -38.65 -16.47
N MET A 134 -18.12 -37.38 -16.28
CA MET A 134 -17.27 -36.99 -15.15
C MET A 134 -17.97 -37.19 -13.80
N GLN A 135 -19.25 -36.83 -13.68
CA GLN A 135 -20.03 -37.14 -12.48
C GLN A 135 -20.07 -38.64 -12.19
N SER A 136 -20.22 -39.48 -13.23
CA SER A 136 -20.20 -40.93 -13.07
C SER A 136 -18.83 -41.42 -12.58
N ILE A 137 -17.72 -40.88 -13.12
CA ILE A 137 -16.37 -41.20 -12.66
C ILE A 137 -16.17 -40.81 -11.19
N ASP A 138 -16.63 -39.63 -10.77
CA ASP A 138 -16.58 -39.20 -9.37
C ASP A 138 -17.38 -40.16 -8.46
N THR A 139 -18.57 -40.60 -8.89
CA THR A 139 -19.36 -41.56 -8.10
C THR A 139 -18.69 -42.93 -7.98
N VAL A 140 -18.06 -43.42 -9.05
CA VAL A 140 -17.39 -44.73 -9.09
C VAL A 140 -16.14 -44.75 -8.22
N LEU A 141 -15.30 -43.71 -8.33
CA LEU A 141 -14.02 -43.63 -7.62
C LEU A 141 -14.09 -42.89 -6.29
N ARG A 142 -15.24 -42.28 -5.97
CA ARG A 142 -15.46 -41.43 -4.79
C ARG A 142 -14.40 -40.32 -4.65
N LEU A 143 -13.99 -39.72 -5.77
CA LEU A 143 -12.86 -38.79 -5.83
C LEU A 143 -13.07 -37.56 -4.93
N SER A 144 -14.27 -36.99 -4.98
CA SER A 144 -14.72 -35.90 -4.11
C SER A 144 -14.64 -36.23 -2.61
N GLN A 145 -14.81 -37.50 -2.22
CA GLN A 145 -14.69 -37.94 -0.83
C GLN A 145 -13.23 -38.21 -0.42
N ILE A 146 -12.42 -38.71 -1.36
CA ILE A 146 -11.02 -39.07 -1.12
C ILE A 146 -10.15 -37.82 -1.01
N PHE A 147 -10.36 -36.84 -1.89
CA PHE A 147 -9.63 -35.59 -1.90
C PHE A 147 -10.34 -34.48 -1.09
N GLY A 148 -11.55 -34.73 -0.57
CA GLY A 148 -12.28 -33.82 0.32
C GLY A 148 -12.94 -32.62 -0.39
N LEU A 149 -13.31 -32.77 -1.67
CA LEU A 149 -13.72 -31.69 -2.57
C LEU A 149 -15.23 -31.78 -2.87
N GLN A 150 -16.06 -30.99 -2.19
CA GLN A 150 -17.51 -30.95 -2.46
C GLN A 150 -17.84 -30.04 -3.67
N ARG A 151 -18.44 -30.62 -4.73
CA ARG A 151 -18.85 -30.00 -6.01
C ARG A 151 -17.71 -29.64 -6.98
N SER A 152 -16.97 -30.65 -7.41
CA SER A 152 -15.95 -30.51 -8.46
C SER A 152 -16.56 -30.33 -9.85
N GLU A 153 -16.07 -29.35 -10.61
CA GLU A 153 -16.35 -29.20 -12.04
C GLU A 153 -15.78 -30.39 -12.83
N ALA A 154 -16.29 -30.63 -14.04
CA ALA A 154 -15.89 -31.79 -14.86
C ALA A 154 -14.37 -31.84 -15.12
N GLY A 155 -13.74 -30.71 -15.43
CA GLY A 155 -12.28 -30.62 -15.55
C GLY A 155 -11.52 -30.91 -14.25
N THR A 156 -12.07 -30.57 -13.08
CA THR A 156 -11.46 -30.87 -11.76
C THR A 156 -11.47 -32.38 -11.51
N ILE A 157 -12.61 -33.04 -11.77
CA ILE A 157 -12.76 -34.49 -11.66
C ILE A 157 -11.75 -35.22 -12.57
N MET A 158 -11.46 -34.67 -13.75
CA MET A 158 -10.46 -35.23 -14.65
C MET A 158 -9.03 -35.18 -14.08
N VAL A 159 -8.65 -34.08 -13.40
CA VAL A 159 -7.36 -34.00 -12.68
C VAL A 159 -7.31 -35.03 -11.56
N GLU A 160 -8.37 -35.12 -10.76
CA GLU A 160 -8.51 -36.09 -9.67
C GLU A 160 -8.45 -37.54 -10.20
N PHE A 161 -9.06 -37.84 -11.34
CA PHE A 161 -9.03 -39.16 -11.98
C PHE A 161 -7.61 -39.57 -12.38
N ILE A 162 -6.88 -38.72 -13.12
CA ILE A 162 -5.51 -39.03 -13.56
C ILE A 162 -4.61 -39.24 -12.34
N PHE A 163 -4.73 -38.38 -11.32
CA PHE A 163 -3.94 -38.51 -10.10
C PHE A 163 -4.32 -39.77 -9.30
N SER A 164 -5.60 -40.11 -9.23
CA SER A 164 -6.10 -41.32 -8.57
C SER A 164 -5.57 -42.61 -9.21
N ILE A 165 -5.60 -42.72 -10.54
CA ILE A 165 -5.03 -43.88 -11.25
C ILE A 165 -3.53 -44.02 -10.96
N MET A 166 -2.79 -42.91 -10.94
CA MET A 166 -1.38 -42.90 -10.57
C MET A 166 -1.13 -43.40 -9.14
N CYS A 167 -1.92 -42.94 -8.17
CA CYS A 167 -1.86 -43.42 -6.79
C CYS A 167 -2.18 -44.91 -6.69
N GLN A 168 -3.23 -45.39 -7.37
CA GLN A 168 -3.63 -46.80 -7.35
C GLN A 168 -2.55 -47.71 -7.94
N LEU A 169 -1.90 -47.32 -9.04
CA LEU A 169 -0.78 -48.08 -9.63
C LEU A 169 0.44 -48.11 -8.70
N LEU A 170 0.77 -46.98 -8.07
CA LEU A 170 1.90 -46.89 -7.14
C LEU A 170 1.68 -47.77 -5.90
N ASP A 171 0.50 -47.67 -5.30
CA ASP A 171 0.13 -48.45 -4.12
C ASP A 171 0.12 -49.95 -4.45
N ALA A 172 -0.41 -50.34 -5.62
CA ALA A 172 -0.39 -51.73 -6.09
C ALA A 172 1.05 -52.25 -6.30
N SER A 173 1.95 -51.46 -6.91
CA SER A 173 3.35 -51.84 -7.09
C SER A 173 4.10 -51.99 -5.76
N LEU A 174 3.86 -51.10 -4.80
CA LEU A 174 4.45 -51.18 -3.47
C LEU A 174 3.95 -52.41 -2.70
N ASP A 175 2.67 -52.74 -2.80
CA ASP A 175 2.08 -53.90 -2.14
C ASP A 175 2.53 -55.22 -2.79
N ASP A 176 2.70 -55.26 -4.13
CA ASP A 176 3.22 -56.44 -4.83
C ASP A 176 4.69 -56.76 -4.47
N GLU A 177 5.48 -55.73 -4.10
CA GLU A 177 6.86 -55.90 -3.62
C GLU A 177 6.97 -55.97 -2.08
N GLY A 178 5.85 -55.94 -1.34
CA GLY A 178 5.83 -55.98 0.12
C GLY A 178 6.41 -54.73 0.80
N LEU A 179 6.52 -53.61 0.07
CA LEU A 179 7.07 -52.34 0.54
C LEU A 179 6.01 -51.45 1.20
N LEU A 180 4.71 -51.69 0.94
CA LEU A 180 3.63 -50.85 1.45
C LEU A 180 3.57 -50.82 2.99
N GLU A 181 3.99 -51.89 3.67
CA GLU A 181 4.03 -51.99 5.15
C GLU A 181 5.04 -51.04 5.81
N LEU A 182 6.00 -50.51 5.04
CA LEU A 182 7.01 -49.56 5.52
C LEU A 182 6.50 -48.10 5.55
N THR A 183 5.27 -47.86 5.11
CA THR A 183 4.66 -46.52 5.13
C THR A 183 3.96 -46.23 6.46
N SER A 184 4.11 -45.02 7.00
CA SER A 184 3.55 -44.63 8.32
C SER A 184 2.05 -44.32 8.29
N GLU A 185 1.48 -44.13 7.10
CA GLU A 185 0.05 -43.84 6.91
C GLU A 185 -0.76 -45.14 6.81
N LYS A 186 -1.88 -45.20 7.53
CA LYS A 186 -2.86 -46.29 7.43
C LYS A 186 -3.21 -46.56 5.96
N LYS A 187 -3.29 -47.85 5.57
CA LYS A 187 -3.78 -48.36 4.27
C LYS A 187 -4.73 -47.37 3.59
N PHE A 188 -4.40 -46.94 2.38
CA PHE A 188 -5.22 -45.99 1.65
C PHE A 188 -6.64 -46.53 1.44
N ARG A 189 -7.61 -45.60 1.49
CA ARG A 189 -9.07 -45.76 1.57
C ARG A 189 -9.76 -46.37 0.33
N TRP A 190 -9.05 -47.10 -0.52
CA TRP A 190 -9.69 -47.86 -1.59
C TRP A 190 -10.35 -49.06 -0.90
N GLU A 191 -11.67 -49.01 -0.69
CA GLU A 191 -12.42 -50.02 0.09
C GLU A 191 -11.99 -51.45 -0.31
N ASP A 192 -11.31 -52.14 0.62
CA ASP A 192 -11.13 -53.60 0.65
C ASP A 192 -12.50 -54.27 0.96
N THR A 193 -13.57 -53.89 0.26
CA THR A 193 -14.79 -54.71 0.22
C THR A 193 -14.66 -55.62 -0.99
N PRO A 194 -14.16 -56.87 -0.82
CA PRO A 194 -14.59 -57.92 -1.72
C PRO A 194 -16.11 -57.96 -1.56
N GLN A 195 -16.85 -57.42 -2.52
CA GLN A 195 -18.24 -57.83 -2.66
C GLN A 195 -18.16 -59.32 -2.94
N ASP A 196 -18.60 -60.09 -1.93
CA ASP A 196 -18.67 -61.53 -1.86
C ASP A 196 -18.64 -62.19 -3.23
N MET A 197 -17.58 -62.91 -3.54
CA MET A 197 -17.64 -64.12 -4.34
C MET A 197 -16.31 -64.87 -4.17
N GLU A 198 -16.25 -65.71 -3.15
CA GLU A 198 -15.34 -66.86 -3.12
C GLU A 198 -15.58 -67.70 -4.38
N VAL A 199 -14.72 -67.56 -5.39
CA VAL A 199 -14.65 -68.54 -6.47
C VAL A 199 -13.90 -69.74 -5.91
N GLY A 200 -14.65 -70.82 -5.69
CA GLY A 200 -14.23 -72.00 -4.94
C GLY A 200 -12.85 -72.53 -5.35
N ALA A 201 -12.00 -72.68 -4.34
CA ALA A 201 -10.84 -73.55 -4.39
C ALA A 201 -11.31 -75.00 -4.55
N TYR A 202 -11.27 -75.51 -5.78
CA TYR A 202 -11.20 -76.93 -6.12
C TYR A 202 -10.09 -77.02 -7.17
N ASP A 203 -9.10 -77.90 -7.13
CA ASP A 203 -8.89 -79.10 -6.34
C ASP A 203 -7.37 -79.27 -6.23
N ASP A 204 -6.91 -79.80 -5.10
CA ASP A 204 -5.50 -80.10 -4.84
C ASP A 204 -4.96 -81.09 -5.89
N SER A 205 -3.67 -80.95 -6.23
CA SER A 205 -2.81 -81.91 -6.97
C SER A 205 -2.52 -81.69 -8.47
N ASN A 206 -1.97 -80.52 -8.87
CA ASN A 206 -0.91 -80.49 -9.93
C ASN A 206 -0.17 -79.16 -10.23
N ASP A 207 -0.10 -78.17 -9.33
CA ASP A 207 0.08 -76.79 -9.85
C ASP A 207 1.38 -76.03 -9.60
N GLU A 208 2.51 -76.63 -9.17
CA GLU A 208 3.78 -75.85 -9.04
C GLU A 208 4.15 -75.05 -10.31
N LYS A 209 3.89 -75.60 -11.51
CA LYS A 209 4.12 -74.87 -12.79
C LYS A 209 3.13 -73.74 -13.03
N GLN A 210 1.90 -73.86 -12.55
CA GLN A 210 0.84 -72.86 -12.72
C GLN A 210 0.99 -71.73 -11.69
N THR A 211 1.37 -72.04 -10.45
CA THR A 211 1.76 -71.04 -9.43
C THR A 211 3.02 -70.28 -9.86
N GLU A 212 4.06 -70.95 -10.37
CA GLU A 212 5.24 -70.27 -10.93
C GLU A 212 4.88 -69.35 -12.11
N HIS A 213 3.94 -69.77 -12.97
CA HIS A 213 3.49 -68.97 -14.11
C HIS A 213 2.71 -67.73 -13.66
N LEU A 214 1.83 -67.86 -12.65
CA LEU A 214 1.09 -66.76 -12.03
C LEU A 214 2.04 -65.76 -11.35
N GLU A 215 3.03 -66.24 -10.60
CA GLU A 215 4.05 -65.39 -9.96
C GLU A 215 4.91 -64.64 -10.98
N ARG A 216 5.30 -65.29 -12.09
CA ARG A 216 6.01 -64.62 -13.20
C ARG A 216 5.16 -63.52 -13.83
N MET A 217 3.85 -63.77 -14.02
CA MET A 217 2.92 -62.75 -14.53
C MET A 217 2.75 -61.59 -13.56
N GLN A 218 2.64 -61.84 -12.26
CA GLN A 218 2.56 -60.79 -11.24
C GLN A 218 3.81 -59.89 -11.27
N LYS A 219 5.01 -60.48 -11.27
CA LYS A 219 6.27 -59.71 -11.38
C LYS A 219 6.35 -58.89 -12.66
N PHE A 220 5.92 -59.44 -13.79
CA PHE A 220 5.86 -58.70 -15.07
C PHE A 220 4.87 -57.54 -15.01
N ASN A 221 3.71 -57.77 -14.41
CA ASN A 221 2.69 -56.74 -14.22
C ASN A 221 3.17 -55.60 -13.33
N THR A 222 3.90 -55.89 -12.25
CA THR A 222 4.50 -54.86 -11.39
C THR A 222 5.48 -53.99 -12.18
N VAL A 223 6.33 -54.58 -13.03
CA VAL A 223 7.24 -53.84 -13.93
C VAL A 223 6.44 -52.96 -14.91
N MET A 224 5.36 -53.50 -15.48
CA MET A 224 4.50 -52.76 -16.41
C MET A 224 3.79 -51.57 -15.74
N ALA A 225 3.33 -51.73 -14.50
CA ALA A 225 2.72 -50.66 -13.72
C ALA A 225 3.73 -49.52 -13.45
N ILE A 226 4.96 -49.87 -13.07
CA ILE A 226 6.06 -48.90 -12.88
C ILE A 226 6.40 -48.19 -14.20
N GLU A 227 6.38 -48.90 -15.34
CA GLU A 227 6.57 -48.31 -16.66
C GLU A 227 5.47 -47.28 -16.96
N LEU A 228 4.22 -47.61 -16.68
CA LEU A 228 3.07 -46.73 -16.90
C LEU A 228 3.15 -45.47 -16.04
N ILE A 229 3.49 -45.60 -14.75
CA ILE A 229 3.78 -44.46 -13.86
C ILE A 229 4.81 -43.53 -14.51
N GLY A 230 5.90 -44.09 -15.02
CA GLY A 230 6.91 -43.32 -15.73
C GLY A 230 6.42 -42.69 -17.04
N GLN A 231 5.54 -43.36 -17.79
CA GLN A 231 4.93 -42.82 -19.01
C GLN A 231 3.99 -41.65 -18.72
N PHE A 232 3.17 -41.72 -17.67
CA PHE A 232 2.32 -40.60 -17.23
C PHE A 232 3.13 -39.38 -16.82
N LEU A 233 4.26 -39.57 -16.16
CA LEU A 233 5.16 -38.48 -15.77
C LEU A 233 5.96 -37.91 -16.95
N LYS A 234 6.25 -38.71 -17.99
CA LYS A 234 6.96 -38.29 -19.22
C LYS A 234 6.04 -37.67 -20.27
N ASN A 235 4.77 -38.06 -20.34
CA ASN A 235 3.82 -37.53 -21.32
C ASN A 235 3.49 -36.07 -20.98
N LYS A 236 3.58 -35.19 -21.98
CA LYS A 236 3.50 -33.74 -21.81
C LYS A 236 2.16 -33.28 -21.22
N VAL A 237 1.04 -33.76 -21.76
CA VAL A 237 -0.32 -33.41 -21.30
C VAL A 237 -0.56 -33.90 -19.86
N THR A 238 -0.30 -35.18 -19.59
CA THR A 238 -0.59 -35.76 -18.27
C THR A 238 0.37 -35.24 -17.20
N SER A 239 1.61 -34.93 -17.55
CA SER A 239 2.59 -34.30 -16.66
C SER A 239 2.17 -32.87 -16.28
N GLU A 240 1.67 -32.08 -17.24
CA GLU A 240 1.11 -30.75 -16.97
C GLU A 240 -0.16 -30.81 -16.10
N ILE A 241 -1.02 -31.83 -16.29
CA ILE A 241 -2.20 -32.05 -15.43
C ILE A 241 -1.79 -32.49 -14.00
N LEU A 242 -0.83 -33.41 -13.86
CA LEU A 242 -0.32 -33.85 -12.56
C LEU A 242 0.38 -32.72 -11.80
N TYR A 243 0.92 -31.73 -12.50
CA TYR A 243 1.43 -30.51 -11.86
C TYR A 243 0.32 -29.68 -11.21
N LEU A 244 -0.89 -29.65 -11.77
CA LEU A 244 -2.04 -29.01 -11.13
C LEU A 244 -2.42 -29.73 -9.83
N ALA A 245 -2.36 -31.06 -9.82
CA ALA A 245 -2.54 -31.86 -8.62
C ALA A 245 -1.47 -31.53 -7.57
N ARG A 246 -0.21 -31.40 -7.96
CA ARG A 246 0.88 -31.00 -7.06
C ARG A 246 0.66 -29.61 -6.45
N GLN A 247 0.22 -28.63 -7.24
CA GLN A 247 0.00 -27.26 -6.76
C GLN A 247 -1.22 -27.14 -5.84
N ASN A 248 -2.33 -27.81 -6.19
CA ASN A 248 -3.61 -27.60 -5.52
C ASN A 248 -3.95 -28.68 -4.48
N MET A 249 -3.28 -29.84 -4.50
CA MET A 249 -3.47 -30.98 -3.58
C MET A 249 -2.13 -31.38 -2.92
N SER A 250 -1.41 -30.40 -2.36
CA SER A 250 -0.04 -30.54 -1.86
C SER A 250 0.13 -31.67 -0.83
N ALA A 251 -0.80 -31.81 0.12
CA ALA A 251 -0.76 -32.86 1.14
C ALA A 251 -0.83 -34.28 0.52
N HIS A 252 -1.71 -34.49 -0.46
CA HIS A 252 -1.82 -35.77 -1.17
C HIS A 252 -0.61 -36.01 -2.08
N TRP A 253 -0.09 -34.96 -2.71
CA TRP A 253 1.12 -35.06 -3.54
C TRP A 253 2.37 -35.38 -2.72
N GLU A 254 2.49 -34.85 -1.50
CA GLU A 254 3.60 -35.15 -0.61
C GLU A 254 3.59 -36.63 -0.21
N SER A 255 2.44 -37.15 0.21
CA SER A 255 2.26 -38.58 0.49
C SER A 255 2.58 -39.46 -0.73
N PHE A 256 2.10 -39.08 -1.92
CA PHE A 256 2.45 -39.75 -3.18
C PHE A 256 3.97 -39.74 -3.44
N THR A 257 4.64 -38.61 -3.20
CA THR A 257 6.09 -38.45 -3.42
C THR A 257 6.89 -39.31 -2.44
N GLN A 258 6.48 -39.38 -1.16
CA GLN A 258 7.11 -40.25 -0.16
C GLN A 258 7.03 -41.73 -0.56
N ARG A 259 5.88 -42.17 -1.06
CA ARG A 259 5.70 -43.55 -1.56
C ARG A 259 6.50 -43.84 -2.82
N LEU A 260 6.59 -42.87 -3.73
CA LEU A 260 7.42 -43.02 -4.92
C LEU A 260 8.91 -43.04 -4.58
N LEU A 261 9.36 -42.29 -3.58
CA LEU A 261 10.71 -42.36 -3.04
C LEU A 261 11.01 -43.73 -2.44
N LEU A 262 10.06 -44.30 -1.70
CA LEU A 262 10.16 -45.66 -1.15
C LEU A 262 10.30 -46.70 -2.27
N LEU A 263 9.48 -46.59 -3.32
CA LEU A 263 9.58 -47.44 -4.51
C LEU A 263 10.94 -47.29 -5.19
N GLY A 264 11.39 -46.04 -5.42
CA GLY A 264 12.67 -45.73 -6.04
C GLY A 264 13.87 -46.32 -5.29
N ALA A 265 13.87 -46.25 -3.96
CA ALA A 265 14.96 -46.72 -3.13
C ALA A 265 15.01 -48.25 -3.00
N ASN A 266 13.85 -48.90 -2.86
CA ASN A 266 13.78 -50.29 -2.39
C ASN A 266 13.24 -51.29 -3.42
N SER A 267 12.65 -50.84 -4.54
CA SER A 267 12.08 -51.74 -5.55
C SER A 267 13.15 -52.58 -6.25
N SER A 268 12.95 -53.89 -6.18
CA SER A 268 13.71 -54.89 -6.93
C SER A 268 13.31 -54.94 -8.40
N ALA A 269 12.03 -54.69 -8.71
CA ALA A 269 11.51 -54.68 -10.08
C ALA A 269 12.10 -53.49 -10.88
N LEU A 270 12.16 -52.31 -10.27
CA LEU A 270 12.70 -51.09 -10.86
C LEU A 270 14.21 -51.18 -11.09
N ARG A 271 14.98 -51.79 -10.17
CA ARG A 271 16.44 -51.96 -10.33
C ARG A 271 16.82 -52.85 -11.52
N ASN A 272 15.95 -53.79 -11.89
CA ASN A 272 16.17 -54.74 -12.98
C ASN A 272 15.62 -54.26 -14.34
N MET A 273 15.03 -53.06 -14.38
CA MET A 273 14.34 -52.51 -15.53
C MET A 273 15.30 -51.72 -16.46
N LYS A 274 15.14 -51.86 -17.79
CA LYS A 274 16.02 -51.18 -18.77
C LYS A 274 15.49 -49.82 -19.25
N VAL A 275 14.20 -49.55 -19.08
CA VAL A 275 13.50 -48.43 -19.74
C VAL A 275 13.48 -47.16 -18.88
N ILE A 276 13.49 -47.30 -17.56
CA ILE A 276 13.45 -46.18 -16.59
C ILE A 276 14.34 -46.56 -15.41
N THR A 277 15.33 -45.72 -15.10
CA THR A 277 16.17 -45.92 -13.92
C THR A 277 15.51 -45.34 -12.66
N PRO A 278 15.85 -45.82 -11.46
CA PRO A 278 15.38 -45.23 -10.22
C PRO A 278 15.67 -43.71 -10.14
N GLU A 279 16.85 -43.31 -10.58
CA GLU A 279 17.26 -41.90 -10.62
C GLU A 279 16.46 -41.07 -11.63
N GLU A 280 16.07 -41.65 -12.77
CA GLU A 280 15.19 -40.99 -13.74
C GLU A 280 13.77 -40.84 -13.22
N LEU A 281 13.21 -41.87 -12.57
CA LEU A 281 11.88 -41.81 -11.96
C LEU A 281 11.79 -40.74 -10.87
N LEU A 282 12.85 -40.62 -10.05
CA LEU A 282 12.98 -39.59 -9.02
C LEU A 282 13.25 -38.20 -9.61
N LYS A 283 13.99 -38.08 -10.72
CA LYS A 283 14.15 -36.81 -11.47
C LYS A 283 12.86 -36.33 -12.11
N LEU A 284 12.02 -37.26 -12.57
CA LEU A 284 10.71 -36.94 -13.16
C LEU A 284 9.71 -36.39 -12.13
N THR A 285 9.90 -36.70 -10.85
CA THR A 285 9.09 -36.15 -9.75
C THR A 285 9.73 -34.93 -9.06
N SER A 286 11.07 -34.82 -9.10
CA SER A 286 11.82 -33.65 -8.60
C SER A 286 12.04 -32.52 -9.63
N ASN A 287 11.60 -32.68 -10.89
CA ASN A 287 11.49 -31.65 -11.94
C ASN A 287 12.78 -31.06 -12.53
N THR A 288 13.33 -31.63 -13.61
CA THR A 288 14.26 -30.91 -14.53
C THR A 288 13.64 -30.51 -15.89
N GLN A 289 12.61 -31.21 -16.39
CA GLN A 289 11.93 -30.89 -17.66
C GLN A 289 10.75 -29.91 -17.53
N MET A 290 10.05 -29.93 -16.39
CA MET A 290 8.89 -29.06 -16.11
C MET A 290 9.22 -27.69 -15.55
N VAL A 291 10.51 -27.44 -15.30
CA VAL A 291 11.04 -26.07 -15.29
C VAL A 291 10.57 -25.34 -16.55
N SER A 292 10.17 -25.99 -17.65
CA SER A 292 9.64 -25.32 -18.84
C SER A 292 8.26 -24.65 -18.73
N LEU A 293 7.32 -24.94 -17.82
CA LEU A 293 6.11 -24.09 -17.71
C LEU A 293 6.44 -22.81 -16.95
N ASP A 294 7.13 -22.97 -15.83
CA ASP A 294 7.63 -21.89 -14.97
C ASP A 294 8.79 -21.09 -15.64
N CYS A 295 9.57 -21.72 -16.53
CA CYS A 295 10.59 -21.11 -17.39
C CYS A 295 10.13 -20.74 -18.77
N LYS A 296 8.98 -21.20 -19.29
CA LYS A 296 8.31 -20.54 -20.43
C LYS A 296 7.64 -19.27 -19.93
N LEU A 297 7.06 -19.30 -18.74
CA LEU A 297 6.65 -18.11 -18.00
C LEU A 297 7.84 -17.19 -17.71
N LYS A 298 8.98 -17.70 -17.22
CA LYS A 298 10.21 -16.89 -17.07
C LYS A 298 10.92 -16.56 -18.40
N SER A 299 10.70 -17.29 -19.50
CA SER A 299 11.29 -16.98 -20.82
C SER A 299 10.40 -16.02 -21.61
N ARG A 300 9.11 -15.96 -21.31
CA ARG A 300 8.20 -14.92 -21.80
C ARG A 300 8.24 -13.68 -20.90
N ARG A 301 8.55 -13.82 -19.60
CA ARG A 301 9.23 -12.75 -18.85
C ARG A 301 10.44 -12.33 -19.63
N LYS A 302 11.36 -13.22 -20.04
CA LYS A 302 12.47 -12.82 -20.93
C LYS A 302 12.04 -12.19 -22.25
N PHE A 303 10.92 -12.54 -22.88
CA PHE A 303 10.47 -11.90 -24.13
C PHE A 303 9.87 -10.50 -23.88
N HIS A 304 9.18 -10.33 -22.76
CA HIS A 304 8.81 -9.02 -22.21
C HIS A 304 10.02 -8.28 -21.61
N ASP A 305 11.07 -8.94 -21.15
CA ASP A 305 12.33 -8.40 -20.62
C ASP A 305 13.30 -8.05 -21.77
N THR A 306 13.16 -8.71 -22.93
CA THR A 306 13.83 -8.32 -24.18
C THR A 306 13.20 -7.03 -24.72
N LEU A 307 11.95 -6.73 -24.33
CA LEU A 307 11.26 -5.45 -24.53
C LEU A 307 11.31 -4.51 -23.30
N ALA A 308 11.64 -5.02 -22.12
CA ALA A 308 11.73 -4.35 -20.84
C ALA A 308 12.96 -4.84 -20.06
N MET A 309 14.14 -4.42 -20.53
CA MET A 309 15.40 -4.40 -19.76
C MET A 309 15.91 -5.75 -19.21
N GLY A 310 16.65 -6.50 -20.04
CA GLY A 310 17.71 -7.37 -19.52
C GLY A 310 18.84 -6.54 -18.89
N PRO A 311 19.55 -7.05 -17.86
CA PRO A 311 20.74 -6.39 -17.32
C PRO A 311 21.84 -6.41 -18.38
N LEU A 312 22.00 -5.29 -19.11
CA LEU A 312 23.12 -5.04 -20.01
C LEU A 312 24.40 -4.89 -19.16
N ALA A 313 25.01 -6.03 -18.84
CA ALA A 313 26.41 -6.08 -18.47
C ALA A 313 27.24 -5.71 -19.71
N SER A 314 28.20 -4.80 -19.52
CA SER A 314 29.23 -4.34 -20.47
C SER A 314 28.83 -3.28 -21.51
N SER A 315 28.76 -2.01 -21.09
CA SER A 315 29.63 -0.96 -21.65
C SER A 315 29.60 0.31 -20.79
N VAL A 316 30.79 0.62 -20.24
CA VAL A 316 31.34 1.90 -19.78
C VAL A 316 30.40 2.93 -19.14
N GLY A 317 30.64 3.18 -17.84
CA GLY A 317 29.89 4.03 -16.94
C GLY A 317 29.78 5.50 -17.35
N LEU A 318 28.74 6.14 -16.79
CA LEU A 318 28.31 7.55 -16.83
C LEU A 318 26.92 7.78 -17.44
N CYS A 319 26.39 6.93 -18.33
CA CYS A 319 25.04 7.12 -18.92
C CYS A 319 23.89 6.40 -18.19
N ASN A 320 24.17 5.49 -17.25
CA ASN A 320 23.15 4.62 -16.63
C ASN A 320 22.50 5.18 -15.34
N GLU A 321 23.09 6.20 -14.73
CA GLU A 321 22.71 6.65 -13.38
C GLU A 321 21.47 7.56 -13.37
N ALA A 322 21.35 8.46 -14.35
CA ALA A 322 20.17 9.31 -14.54
C ALA A 322 18.90 8.47 -14.82
N CYS A 323 19.04 7.38 -15.57
CA CYS A 323 17.93 6.51 -15.98
C CYS A 323 17.31 5.75 -14.79
N ARG A 324 18.13 5.31 -13.82
CA ARG A 324 17.68 4.58 -12.62
C ARG A 324 16.99 5.48 -11.59
N SER A 325 17.39 6.75 -11.51
CA SER A 325 16.77 7.70 -10.57
C SER A 325 15.28 7.97 -10.85
N SER A 326 14.88 7.91 -12.12
CA SER A 326 13.50 8.19 -12.55
C SER A 326 12.49 7.13 -12.10
N LEU A 327 12.93 5.90 -11.84
CA LEU A 327 12.08 4.79 -11.40
C LEU A 327 11.52 5.00 -9.98
N TRP A 328 12.19 5.82 -9.18
CA TRP A 328 11.87 6.10 -7.79
C TRP A 328 11.12 7.42 -7.61
N LEU A 329 10.74 8.06 -8.71
CA LEU A 329 10.06 9.33 -8.69
C LEU A 329 8.82 9.30 -7.77
N PRO A 330 7.93 8.30 -7.78
CA PRO A 330 6.81 8.27 -6.84
C PRO A 330 7.20 8.36 -5.35
N LEU A 331 8.36 7.78 -4.97
CA LEU A 331 8.90 7.92 -3.61
C LEU A 331 9.38 9.35 -3.35
N ASP A 332 10.12 9.95 -4.28
CA ASP A 332 10.53 11.36 -4.19
C ASP A 332 9.28 12.26 -4.02
N LEU A 333 8.23 12.04 -4.81
CA LEU A 333 6.99 12.83 -4.78
C LEU A 333 6.25 12.68 -3.43
N PHE A 334 6.17 11.47 -2.90
CA PHE A 334 5.46 11.19 -1.65
C PHE A 334 6.24 11.70 -0.42
N LEU A 335 7.55 11.48 -0.36
CA LEU A 335 8.37 11.96 0.75
C LEU A 335 8.34 13.49 0.84
N GLU A 336 8.27 14.18 -0.31
CA GLU A 336 8.10 15.63 -0.35
C GLU A 336 6.72 16.08 0.13
N ASP A 337 5.63 15.38 -0.26
CA ASP A 337 4.30 15.65 0.30
C ASP A 337 4.30 15.45 1.84
N ALA A 338 4.90 14.37 2.34
CA ALA A 338 4.97 14.07 3.78
C ALA A 338 5.72 15.12 4.62
N VAL A 339 6.54 15.97 3.99
CA VAL A 339 7.25 17.09 4.63
C VAL A 339 6.53 18.43 4.43
N GLU A 340 6.00 18.65 3.22
CA GLU A 340 5.43 19.94 2.83
C GLU A 340 4.06 20.19 3.47
N THR A 341 3.37 19.12 3.85
CA THR A 341 2.01 19.21 4.37
C THR A 341 1.95 19.97 5.68
N THR A 342 1.25 21.11 5.66
CA THR A 342 0.75 21.77 6.87
C THR A 342 -0.39 20.99 7.56
N GLU A 343 -0.94 19.97 6.88
CA GLU A 343 -2.00 19.10 7.39
C GLU A 343 -1.43 17.80 7.96
N VAL A 344 -1.80 17.48 9.20
CA VAL A 344 -1.46 16.23 9.88
C VAL A 344 -2.22 15.07 9.23
N ILE A 345 -1.51 14.12 8.62
CA ILE A 345 -2.09 12.95 7.95
C ILE A 345 -2.34 11.87 9.01
N GLY A 346 -3.56 11.31 9.06
CA GLY A 346 -3.93 10.26 10.01
C GLY A 346 -3.41 8.85 9.68
N ARG A 347 -2.66 8.69 8.58
CA ARG A 347 -2.06 7.42 8.16
C ARG A 347 -0.57 7.41 8.49
N SER A 348 -0.06 6.24 8.87
CA SER A 348 1.37 6.05 9.11
C SER A 348 2.17 6.27 7.82
N ALA A 349 3.24 7.07 7.92
CA ALA A 349 4.18 7.22 6.81
C ALA A 349 4.92 5.90 6.55
N ILE A 350 5.15 5.10 7.60
CA ILE A 350 5.79 3.78 7.51
C ILE A 350 4.97 2.87 6.59
N GLU A 351 3.69 2.66 6.89
CA GLU A 351 2.80 1.81 6.08
C GLU A 351 2.72 2.27 4.62
N THR A 352 2.63 3.59 4.41
CA THR A 352 2.48 4.15 3.07
C THR A 352 3.77 4.00 2.26
N ILE A 353 4.93 4.29 2.85
CA ILE A 353 6.24 4.14 2.18
C ILE A 353 6.55 2.66 1.95
N THR A 354 6.30 1.77 2.92
CA THR A 354 6.44 0.31 2.76
C THR A 354 5.61 -0.17 1.58
N GLY A 355 4.34 0.26 1.49
CA GLY A 355 3.49 -0.02 0.33
C GLY A 355 4.08 0.49 -0.99
N LEU A 356 4.48 1.77 -1.05
CA LEU A 356 5.08 2.36 -2.25
C LEU A 356 6.37 1.65 -2.69
N VAL A 357 7.24 1.28 -1.75
CA VAL A 357 8.49 0.55 -2.02
C VAL A 357 8.20 -0.83 -2.62
N LYS A 358 7.22 -1.56 -2.06
CA LYS A 358 6.76 -2.84 -2.62
C LYS A 358 6.22 -2.66 -4.04
N VAL A 359 5.40 -1.63 -4.25
CA VAL A 359 4.85 -1.31 -5.57
C VAL A 359 5.95 -1.00 -6.57
N SER A 360 6.82 -0.03 -6.27
CA SER A 360 7.91 0.37 -7.14
C SER A 360 8.85 -0.80 -7.45
N ARG A 361 9.14 -1.66 -6.47
CA ARG A 361 9.97 -2.85 -6.69
C ARG A 361 9.29 -3.86 -7.61
N ALA A 362 8.02 -4.17 -7.36
CA ALA A 362 7.27 -5.15 -8.15
C ALA A 362 7.03 -4.68 -9.59
N THR A 363 6.81 -3.38 -9.82
CA THR A 363 6.61 -2.82 -11.17
C THR A 363 7.90 -2.70 -11.97
N ASN A 364 9.02 -2.44 -11.29
CA ASN A 364 10.32 -2.19 -11.93
C ASN A 364 11.23 -3.42 -11.93
N TYR A 365 10.81 -4.54 -11.33
CA TYR A 365 11.58 -5.78 -11.18
C TYR A 365 12.99 -5.56 -10.61
N THR A 366 13.10 -4.71 -9.59
CA THR A 366 14.39 -4.32 -9.01
C THR A 366 14.87 -5.30 -7.94
N THR A 367 16.18 -5.41 -7.81
CA THR A 367 16.80 -6.15 -6.70
C THR A 367 16.54 -5.44 -5.37
N TRP A 368 16.67 -6.15 -4.24
CA TRP A 368 16.63 -5.52 -2.91
C TRP A 368 17.67 -4.40 -2.77
N HIS A 369 18.86 -4.58 -3.37
CA HIS A 369 19.91 -3.57 -3.42
C HIS A 369 19.47 -2.27 -4.10
N ASP A 370 18.99 -2.34 -5.34
CA ASP A 370 18.56 -1.14 -6.10
C ASP A 370 17.37 -0.46 -5.42
N THR A 371 16.51 -1.24 -4.76
CA THR A 371 15.32 -0.76 -4.06
C THR A 371 15.68 0.05 -2.83
N PHE A 372 16.55 -0.47 -1.96
CA PHE A 372 17.04 0.28 -0.81
C PHE A 372 17.85 1.51 -1.25
N LEU A 373 18.66 1.40 -2.30
CA LEU A 373 19.43 2.54 -2.80
C LEU A 373 18.51 3.67 -3.30
N GLY A 374 17.46 3.32 -4.04
CA GLY A 374 16.45 4.27 -4.48
C GLY A 374 15.74 4.98 -3.32
N LEU A 375 15.35 4.22 -2.28
CA LEU A 375 14.71 4.75 -1.07
C LEU A 375 15.63 5.71 -0.30
N TRP A 376 16.89 5.33 -0.04
CA TRP A 376 17.86 6.18 0.66
C TRP A 376 18.20 7.44 -0.12
N ILE A 377 18.38 7.34 -1.44
CA ILE A 377 18.63 8.51 -2.30
C ILE A 377 17.44 9.47 -2.27
N ALA A 378 16.20 8.97 -2.36
CA ALA A 378 15.01 9.81 -2.29
C ALA A 378 14.89 10.53 -0.94
N ALA A 379 15.09 9.81 0.17
CA ALA A 379 15.07 10.39 1.51
C ALA A 379 16.21 11.41 1.75
N LEU A 380 17.41 11.14 1.23
CA LEU A 380 18.55 12.08 1.31
C LEU A 380 18.29 13.36 0.53
N ARG A 381 17.72 13.28 -0.68
CA ARG A 381 17.37 14.48 -1.47
C ARG A 381 16.40 15.39 -0.72
N VAL A 382 15.43 14.82 -0.02
CA VAL A 382 14.46 15.58 0.80
C VAL A 382 15.17 16.33 1.92
N VAL A 383 16.14 15.70 2.59
CA VAL A 383 16.95 16.34 3.65
C VAL A 383 17.88 17.41 3.08
N GLN A 384 18.50 17.13 1.93
CA GLN A 384 19.50 17.99 1.29
C GLN A 384 18.94 19.16 0.51
N ARG A 385 17.63 19.26 0.33
CA ARG A 385 17.00 20.47 -0.19
C ARG A 385 17.19 21.60 0.81
N ASP A 386 18.35 22.23 0.70
CA ASP A 386 18.80 23.40 1.44
C ASP A 386 18.05 24.61 0.89
N ARG A 387 16.77 24.67 1.24
CA ARG A 387 16.07 25.95 1.26
C ARG A 387 16.39 26.55 2.62
N ASP A 388 17.24 27.57 2.63
CA ASP A 388 17.15 28.58 3.68
C ASP A 388 15.66 28.91 3.90
N PRO A 389 15.18 28.98 5.15
CA PRO A 389 13.78 28.71 5.51
C PRO A 389 12.84 29.78 4.94
N ILE A 390 12.33 29.50 3.74
CA ILE A 390 11.24 30.22 3.07
C ILE A 390 9.88 29.56 3.36
N GLU A 391 9.86 28.42 4.05
CA GLU A 391 8.64 27.68 4.43
C GLU A 391 8.36 27.86 5.92
N SER A 392 7.30 28.60 6.27
CA SER A 392 6.74 28.73 7.63
C SER A 392 7.69 29.33 8.69
N PRO A 393 7.19 29.91 9.80
CA PRO A 393 8.01 30.45 10.89
C PRO A 393 9.07 29.54 11.53
N ARG A 394 9.22 28.26 11.17
CA ARG A 394 10.23 27.34 11.71
C ARG A 394 10.77 26.35 10.64
N PRO A 395 12.08 26.05 10.66
CA PRO A 395 12.72 25.10 9.74
C PRO A 395 12.26 23.66 9.99
N ARG A 396 11.72 22.99 8.97
CA ARG A 396 11.18 21.61 9.03
C ARG A 396 12.23 20.50 9.13
N LEU A 397 13.46 20.85 9.52
CA LEU A 397 14.62 19.94 9.43
C LEU A 397 14.44 18.69 10.30
N ASP A 398 13.90 18.83 11.52
CA ASP A 398 13.68 17.70 12.42
C ASP A 398 12.72 16.66 11.82
N SER A 399 11.68 17.10 11.10
CA SER A 399 10.72 16.21 10.42
C SER A 399 11.32 15.51 9.20
N ARG A 400 12.23 16.17 8.47
CA ARG A 400 12.97 15.59 7.34
C ARG A 400 13.97 14.54 7.81
N LEU A 401 14.67 14.83 8.91
CA LEU A 401 15.59 13.90 9.56
C LEU A 401 14.85 12.71 10.19
N CYS A 402 13.66 12.92 10.75
CA CYS A 402 12.78 11.84 11.21
C CYS A 402 12.44 10.88 10.05
N LEU A 403 12.03 11.40 8.89
CA LEU A 403 11.76 10.56 7.71
C LEU A 403 12.97 9.74 7.29
N LEU A 404 14.15 10.36 7.23
CA LEU A 404 15.38 9.69 6.82
C LEU A 404 15.87 8.67 7.85
N LEU A 405 16.02 9.06 9.11
CA LEU A 405 16.77 8.26 10.10
C LEU A 405 15.88 7.36 10.95
N SER A 406 14.60 7.71 11.13
CA SER A 406 13.63 6.89 11.88
C SER A 406 12.67 6.15 10.95
N ILE A 407 11.87 6.84 10.14
CA ILE A 407 10.83 6.20 9.32
C ILE A 407 11.43 5.27 8.26
N THR A 408 12.46 5.71 7.53
CA THR A 408 13.09 4.87 6.49
C THR A 408 13.75 3.62 7.09
N THR A 409 14.35 3.73 8.29
CA THR A 409 14.92 2.54 8.95
C THR A 409 13.84 1.57 9.44
N LEU A 410 12.70 2.07 9.93
CA LEU A 410 11.53 1.24 10.27
C LEU A 410 10.92 0.56 9.04
N VAL A 411 10.77 1.27 7.92
CA VAL A 411 10.34 0.68 6.63
C VAL A 411 11.26 -0.46 6.20
N VAL A 412 12.58 -0.28 6.33
CA VAL A 412 13.56 -1.32 6.01
C VAL A 412 13.44 -2.51 6.99
N ALA A 413 13.16 -2.26 8.27
CA ALA A 413 12.93 -3.29 9.26
C ALA A 413 11.71 -4.16 8.91
N ASP A 414 10.57 -3.53 8.62
CA ASP A 414 9.32 -4.21 8.22
C ASP A 414 9.56 -5.10 6.99
N LEU A 415 10.26 -4.58 5.98
CA LEU A 415 10.57 -5.32 4.75
C LEU A 415 11.52 -6.51 4.97
N ILE A 416 12.43 -6.43 5.95
CA ILE A 416 13.31 -7.55 6.32
C ILE A 416 12.53 -8.60 7.12
N GLU A 417 11.70 -8.18 8.06
CA GLU A 417 10.88 -9.09 8.87
C GLU A 417 9.88 -9.88 8.00
N GLU A 418 9.25 -9.23 7.03
CA GLU A 418 8.37 -9.89 6.06
C GLU A 418 9.13 -10.89 5.16
N ASP A 419 10.33 -10.55 4.65
CA ASP A 419 11.15 -11.45 3.81
C ASP A 419 11.67 -12.66 4.62
N GLU A 420 12.01 -12.45 5.90
CA GLU A 420 12.50 -13.50 6.80
C GLU A 420 11.38 -14.40 7.35
N SER A 421 10.18 -13.88 7.58
CA SER A 421 9.02 -14.65 8.04
C SER A 421 8.44 -15.55 6.94
N ALA A 422 8.39 -15.08 5.69
CA ALA A 422 7.93 -15.87 4.54
C ALA A 422 8.77 -17.15 4.29
N LEU A 423 10.06 -17.14 4.65
CA LEU A 423 10.95 -18.31 4.57
C LEU A 423 10.65 -19.36 5.66
N CYS A 424 10.04 -18.98 6.78
CA CYS A 424 9.68 -19.89 7.86
C CYS A 424 8.38 -20.65 7.60
N ASP A 425 7.41 -20.03 6.92
CA ASP A 425 6.12 -20.67 6.60
C ASP A 425 6.27 -21.80 5.58
N GLU A 426 7.28 -21.77 4.70
CA GLU A 426 7.58 -22.89 3.79
C GLU A 426 8.23 -24.10 4.49
N THR A 427 8.70 -23.98 5.74
CA THR A 427 9.50 -25.01 6.42
C THR A 427 8.87 -25.62 7.67
N GLN A 428 7.67 -25.21 8.09
CA GLN A 428 7.03 -25.73 9.30
C GLN A 428 5.89 -26.72 9.03
N TYR A 429 6.26 -27.95 8.71
CA TYR A 429 5.57 -29.15 9.20
C TYR A 429 6.62 -30.25 9.41
N GLY A 430 7.34 -30.19 10.54
CA GLY A 430 8.27 -31.24 10.92
C GLY A 430 9.29 -30.84 11.99
N SER A 431 9.11 -31.39 13.19
CA SER A 431 10.05 -31.43 14.32
C SER A 431 10.22 -30.15 15.15
N SER A 432 9.68 -30.20 16.36
CA SER A 432 9.93 -29.23 17.43
C SER A 432 11.37 -29.33 17.95
N ASN A 433 11.93 -28.18 18.30
CA ASN A 433 12.99 -27.99 19.30
C ASN A 433 14.41 -28.44 18.91
N GLN A 434 15.06 -27.67 18.03
CA GLN A 434 16.46 -27.22 18.16
C GLN A 434 16.84 -26.37 16.93
N CYS A 435 16.64 -25.05 16.99
CA CYS A 435 17.26 -24.14 16.02
C CYS A 435 17.60 -22.80 16.67
N LYS A 436 18.73 -22.79 17.40
CA LYS A 436 19.42 -21.56 17.82
C LYS A 436 20.83 -21.45 17.22
N GLU A 437 21.11 -22.18 16.15
CA GLU A 437 22.40 -22.08 15.46
C GLU A 437 22.23 -21.55 14.04
N LYS A 438 22.69 -20.30 13.86
CA LYS A 438 23.00 -19.58 12.62
C LYS A 438 21.90 -19.59 11.55
N ARG A 439 20.90 -18.70 11.73
CA ARG A 439 20.08 -18.20 10.62
C ARG A 439 21.00 -17.67 9.52
N VAL A 440 20.94 -18.25 8.34
CA VAL A 440 21.58 -17.70 7.14
C VAL A 440 20.90 -16.35 6.86
N PRO A 441 21.64 -15.22 6.80
CA PRO A 441 21.02 -13.92 6.56
C PRO A 441 20.27 -13.92 5.22
N GLY A 442 19.01 -13.47 5.24
CA GLY A 442 18.14 -13.44 4.06
C GLY A 442 18.69 -12.58 2.93
N LYS A 443 18.21 -12.81 1.69
CA LYS A 443 18.60 -12.03 0.50
C LYS A 443 18.36 -10.53 0.69
N CYS A 444 17.35 -10.16 1.49
CA CYS A 444 17.02 -8.78 1.84
C CYS A 444 18.15 -8.08 2.64
N ARG A 445 18.66 -8.69 3.72
CA ARG A 445 19.77 -8.12 4.52
C ARG A 445 21.05 -7.92 3.71
N HIS A 446 21.36 -8.86 2.82
CA HIS A 446 22.52 -8.71 1.93
C HIS A 446 22.36 -7.51 0.98
N GLY A 447 21.15 -7.31 0.45
CA GLY A 447 20.80 -6.14 -0.36
C GLY A 447 21.02 -4.82 0.40
N LEU A 448 20.61 -4.75 1.67
CA LEU A 448 20.81 -3.59 2.54
C LEU A 448 22.30 -3.25 2.74
N VAL A 449 23.11 -4.25 3.11
CA VAL A 449 24.56 -4.07 3.31
C VAL A 449 25.24 -3.56 2.03
N SER A 450 24.97 -4.20 0.90
CA SER A 450 25.53 -3.82 -0.39
C SER A 450 25.12 -2.40 -0.80
N CYS A 451 23.85 -2.03 -0.55
CA CYS A 451 23.34 -0.68 -0.81
C CYS A 451 24.09 0.38 0.02
N LEU A 452 24.22 0.18 1.33
CA LEU A 452 24.86 1.17 2.21
C LEU A 452 26.37 1.28 1.98
N GLN A 453 27.02 0.24 1.45
CA GLN A 453 28.39 0.32 0.95
C GLN A 453 28.48 1.24 -0.28
N MET A 454 27.65 1.00 -1.31
CA MET A 454 27.60 1.83 -2.53
C MET A 454 27.16 3.27 -2.26
N LEU A 455 26.30 3.50 -1.25
CA LEU A 455 25.84 4.84 -0.90
C LEU A 455 27.01 5.79 -0.59
N GLY A 456 28.15 5.27 -0.12
CA GLY A 456 29.38 6.03 0.10
C GLY A 456 29.95 6.71 -1.14
N ASP A 457 29.61 6.25 -2.34
CA ASP A 457 30.09 6.84 -3.60
C ASP A 457 29.36 8.16 -3.93
N PHE A 458 28.18 8.39 -3.34
CA PHE A 458 27.36 9.60 -3.55
C PHE A 458 27.73 10.74 -2.60
N GLN A 459 29.00 11.16 -2.59
CA GLN A 459 29.53 12.17 -1.64
C GLN A 459 28.74 13.49 -1.64
N GLY A 460 28.25 13.93 -2.81
CA GLY A 460 27.40 15.12 -2.92
C GLY A 460 26.06 14.99 -2.17
N LEU A 461 25.52 13.76 -2.07
CA LEU A 461 24.26 13.46 -1.36
C LEU A 461 24.42 13.26 0.15
N LEU A 462 25.66 13.13 0.63
CA LEU A 462 25.95 12.78 2.02
C LEU A 462 26.37 13.97 2.88
N ILE A 463 26.41 15.18 2.34
CA ILE A 463 26.76 16.39 3.07
C ILE A 463 25.70 16.65 4.16
N PRO A 464 26.06 16.66 5.46
CA PRO A 464 25.10 16.88 6.53
C PRO A 464 24.71 18.36 6.67
N PRO A 465 23.44 18.68 6.94
CA PRO A 465 23.00 20.02 7.35
C PRO A 465 23.78 20.55 8.56
N GLN A 466 24.00 21.86 8.65
CA GLN A 466 24.85 22.49 9.68
C GLN A 466 24.53 22.07 11.12
N SER A 467 23.24 21.95 11.47
CA SER A 467 22.81 21.52 12.82
C SER A 467 23.11 20.05 13.14
N THR A 468 23.34 19.21 12.12
CA THR A 468 23.58 17.77 12.26
C THR A 468 25.05 17.37 12.13
N VAL A 469 25.93 18.31 11.73
CA VAL A 469 27.38 18.08 11.60
C VAL A 469 27.97 17.49 12.89
N TYR A 470 27.54 18.01 14.04
CA TYR A 470 27.98 17.49 15.35
C TYR A 470 27.63 16.01 15.54
N ALA A 471 26.37 15.64 15.28
CA ALA A 471 25.90 14.26 15.40
C ALA A 471 26.61 13.33 14.39
N ALA A 472 26.82 13.79 13.16
CA ALA A 472 27.54 13.03 12.14
C ALA A 472 29.00 12.77 12.55
N ASN A 473 29.69 13.77 13.08
CA ASN A 473 31.06 13.63 13.60
C ASN A 473 31.12 12.68 14.80
N GLN A 474 30.12 12.71 15.68
CA GLN A 474 30.02 11.78 16.81
C GLN A 474 29.86 10.33 16.33
N ALA A 475 29.02 10.08 15.33
CA ALA A 475 28.85 8.76 14.70
C ALA A 475 30.15 8.25 14.07
N ALA A 476 30.88 9.10 13.34
CA ALA A 476 32.18 8.75 12.77
C ALA A 476 33.23 8.40 13.84
N ALA A 477 33.27 9.20 14.91
CA ALA A 477 34.18 8.97 16.02
C ALA A 477 33.88 7.67 16.77
N LYS A 478 32.61 7.30 16.91
CA LYS A 478 32.20 6.02 17.53
C LYS A 478 32.74 4.82 16.76
N GLY A 479 32.64 4.83 15.42
CA GLY A 479 33.24 3.81 14.57
C GLY A 479 34.78 3.75 14.71
N MET A 480 35.43 4.92 14.73
CA MET A 480 36.89 5.00 14.89
C MET A 480 37.39 4.45 16.24
N LEU A 481 36.70 4.80 17.35
CA LEU A 481 37.04 4.32 18.68
C LEU A 481 36.88 2.79 18.79
N PHE A 482 35.83 2.23 18.18
CA PHE A 482 35.59 0.79 18.15
C PHE A 482 36.71 0.04 17.41
N ILE A 483 37.15 0.53 16.23
CA ILE A 483 38.25 -0.08 15.47
C ILE A 483 39.57 0.01 16.25
N SER A 484 39.79 1.08 17.02
CA SER A 484 41.00 1.28 17.82
C SER A 484 41.13 0.37 19.05
N GLY A 485 40.14 -0.49 19.32
CA GLY A 485 40.15 -1.44 20.44
C GLY A 485 39.94 -0.81 21.81
N VAL A 486 39.47 0.44 21.87
CA VAL A 486 38.94 1.03 23.11
C VAL A 486 37.58 0.37 23.36
N ASP A 487 37.38 -0.18 24.55
CA ASP A 487 36.15 -0.91 24.91
C ASP A 487 34.94 0.04 24.97
N VAL A 488 34.30 0.24 23.82
CA VAL A 488 33.00 0.92 23.69
C VAL A 488 31.86 0.00 24.17
N GLY A 489 32.17 -1.28 24.50
CA GLY A 489 31.18 -2.30 24.84
C GLY A 489 30.48 -2.11 26.19
N ASN A 490 31.01 -1.28 27.09
CA ASN A 490 30.42 -1.06 28.42
C ASN A 490 30.30 0.41 28.85
N ALA A 491 30.75 1.35 28.02
CA ALA A 491 30.56 2.77 28.22
C ALA A 491 29.61 3.29 27.15
N ASN A 492 28.32 3.44 27.50
CA ASN A 492 27.37 4.26 26.76
C ASN A 492 28.01 5.65 26.57
N SER A 493 28.57 5.90 25.38
CA SER A 493 29.47 7.01 25.12
C SER A 493 28.68 8.29 24.81
N GLU A 494 28.10 8.85 25.86
CA GLU A 494 27.60 10.21 25.82
C GLU A 494 28.75 11.23 25.87
N CYS A 495 28.73 12.10 24.87
CA CYS A 495 29.38 13.41 24.83
C CYS A 495 30.88 13.43 25.20
N VAL A 496 31.73 13.01 24.27
CA VAL A 496 33.06 13.63 24.20
C VAL A 496 32.83 15.10 23.86
N LEU A 497 33.19 15.99 24.77
CA LEU A 497 33.11 17.44 24.54
C LEU A 497 33.96 17.77 23.30
N MET A 498 33.51 18.69 22.44
CA MET A 498 34.22 19.08 21.22
C MET A 498 35.70 19.49 21.43
N LYS A 499 36.07 19.83 22.68
CA LYS A 499 37.45 20.13 23.09
C LYS A 499 38.38 18.91 23.17
N ASP A 500 37.84 17.70 23.31
CA ASP A 500 38.61 16.45 23.50
C ASP A 500 38.51 15.50 22.28
N MET A 501 37.83 15.93 21.21
CA MET A 501 37.67 15.14 19.98
C MET A 501 38.92 15.23 19.09
N PRO A 502 39.42 14.12 18.54
CA PRO A 502 40.49 14.16 17.55
C PRO A 502 40.06 15.02 16.35
N THR A 503 40.91 15.96 15.92
CA THR A 503 40.62 16.92 14.84
C THR A 503 40.38 16.28 13.45
N ASN A 504 40.43 14.95 13.35
CA ASN A 504 40.33 14.18 12.11
C ASN A 504 38.97 13.48 11.89
N CYS A 505 37.98 13.62 12.79
CA CYS A 505 36.67 12.97 12.62
C CYS A 505 35.70 13.83 11.81
N SER A 506 35.73 13.75 10.47
CA SER A 506 34.73 14.37 9.59
C SER A 506 33.65 13.36 9.18
N GLY A 507 32.52 13.39 9.89
CA GLY A 507 31.36 12.56 9.62
C GLY A 507 30.45 13.12 8.52
N ASN A 508 29.64 12.25 7.94
CA ASN A 508 28.65 12.58 6.90
C ASN A 508 27.33 11.83 7.16
N MET A 509 26.29 12.07 6.36
CA MET A 509 24.97 11.46 6.57
C MET A 509 24.97 9.92 6.55
N ARG A 510 25.91 9.28 5.85
CA ARG A 510 26.04 7.82 5.82
C ARG A 510 26.40 7.26 7.20
N HIS A 511 27.18 7.98 8.00
CA HIS A 511 27.50 7.57 9.38
C HIS A 511 26.24 7.55 10.24
N LEU A 512 25.38 8.57 10.12
CA LEU A 512 24.11 8.62 10.86
C LEU A 512 23.16 7.48 10.44
N ILE A 513 23.07 7.20 9.14
CA ILE A 513 22.23 6.10 8.61
C ILE A 513 22.73 4.75 9.15
N VAL A 514 24.04 4.50 9.11
CA VAL A 514 24.62 3.24 9.59
C VAL A 514 24.42 3.09 11.10
N GLU A 515 24.62 4.14 11.89
CA GLU A 515 24.31 4.12 13.33
C GLU A 515 22.84 3.83 13.61
N ALA A 516 21.91 4.42 12.84
CA ALA A 516 20.48 4.16 12.99
C ALA A 516 20.11 2.72 12.66
N CYS A 517 20.73 2.14 11.64
CA CYS A 517 20.57 0.73 11.29
C CYS A 517 21.17 -0.23 12.35
N ILE A 518 22.33 0.11 12.94
CA ILE A 518 22.93 -0.68 14.02
C ILE A 518 22.04 -0.64 15.27
N ALA A 519 21.53 0.54 15.64
CA ALA A 519 20.67 0.69 16.81
C ALA A 519 19.37 -0.13 16.73
N ARG A 520 18.87 -0.37 15.51
CA ARG A 520 17.68 -1.19 15.23
C ARG A 520 17.98 -2.67 14.93
N ASN A 521 19.21 -3.14 15.16
CA ASN A 521 19.66 -4.50 14.86
C ASN A 521 19.50 -4.92 13.37
N LEU A 522 19.46 -3.94 12.45
CA LEU A 522 19.46 -4.18 11.00
C LEU A 522 20.87 -4.47 10.49
N LEU A 523 21.88 -3.88 11.14
CA LEU A 523 23.31 -4.10 10.91
C LEU A 523 24.01 -4.48 12.21
N ASP A 524 25.14 -5.16 12.09
CA ASP A 524 26.08 -5.39 13.19
C ASP A 524 27.23 -4.37 13.14
N THR A 525 27.93 -4.21 14.26
CA THR A 525 29.16 -3.43 14.44
C THR A 525 30.27 -3.76 13.44
N SER A 526 30.19 -4.90 12.75
CA SER A 526 31.03 -5.23 11.59
C SER A 526 31.00 -4.15 10.49
N ALA A 527 29.95 -3.33 10.40
CA ALA A 527 29.84 -2.21 9.47
C ALA A 527 30.94 -1.15 9.64
N TYR A 528 31.50 -1.01 10.85
CA TYR A 528 32.60 -0.07 11.09
C TYR A 528 33.87 -0.43 10.31
N PHE A 529 34.06 -1.70 9.97
CA PHE A 529 35.21 -2.18 9.18
C PHE A 529 35.02 -2.03 7.67
N TRP A 530 33.92 -1.44 7.19
CA TRP A 530 33.73 -1.24 5.75
C TRP A 530 34.80 -0.32 5.16
N PRO A 531 35.31 -0.63 3.95
CA PRO A 531 36.30 0.22 3.27
C PRO A 531 35.78 1.66 3.12
N GLY A 532 36.60 2.64 3.50
CA GLY A 532 36.24 4.06 3.42
C GLY A 532 35.16 4.52 4.40
N TYR A 533 34.75 3.69 5.39
CA TYR A 533 33.83 4.12 6.45
C TYR A 533 34.50 5.05 7.46
N VAL A 534 35.75 4.81 7.85
CA VAL A 534 36.53 5.72 8.70
C VAL A 534 37.77 6.19 7.94
N ASN A 535 37.95 7.50 7.79
CA ASN A 535 39.13 8.11 7.19
C ASN A 535 40.12 8.52 8.30
N GLY A 536 41.09 7.68 8.62
CA GLY A 536 42.15 8.05 9.56
C GLY A 536 43.23 6.99 9.76
N ASN A 537 44.49 7.40 9.78
CA ASN A 537 45.59 6.58 10.29
C ASN A 537 45.45 6.48 11.82
N ILE A 538 45.34 5.25 12.32
CA ILE A 538 45.27 4.95 13.76
C ILE A 538 46.70 5.03 14.31
N SER A 539 47.12 6.21 14.79
CA SER A 539 48.47 6.33 15.40
C SER A 539 48.51 6.90 16.81
N GLU A 540 47.43 7.43 17.37
CA GLU A 540 47.46 7.94 18.75
C GLU A 540 46.21 7.53 19.53
N LYS A 541 46.43 6.85 20.66
CA LYS A 541 45.39 6.63 21.68
C LYS A 541 45.08 7.99 22.31
N PRO A 542 43.81 8.42 22.37
CA PRO A 542 43.46 9.65 23.09
C PRO A 542 43.76 9.46 24.58
N HIS A 543 44.82 10.11 25.06
CA HIS A 543 45.17 10.12 26.48
C HIS A 543 44.30 11.17 27.18
N GLY A 544 43.27 10.71 27.90
CA GLY A 544 42.56 11.50 28.91
C GLY A 544 41.04 11.55 28.75
N LEU A 545 40.32 10.44 28.97
CA LEU A 545 38.89 10.50 29.28
C LEU A 545 38.68 10.30 30.78
N SER A 546 38.63 11.41 31.53
CA SER A 546 38.01 11.43 32.85
C SER A 546 37.55 12.84 33.19
N SER A 547 36.29 13.13 32.84
CA SER A 547 35.46 13.98 33.67
C SER A 547 34.07 13.33 33.71
N LYS A 548 33.55 13.09 34.93
CA LYS A 548 32.18 12.61 35.13
C LYS A 548 31.22 13.73 34.72
N VAL A 549 30.88 13.80 33.44
CA VAL A 549 29.85 14.71 32.94
C VAL A 549 28.48 14.12 33.28
N PRO A 550 27.53 14.91 33.83
CA PRO A 550 26.17 14.45 34.05
C PRO A 550 25.50 14.11 32.70
N GLY A 551 24.90 12.92 32.62
CA GLY A 551 24.26 12.37 31.41
C GLY A 551 23.49 11.08 31.72
N TRP A 552 22.90 10.47 30.69
CA TRP A 552 22.10 9.24 30.74
C TRP A 552 22.86 8.08 31.41
N THR A 553 24.16 7.97 31.22
CA THR A 553 24.99 6.94 31.88
C THR A 553 25.05 7.07 33.39
N SER A 554 25.30 8.29 33.87
CA SER A 554 25.33 8.61 35.31
C SER A 554 23.94 8.41 35.92
N PHE A 555 22.88 8.74 35.17
CA PHE A 555 21.50 8.49 35.57
C PHE A 555 21.15 6.99 35.65
N MET A 556 21.59 6.19 34.67
CA MET A 556 21.40 4.73 34.70
C MET A 556 22.12 4.09 35.89
N GLN A 557 23.28 4.62 36.28
CA GLN A 557 24.05 4.24 37.48
C GLN A 557 23.43 4.71 38.81
N GLY A 558 22.29 5.41 38.80
CA GLY A 558 21.53 5.76 40.01
C GLY A 558 21.71 7.20 40.51
N ALA A 559 22.26 8.12 39.71
CA ALA A 559 22.31 9.53 40.06
C ALA A 559 20.90 10.15 40.14
N SER A 560 20.69 11.08 41.09
CA SER A 560 19.41 11.77 41.26
C SER A 560 19.15 12.83 40.18
N LEU A 561 17.86 13.10 39.91
CA LEU A 561 17.38 14.10 38.95
C LEU A 561 17.59 15.54 39.47
N THR A 562 18.83 15.98 39.54
CA THR A 562 19.16 17.39 39.81
C THR A 562 18.88 18.27 38.59
N GLN A 563 18.72 19.59 38.77
CA GLN A 563 18.45 20.52 37.65
C GLN A 563 19.50 20.45 36.52
N VAL A 564 20.76 20.23 36.87
CA VAL A 564 21.86 20.06 35.90
C VAL A 564 21.68 18.76 35.12
N MET A 565 21.33 17.65 35.79
CA MET A 565 21.01 16.38 35.15
C MET A 565 19.81 16.51 34.21
N ILE A 566 18.72 17.15 34.67
CA ILE A 566 17.53 17.40 33.84
C ILE A 566 17.90 18.18 32.59
N SER A 567 18.68 19.26 32.71
CA SER A 567 19.09 20.05 31.54
C SER A 567 19.95 19.26 30.54
N ALA A 568 20.78 18.34 31.01
CA ALA A 568 21.59 17.46 30.18
C ALA A 568 20.71 16.42 29.45
N LEU A 569 19.81 15.75 30.16
CA LEU A 569 18.90 14.74 29.60
C LEU A 569 17.86 15.33 28.64
N VAL A 570 17.43 16.58 28.86
CA VAL A 570 16.55 17.30 27.91
C VAL A 570 17.28 17.64 26.60
N SER A 571 18.60 17.84 26.66
CA SER A 571 19.42 18.30 25.53
C SER A 571 20.12 17.16 24.77
N SER A 572 20.27 15.98 25.39
CA SER A 572 20.86 14.78 24.80
C SER A 572 19.79 13.69 24.61
N PRO A 573 19.64 13.09 23.41
CA PRO A 573 18.69 12.00 23.22
C PRO A 573 19.15 10.73 23.94
N ALA A 574 18.20 9.94 24.44
CA ALA A 574 18.51 8.59 24.90
C ALA A 574 19.06 7.72 23.75
N SER A 575 19.89 6.74 24.12
CA SER A 575 20.58 5.85 23.20
C SER A 575 19.91 4.47 23.11
N ARG A 576 19.15 4.07 24.15
CA ARG A 576 18.50 2.75 24.26
C ARG A 576 17.08 2.86 24.80
N LEU A 577 16.25 1.85 24.52
CA LEU A 577 14.89 1.76 25.05
C LEU A 577 14.85 1.67 26.58
N GLU A 578 15.78 0.93 27.19
CA GLU A 578 15.90 0.75 28.65
C GLU A 578 16.01 2.09 29.40
N GLU A 579 16.70 3.06 28.80
CA GLU A 579 16.87 4.41 29.35
C GLU A 579 15.53 5.16 29.39
N LEU A 580 14.70 5.02 28.36
CA LEU A 580 13.35 5.59 28.32
C LEU A 580 12.39 4.85 29.24
N GLU A 581 12.49 3.53 29.34
CA GLU A 581 11.65 2.72 30.24
C GLU A 581 11.84 3.13 31.70
N LYS A 582 13.09 3.30 32.14
CA LYS A 582 13.40 3.80 33.50
C LYS A 582 12.80 5.18 33.75
N ILE A 583 12.85 6.08 32.76
CA ILE A 583 12.22 7.40 32.85
C ILE A 583 10.69 7.27 32.92
N PHE A 584 10.09 6.42 32.09
CA PHE A 584 8.65 6.19 32.10
C PHE A 584 8.17 5.61 33.44
N GLU A 585 8.91 4.69 34.05
CA GLU A 585 8.60 4.16 35.39
C GLU A 585 8.58 5.26 36.46
N ILE A 586 9.54 6.20 36.43
CA ILE A 586 9.56 7.37 37.32
C ILE A 586 8.38 8.29 37.03
N ALA A 587 7.94 8.42 35.77
CA ALA A 587 6.76 9.22 35.42
C ALA A 587 5.46 8.65 36.02
N VAL A 588 5.37 7.33 36.18
CA VAL A 588 4.17 6.67 36.74
C VAL A 588 4.23 6.69 38.26
N ASN A 589 5.37 6.31 38.85
CA ASN A 589 5.51 6.02 40.29
C ASN A 589 6.19 7.13 41.11
N GLY A 590 6.81 8.12 40.46
CA GLY A 590 7.59 9.17 41.13
C GLY A 590 6.74 10.27 41.77
N SER A 591 7.44 11.20 42.45
CA SER A 591 6.86 12.42 43.02
C SER A 591 6.37 13.39 41.94
N ASN A 592 5.51 14.36 42.30
CA ASN A 592 4.97 15.32 41.33
C ASN A 592 6.06 16.15 40.63
N ASP A 593 7.15 16.48 41.31
CA ASP A 593 8.28 17.24 40.72
C ASP A 593 9.12 16.37 39.77
N GLU A 594 9.30 15.09 40.11
CA GLU A 594 9.97 14.12 39.23
C GLU A 594 9.12 13.86 37.98
N LYS A 595 7.79 13.73 38.12
CA LYS A 595 6.85 13.59 37.00
C LYS A 595 6.97 14.75 36.00
N ILE A 596 7.00 15.98 36.49
CA ILE A 596 7.19 17.17 35.65
C ILE A 596 8.55 17.15 34.96
N SER A 597 9.61 16.78 35.69
CA SER A 597 10.98 16.70 35.17
C SER A 597 11.11 15.66 34.06
N VAL A 598 10.51 14.49 34.25
CA VAL A 598 10.45 13.43 33.25
C VAL A 598 9.70 13.85 32.00
N ALA A 599 8.54 14.53 32.14
CA ALA A 599 7.81 15.04 30.99
C ALA A 599 8.65 16.01 30.14
N MET A 600 9.47 16.86 30.79
CA MET A 600 10.41 17.73 30.06
C MET A 600 11.47 16.92 29.31
N ILE A 601 12.01 15.85 29.91
CA ILE A 601 13.03 14.99 29.30
C ILE A 601 12.45 14.26 28.08
N LEU A 602 11.26 13.64 28.21
CA LEU A 602 10.60 12.93 27.11
C LEU A 602 10.25 13.85 25.94
N CYS A 603 9.76 15.07 26.22
CA CYS A 603 9.49 16.08 25.19
C CYS A 603 10.76 16.82 24.69
N GLY A 604 11.95 16.44 25.16
CA GLY A 604 13.24 17.03 24.80
C GLY A 604 13.88 16.41 23.57
N ALA A 605 15.21 16.28 23.59
CA ALA A 605 16.02 15.75 22.49
C ALA A 605 15.65 14.30 22.11
N SER A 606 15.19 13.47 23.05
CA SER A 606 14.77 12.09 22.74
C SER A 606 13.60 12.03 21.75
N LEU A 607 12.69 13.00 21.76
CA LEU A 607 11.58 13.09 20.79
C LEU A 607 12.02 13.71 19.46
N THR A 608 12.94 14.67 19.45
CA THR A 608 13.31 15.39 18.22
C THR A 608 14.49 14.76 17.48
N TRP A 609 15.53 14.39 18.22
CA TRP A 609 16.84 13.93 17.70
C TRP A 609 17.17 12.48 18.10
N GLY A 610 16.33 11.84 18.91
CA GLY A 610 16.44 10.42 19.26
C GLY A 610 15.93 9.50 18.17
N TRP A 611 16.43 9.62 16.93
CA TRP A 611 15.89 8.93 15.74
C TRP A 611 15.83 7.40 15.85
N ASN A 612 16.55 6.80 16.80
CA ASN A 612 16.60 5.35 17.04
C ASN A 612 15.49 4.83 17.97
N ILE A 613 14.86 5.72 18.73
CA ILE A 613 13.89 5.38 19.79
C ILE A 613 12.68 6.33 19.78
N GLN A 614 12.55 7.13 18.73
CA GLN A 614 11.61 8.24 18.60
C GLN A 614 10.16 7.78 18.71
N GLU A 615 9.85 6.62 18.10
CA GLU A 615 8.59 5.90 18.15
C GLU A 615 8.19 5.54 19.60
N HIS A 616 9.15 5.11 20.41
CA HIS A 616 8.93 4.74 21.81
C HIS A 616 8.73 5.98 22.68
N ALA A 617 9.53 7.03 22.48
CA ALA A 617 9.35 8.31 23.17
C ALA A 617 7.95 8.90 22.89
N ALA A 618 7.51 8.88 21.63
CA ALA A 618 6.18 9.33 21.23
C ALA A 618 5.07 8.46 21.86
N ALA A 619 5.20 7.13 21.82
CA ALA A 619 4.24 6.23 22.44
C ALA A 619 4.14 6.41 23.97
N PHE A 620 5.26 6.60 24.65
CA PHE A 620 5.28 6.88 26.09
C PHE A 620 4.62 8.21 26.44
N ILE A 621 4.84 9.26 25.64
CA ILE A 621 4.14 10.55 25.84
C ILE A 621 2.62 10.37 25.74
N ILE A 622 2.12 9.62 24.74
CA ILE A 622 0.68 9.37 24.59
C ILE A 622 0.14 8.58 25.79
N LYS A 623 0.86 7.54 26.24
CA LYS A 623 0.49 6.78 27.45
C LYS A 623 0.42 7.68 28.69
N LEU A 624 1.33 8.64 28.84
CA LEU A 624 1.34 9.58 29.97
C LEU A 624 0.25 10.66 29.90
N LEU A 625 -0.31 10.93 28.71
CA LEU A 625 -1.50 11.78 28.58
C LEU A 625 -2.77 11.09 29.12
N THR A 626 -2.75 9.76 29.26
CA THR A 626 -3.82 8.94 29.85
C THR A 626 -3.29 8.12 31.02
N PRO A 627 -2.87 8.76 32.13
CA PRO A 627 -2.29 8.05 33.26
C PRO A 627 -3.30 7.09 33.92
N PRO A 628 -2.84 5.94 34.45
CA PRO A 628 -3.71 5.01 35.16
C PRO A 628 -4.28 5.65 36.43
N ALA A 629 -5.48 5.23 36.83
CA ALA A 629 -6.10 5.69 38.06
C ALA A 629 -5.27 5.22 39.29
N PRO A 630 -4.99 6.08 40.27
CA PRO A 630 -4.32 5.67 41.51
C PRO A 630 -5.12 4.60 42.25
N ALA A 631 -4.45 3.63 42.87
CA ALA A 631 -5.10 2.53 43.60
C ALA A 631 -5.99 3.01 44.77
N ASP A 632 -5.68 4.17 45.35
CA ASP A 632 -6.42 4.79 46.47
C ASP A 632 -7.50 5.80 46.02
N TYR A 633 -7.77 5.90 44.72
CA TYR A 633 -8.71 6.89 44.19
C TYR A 633 -10.17 6.51 44.48
N SER A 634 -10.82 7.30 45.33
CA SER A 634 -12.24 7.15 45.72
C SER A 634 -13.07 8.42 45.50
N GLY A 635 -12.52 9.41 44.78
CA GLY A 635 -13.16 10.71 44.54
C GLY A 635 -14.28 10.66 43.48
N SER A 636 -15.24 11.59 43.57
CA SER A 636 -16.29 11.77 42.55
C SER A 636 -15.81 12.50 41.29
N ASP A 637 -14.69 13.20 41.35
CA ASP A 637 -14.12 13.93 40.22
C ASP A 637 -13.28 13.01 39.32
N SER A 638 -12.66 13.53 38.26
CA SER A 638 -11.72 12.74 37.43
C SER A 638 -10.34 12.69 38.07
N HIS A 639 -9.69 11.51 38.06
CA HIS A 639 -8.32 11.34 38.54
C HIS A 639 -7.29 12.19 37.78
N LEU A 640 -7.61 12.62 36.55
CA LEU A 640 -6.74 13.47 35.72
C LEU A 640 -6.47 14.85 36.31
N ILE A 641 -7.37 15.36 37.17
CA ILE A 641 -7.23 16.66 37.84
C ILE A 641 -5.97 16.68 38.72
N GLY A 642 -5.63 15.56 39.36
CA GLY A 642 -4.40 15.42 40.15
C GLY A 642 -3.11 15.47 39.31
N TYR A 643 -3.20 15.17 38.01
CA TYR A 643 -2.07 15.16 37.08
C TYR A 643 -1.98 16.44 36.24
N ALA A 644 -2.75 17.48 36.53
CA ALA A 644 -2.83 18.70 35.73
C ALA A 644 -1.46 19.35 35.38
N PRO A 645 -0.48 19.48 36.31
CA PRO A 645 0.83 20.04 35.98
C PRO A 645 1.62 19.18 34.99
N LEU A 646 1.56 17.85 35.14
CA LEU A 646 2.21 16.90 34.24
C LEU A 646 1.61 16.99 32.84
N LEU A 647 0.28 16.91 32.75
CA LEU A 647 -0.45 16.98 31.48
C LEU A 647 -0.15 18.30 30.76
N ASN A 648 -0.14 19.43 31.47
CA ASN A 648 0.16 20.73 30.88
C ASN A 648 1.57 20.80 30.29
N VAL A 649 2.58 20.23 30.98
CA VAL A 649 3.96 20.19 30.49
C VAL A 649 4.08 19.31 29.26
N LEU A 650 3.42 18.15 29.23
CA LEU A 650 3.39 17.27 28.05
C LEU A 650 2.72 17.95 26.85
N ILE A 651 1.53 18.51 27.03
CA ILE A 651 0.76 19.19 25.97
C ILE A 651 1.56 20.36 25.40
N VAL A 652 2.11 21.22 26.26
CA VAL A 652 2.96 22.34 25.82
C VAL A 652 4.24 21.82 25.15
N GLY A 653 4.82 20.75 25.68
CA GLY A 653 5.98 20.07 25.13
C GLY A 653 5.76 19.58 23.70
N ILE A 654 4.63 18.96 23.38
CA ILE A 654 4.34 18.45 22.03
C ILE A 654 3.70 19.48 21.10
N SER A 655 3.37 20.68 21.59
CA SER A 655 2.61 21.69 20.84
C SER A 655 3.32 22.32 19.62
N SER A 656 4.61 22.05 19.41
CA SER A 656 5.33 22.56 18.24
C SER A 656 4.94 21.78 16.98
N PHE A 657 4.98 22.47 15.84
CA PHE A 657 4.61 21.88 14.55
C PHE A 657 5.47 20.65 14.21
N ASP A 658 6.81 20.75 14.31
CA ASP A 658 7.70 19.63 13.96
C ASP A 658 7.47 18.39 14.85
N ARG A 659 7.13 18.60 16.13
CA ARG A 659 6.81 17.49 17.05
C ARG A 659 5.51 16.81 16.67
N LEU A 660 4.47 17.58 16.33
CA LEU A 660 3.22 17.02 15.82
C LEU A 660 3.42 16.27 14.49
N GLN A 661 4.30 16.77 13.62
CA GLN A 661 4.63 16.08 12.37
C GLN A 661 5.33 14.75 12.64
N ILE A 662 6.20 14.66 13.65
CA ILE A 662 6.79 13.39 14.09
C ILE A 662 5.68 12.41 14.52
N PHE A 663 4.71 12.83 15.34
CA PHE A 663 3.55 11.98 15.68
C PHE A 663 2.74 11.57 14.44
N SER A 664 2.60 12.45 13.44
CA SER A 664 1.93 12.17 12.17
C SER A 664 2.65 11.11 11.35
N GLN A 665 3.97 11.27 11.20
CA GLN A 665 4.81 10.35 10.43
C GLN A 665 4.80 8.94 11.03
N HIS A 666 4.77 8.84 12.37
CA HIS A 666 4.61 7.58 13.10
C HIS A 666 3.17 7.03 13.14
N GLY A 667 2.18 7.74 12.59
CA GLY A 667 0.78 7.29 12.58
C GLY A 667 0.06 7.35 13.95
N LEU A 668 0.60 8.09 14.91
CA LEU A 668 0.10 8.16 16.30
C LEU A 668 -0.98 9.23 16.53
N VAL A 669 -1.35 9.96 15.49
CA VAL A 669 -2.31 11.08 15.55
C VAL A 669 -3.69 10.65 16.05
N PRO A 670 -4.29 9.53 15.62
CA PRO A 670 -5.60 9.12 16.14
C PRO A 670 -5.58 8.86 17.65
N GLN A 671 -4.52 8.21 18.15
CA GLN A 671 -4.35 7.94 19.58
C GLN A 671 -4.15 9.24 20.36
N LEU A 672 -3.29 10.14 19.87
CA LEU A 672 -3.07 11.44 20.47
C LEU A 672 -4.34 12.29 20.52
N ALA A 673 -5.14 12.29 19.44
CA ALA A 673 -6.41 13.00 19.37
C ALA A 673 -7.43 12.45 20.39
N CYS A 674 -7.49 11.13 20.57
CA CYS A 674 -8.33 10.50 21.59
C CYS A 674 -7.92 10.94 23.00
N SER A 675 -6.62 10.88 23.33
CA SER A 675 -6.11 11.31 24.64
C SER A 675 -6.40 12.78 24.92
N LEU A 676 -6.21 13.66 23.93
CA LEU A 676 -6.49 15.09 24.07
C LEU A 676 -7.98 15.38 24.24
N MET A 677 -8.87 14.63 23.59
CA MET A 677 -10.31 14.77 23.75
C MET A 677 -10.73 14.50 25.20
N THR A 678 -10.26 13.39 25.79
CA THR A 678 -10.53 13.05 27.19
C THR A 678 -10.06 14.15 28.15
N ILE A 679 -8.90 14.75 27.88
CA ILE A 679 -8.41 15.89 28.66
C ILE A 679 -9.32 17.11 28.48
N CYS A 680 -9.77 17.40 27.26
CA CYS A 680 -10.68 18.52 26.99
C CYS A 680 -12.03 18.35 27.68
N GLU A 681 -12.59 17.14 27.70
CA GLU A 681 -13.85 16.83 28.37
C GLU A 681 -13.78 17.09 29.88
N VAL A 682 -12.73 16.58 30.54
CA VAL A 682 -12.52 16.73 31.98
C VAL A 682 -12.22 18.18 32.36
N PHE A 683 -11.20 18.79 31.76
CA PHE A 683 -10.78 20.15 32.15
C PHE A 683 -11.73 21.24 31.65
N GLY A 684 -12.46 21.00 30.57
CA GLY A 684 -13.47 21.94 30.06
C GLY A 684 -14.71 22.03 30.94
N SER A 685 -15.03 20.96 31.68
CA SER A 685 -16.15 20.90 32.64
C SER A 685 -15.77 21.38 34.05
N CYS A 686 -14.48 21.63 34.31
CA CYS A 686 -14.00 22.07 35.62
C CYS A 686 -14.26 23.56 35.88
N VAL A 687 -14.71 23.88 37.09
CA VAL A 687 -14.75 25.27 37.59
C VAL A 687 -13.32 25.69 37.98
N PRO A 688 -12.81 26.87 37.54
CA PRO A 688 -11.38 27.26 37.65
C PRO A 688 -10.90 27.60 39.09
N ASN A 689 -11.51 27.04 40.12
CA ASN A 689 -11.16 27.28 41.53
C ASN A 689 -9.86 26.58 41.97
N VAL A 690 -9.44 25.54 41.25
CA VAL A 690 -8.22 24.78 41.55
C VAL A 690 -7.03 25.38 40.81
N VAL A 691 -5.98 25.73 41.56
CA VAL A 691 -4.77 26.37 41.02
C VAL A 691 -3.54 25.58 41.44
N TRP A 692 -2.71 25.20 40.48
CA TRP A 692 -1.48 24.45 40.73
C TRP A 692 -0.23 25.34 40.59
N PRO A 693 0.82 25.11 41.41
CA PRO A 693 2.10 25.79 41.26
C PRO A 693 2.86 25.27 40.02
N ALA A 694 3.41 26.17 39.19
CA ALA A 694 4.33 25.79 38.10
C ALA A 694 5.80 26.03 38.47
N VAL A 695 6.69 25.32 37.77
CA VAL A 695 8.17 25.38 37.89
C VAL A 695 8.76 26.79 37.70
N LYS A 696 8.05 27.72 37.03
CA LYS A 696 8.50 29.11 36.79
C LYS A 696 7.72 30.19 37.56
N GLY A 697 6.98 29.82 38.61
CA GLY A 697 6.21 30.78 39.43
C GLY A 697 4.90 31.29 38.82
N LYS A 698 4.55 30.90 37.58
CA LYS A 698 3.20 31.07 37.03
C LYS A 698 2.25 30.03 37.61
N ARG A 699 1.02 30.41 37.93
CA ARG A 699 -0.04 29.52 38.41
C ARG A 699 -0.73 28.85 37.22
N ILE A 700 -0.88 27.52 37.23
CA ILE A 700 -1.62 26.77 36.20
C ILE A 700 -3.07 26.65 36.66
N THR A 701 -4.00 26.99 35.78
CA THR A 701 -5.45 26.85 35.99
C THR A 701 -6.02 25.73 35.12
N ALA A 702 -7.23 25.25 35.44
CA ALA A 702 -7.93 24.29 34.60
C ALA A 702 -8.17 24.82 33.17
N HIS A 703 -8.41 26.12 33.03
CA HIS A 703 -8.56 26.80 31.73
C HIS A 703 -7.26 26.77 30.90
N ASP A 704 -6.08 26.83 31.53
CA ASP A 704 -4.80 26.73 30.82
C ASP A 704 -4.60 25.33 30.23
N VAL A 705 -4.85 24.28 31.03
CA VAL A 705 -4.74 22.89 30.60
C VAL A 705 -5.74 22.57 29.50
N PHE A 706 -7.02 22.96 29.71
CA PHE A 706 -8.06 22.85 28.70
C PHE A 706 -7.67 23.55 27.42
N SER A 707 -7.23 24.81 27.49
CA SER A 707 -6.95 25.58 26.28
C SER A 707 -5.76 25.06 25.51
N ASN A 708 -4.68 24.64 26.19
CA ASN A 708 -3.54 24.03 25.54
C ASN A 708 -3.94 22.70 24.87
N ALA A 709 -4.73 21.86 25.55
CA ALA A 709 -5.21 20.59 25.01
C ALA A 709 -6.14 20.81 23.81
N PHE A 710 -7.11 21.73 23.93
CA PHE A 710 -8.11 22.03 22.92
C PHE A 710 -7.46 22.62 21.67
N VAL A 711 -6.59 23.62 21.81
CA VAL A 711 -5.86 24.19 20.66
C VAL A 711 -5.01 23.12 19.97
N LEU A 712 -4.37 22.23 20.72
CA LEU A 712 -3.60 21.13 20.14
C LEU A 712 -4.49 20.12 19.42
N PHE A 713 -5.60 19.70 20.04
CA PHE A 713 -6.60 18.82 19.46
C PHE A 713 -7.13 19.41 18.14
N LEU A 714 -7.43 20.71 18.11
CA LEU A 714 -7.88 21.41 16.92
C LEU A 714 -6.84 21.56 15.83
N ARG A 715 -5.54 21.45 16.14
CA ARG A 715 -4.49 21.37 15.11
C ARG A 715 -4.39 19.98 14.48
N LEU A 716 -4.64 18.94 15.28
CA LEU A 716 -4.72 17.57 14.78
C LEU A 716 -6.02 17.36 13.97
N TRP A 717 -7.09 18.08 14.34
CA TRP A 717 -8.40 17.94 13.74
C TRP A 717 -8.65 18.94 12.60
N ARG A 718 -9.20 18.48 11.48
CA ARG A 718 -9.51 19.31 10.30
C ARG A 718 -10.54 20.39 10.65
N PHE A 719 -10.14 21.66 10.71
CA PHE A 719 -11.08 22.81 10.82
C PHE A 719 -11.44 23.47 9.47
N ASN A 720 -10.75 23.14 8.39
CA ASN A 720 -10.82 23.92 7.14
C ASN A 720 -11.70 23.34 6.02
N ARG A 721 -12.37 22.19 6.22
CA ARG A 721 -13.33 21.68 5.24
C ARG A 721 -14.73 21.60 5.86
N PRO A 722 -15.71 22.38 5.39
CA PRO A 722 -17.09 22.13 5.79
C PRO A 722 -17.45 20.68 5.39
N PRO A 723 -18.23 19.94 6.20
CA PRO A 723 -18.57 18.54 5.98
C PRO A 723 -19.52 18.30 4.79
N ILE A 724 -19.57 19.22 3.83
CA ILE A 724 -20.46 19.17 2.66
C ILE A 724 -20.04 18.04 1.69
N GLU A 725 -18.77 17.62 1.70
CA GLU A 725 -18.27 16.54 0.82
C GLU A 725 -18.72 15.12 1.20
N HIS A 726 -19.45 14.92 2.31
CA HIS A 726 -20.00 13.60 2.69
C HIS A 726 -21.50 13.46 2.46
N ARG A 727 -22.14 14.39 1.73
CA ARG A 727 -23.60 14.38 1.54
C ARG A 727 -24.11 13.55 0.36
N VAL A 728 -23.25 12.82 -0.35
CA VAL A 728 -23.67 11.95 -1.46
C VAL A 728 -23.14 10.53 -1.25
N GLY A 729 -23.87 9.75 -0.46
CA GLY A 729 -23.64 8.31 -0.30
C GLY A 729 -24.07 7.78 1.07
N ASN A 730 -25.31 7.30 1.17
CA ASN A 730 -25.82 6.61 2.36
C ASN A 730 -24.97 5.38 2.69
N THR A 731 -24.20 5.43 3.78
CA THR A 731 -24.00 4.32 4.75
C THR A 731 -23.13 4.81 5.91
N TYR A 732 -23.72 4.95 7.11
CA TYR A 732 -23.01 5.14 8.37
C TYR A 732 -22.50 3.77 8.89
N PRO A 733 -21.29 3.66 9.48
CA PRO A 733 -20.97 2.54 10.36
C PRO A 733 -21.64 2.74 11.72
N VAL A 734 -22.28 1.69 12.22
CA VAL A 734 -23.07 1.62 13.46
C VAL A 734 -22.23 1.05 14.61
N GLN A 735 -22.49 1.56 15.83
CA GLN A 735 -21.96 1.20 17.18
C GLN A 735 -20.57 1.78 17.54
N SER A 736 -20.34 2.54 18.63
CA SER A 736 -21.08 2.82 19.89
C SER A 736 -20.52 4.13 20.57
N PRO A 737 -20.99 4.56 21.77
CA PRO A 737 -21.46 5.92 22.09
C PRO A 737 -20.37 6.97 22.46
N LEU A 738 -20.72 8.25 22.29
CA LEU A 738 -19.94 9.47 22.57
C LEU A 738 -18.68 9.67 21.70
N THR A 739 -18.86 9.74 20.37
CA THR A 739 -17.76 10.04 19.45
C THR A 739 -17.56 11.56 19.24
N PRO A 740 -16.32 12.00 18.94
CA PRO A 740 -15.95 13.38 18.55
C PRO A 740 -16.83 14.02 17.47
N ASP A 741 -17.53 13.20 16.68
CA ASP A 741 -18.53 13.63 15.71
C ASP A 741 -19.65 14.46 16.34
N TYR A 742 -19.96 14.28 17.63
CA TYR A 742 -20.99 15.05 18.34
C TYR A 742 -20.56 16.49 18.63
N LEU A 743 -19.31 16.73 19.05
CA LEU A 743 -18.76 18.08 19.29
C LEU A 743 -18.60 18.87 17.98
N LEU A 744 -18.27 18.19 16.88
CA LEU A 744 -18.15 18.80 15.54
C LEU A 744 -19.50 19.01 14.86
N LEU A 745 -20.45 18.08 15.03
CA LEU A 745 -21.85 18.36 14.69
C LEU A 745 -22.32 19.57 15.50
N HIS A 746 -21.94 19.69 16.78
CA HIS A 746 -22.36 20.80 17.61
C HIS A 746 -21.80 22.14 17.10
N PHE A 747 -20.50 22.29 16.83
CA PHE A 747 -19.95 23.53 16.26
C PHE A 747 -20.41 23.81 14.81
N ALA A 748 -20.56 22.78 13.96
CA ALA A 748 -21.11 22.94 12.61
C ALA A 748 -22.61 23.28 12.62
N CYS A 749 -23.35 22.82 13.63
CA CYS A 749 -24.77 23.09 13.81
C CYS A 749 -25.02 24.47 14.44
N ILE A 750 -24.18 24.90 15.39
CA ILE A 750 -24.14 26.29 15.93
C ILE A 750 -23.93 27.30 14.80
N VAL A 751 -23.07 26.97 13.84
CA VAL A 751 -22.88 27.76 12.62
C VAL A 751 -24.16 27.74 11.77
N SER A 752 -24.80 26.59 11.54
CA SER A 752 -25.93 26.45 10.59
C SER A 752 -27.25 27.13 10.98
N THR A 753 -27.49 27.37 12.28
CA THR A 753 -28.72 27.97 12.77
C THR A 753 -28.43 28.75 14.05
N LEU A 754 -27.95 29.99 13.95
CA LEU A 754 -28.13 30.93 15.05
C LEU A 754 -29.64 31.14 15.20
N SER A 755 -30.27 30.31 16.03
CA SER A 755 -31.62 30.54 16.54
C SER A 755 -31.58 31.83 17.36
N GLU A 756 -32.67 32.60 17.36
CA GLU A 756 -32.77 33.79 18.23
C GLU A 756 -32.41 33.41 19.68
N LEU A 757 -31.44 34.12 20.24
CA LEU A 757 -30.99 33.93 21.62
C LEU A 757 -32.17 34.20 22.55
N VAL A 758 -32.70 33.15 23.20
CA VAL A 758 -33.83 33.28 24.13
C VAL A 758 -33.36 33.99 25.40
N GLN A 759 -33.99 35.12 25.72
CA GLN A 759 -33.69 35.91 26.92
C GLN A 759 -33.92 35.07 28.19
N GLY A 760 -32.92 35.02 29.08
CA GLY A 760 -33.01 34.35 30.39
C GLY A 760 -32.29 32.99 30.52
N THR A 761 -31.64 32.48 29.48
CA THR A 761 -30.82 31.25 29.55
C THR A 761 -29.44 31.50 30.20
N SER A 762 -28.78 30.43 30.69
CA SER A 762 -27.42 30.50 31.25
C SER A 762 -26.41 31.06 30.22
N VAL A 763 -26.51 30.65 28.96
CA VAL A 763 -25.69 31.15 27.85
C VAL A 763 -25.88 32.66 27.64
N HIS A 764 -27.11 33.17 27.69
CA HIS A 764 -27.37 34.62 27.59
C HIS A 764 -26.68 35.42 28.70
N GLN A 765 -26.69 34.92 29.94
CA GLN A 765 -26.00 35.58 31.06
C GLN A 765 -24.48 35.60 30.87
N ILE A 766 -23.91 34.53 30.31
CA ILE A 766 -22.49 34.43 29.96
C ILE A 766 -22.17 35.43 28.82
N VAL A 767 -22.98 35.50 27.77
CA VAL A 767 -22.82 36.47 26.66
C VAL A 767 -22.78 37.91 27.18
N ASP A 768 -23.72 38.32 28.04
CA ASP A 768 -23.76 39.66 28.62
C ASP A 768 -22.51 39.95 29.48
N LYS A 769 -22.09 38.97 30.28
CA LYS A 769 -20.88 39.04 31.11
C LYS A 769 -19.62 39.20 30.25
N LEU A 770 -19.50 38.44 29.16
CA LEU A 770 -18.38 38.52 28.22
C LEU A 770 -18.34 39.86 27.47
N LEU A 771 -19.48 40.33 26.96
CA LEU A 771 -19.57 41.65 26.31
C LEU A 771 -19.21 42.79 27.28
N LYS A 772 -19.63 42.69 28.54
CA LYS A 772 -19.25 43.64 29.59
C LYS A 772 -17.75 43.60 29.86
N ILE A 773 -17.11 42.44 29.91
CA ILE A 773 -15.65 42.32 30.07
C ILE A 773 -14.90 42.89 28.86
N MET A 774 -15.38 42.64 27.63
CA MET A 774 -14.72 43.11 26.41
C MET A 774 -14.79 44.63 26.25
N PHE A 775 -15.89 45.27 26.68
CA PHE A 775 -16.18 46.67 26.40
C PHE A 775 -16.43 47.53 27.65
N SER A 776 -16.06 47.09 28.86
CA SER A 776 -16.32 47.83 30.12
C SER A 776 -15.72 49.23 30.18
N ASN A 777 -14.68 49.52 29.38
CA ASN A 777 -14.03 50.84 29.37
C ASN A 777 -14.74 51.89 28.48
N THR A 778 -15.80 51.54 27.73
CA THR A 778 -16.51 52.50 26.85
C THR A 778 -17.72 53.17 27.51
N TYR A 779 -18.23 52.65 28.63
CA TYR A 779 -19.42 53.21 29.30
C TYR A 779 -19.12 54.26 30.38
N GLU A 780 -17.91 54.35 30.92
CA GLU A 780 -17.56 55.40 31.91
C GLU A 780 -17.04 56.70 31.25
N GLY A 781 -16.71 56.69 29.96
CA GLY A 781 -16.12 57.85 29.27
C GLY A 781 -17.11 58.86 28.66
N SER A 782 -18.42 58.62 28.73
CA SER A 782 -19.44 59.44 28.02
C SER A 782 -20.43 60.19 28.92
N GLN A 783 -20.18 60.26 30.23
CA GLN A 783 -20.92 61.14 31.15
C GLN A 783 -19.97 61.95 32.05
N SER A 784 -19.44 63.06 31.53
CA SER A 784 -19.24 64.33 32.24
C SER A 784 -18.32 65.25 31.44
N ARG A 785 -18.90 65.95 30.47
CA ARG A 785 -18.28 67.16 29.95
C ARG A 785 -19.22 68.30 30.29
N ASN A 786 -19.16 68.75 31.55
CA ASN A 786 -19.55 70.06 32.07
C ASN A 786 -19.45 70.10 33.61
N SER A 787 -18.32 70.58 34.17
CA SER A 787 -18.26 71.60 35.25
C SER A 787 -16.86 71.69 35.89
N VAL A 788 -16.15 72.76 35.52
CA VAL A 788 -15.25 73.65 36.29
C VAL A 788 -14.84 73.25 37.73
N THR A 789 -13.51 73.18 37.92
CA THR A 789 -12.64 73.39 39.13
C THR A 789 -13.06 72.87 40.51
N SER A 790 -12.21 72.05 41.14
CA SER A 790 -11.40 72.38 42.34
C SER A 790 -10.91 71.12 43.08
N GLU A 791 -9.62 71.15 43.43
CA GLU A 791 -8.96 70.58 44.61
C GLU A 791 -8.99 69.08 44.98
N SER A 792 -7.83 68.69 45.47
CA SER A 792 -7.34 67.39 45.89
C SER A 792 -8.04 66.76 47.10
N SER A 793 -8.09 65.42 47.14
CA SER A 793 -7.59 64.65 48.29
C SER A 793 -7.33 63.20 47.89
N GLY A 794 -6.17 62.68 48.29
CA GLY A 794 -5.62 61.43 47.80
C GLY A 794 -6.19 60.18 48.47
N PHE A 795 -6.09 59.07 47.74
CA PHE A 795 -5.80 57.76 48.31
C PHE A 795 -4.78 57.05 47.41
N SER A 796 -3.54 57.02 47.90
CA SER A 796 -2.46 56.19 47.38
C SER A 796 -2.67 54.75 47.85
N GLY A 797 -2.87 53.83 46.90
CA GLY A 797 -2.68 52.40 47.08
C GLY A 797 -1.89 51.86 45.89
N PRO A 798 -1.01 50.85 46.07
CA PRO A 798 -0.24 50.32 44.97
C PRO A 798 -1.20 49.64 44.00
N LYS A 799 -1.20 50.08 42.74
CA LYS A 799 -1.84 49.34 41.65
C LYS A 799 -1.12 47.99 41.56
N ASN A 800 -1.77 46.93 42.03
CA ASN A 800 -1.47 45.58 41.56
C ASN A 800 -1.79 45.55 40.06
N GLU A 801 -0.76 45.71 39.23
CA GLU A 801 -0.78 45.13 37.89
C GLU A 801 -0.79 43.60 38.09
N ASP A 802 -1.97 42.97 37.99
CA ASP A 802 -2.19 41.54 37.68
C ASP A 802 -3.56 41.06 38.21
N THR A 803 -4.68 41.66 37.78
CA THR A 803 -5.99 41.06 38.02
C THR A 803 -6.90 41.27 36.82
N PHE A 804 -6.70 40.46 35.78
CA PHE A 804 -7.74 40.27 34.76
C PHE A 804 -9.02 39.71 35.43
N PRO A 805 -10.22 40.11 34.97
CA PRO A 805 -11.47 39.59 35.52
C PRO A 805 -11.55 38.07 35.31
N ARG A 806 -11.62 37.30 36.40
CA ARG A 806 -11.73 35.84 36.34
C ARG A 806 -13.13 35.41 35.91
N LEU A 807 -13.18 34.59 34.86
CA LEU A 807 -14.38 33.83 34.49
C LEU A 807 -14.46 32.62 35.42
N ASN A 808 -15.59 32.45 36.12
CA ASN A 808 -15.81 31.33 37.05
C ASN A 808 -16.67 30.23 36.42
N ASP A 809 -16.93 30.32 35.12
CA ASP A 809 -17.82 29.42 34.39
C ASP A 809 -16.98 28.30 33.71
N PRO A 810 -17.54 27.10 33.49
CA PRO A 810 -16.90 26.03 32.72
C PRO A 810 -16.47 26.51 31.33
N ALA A 811 -15.35 25.98 30.83
CA ALA A 811 -14.81 26.43 29.55
C ALA A 811 -15.71 26.07 28.37
N TRP A 812 -16.44 24.95 28.44
CA TRP A 812 -17.42 24.57 27.41
C TRP A 812 -18.57 25.57 27.29
N ASP A 813 -19.14 26.00 28.43
CA ASP A 813 -20.23 26.98 28.46
C ASP A 813 -19.77 28.35 27.91
N ILE A 814 -18.52 28.73 28.20
CA ILE A 814 -17.91 29.93 27.62
C ILE A 814 -17.78 29.78 26.10
N LEU A 815 -17.25 28.65 25.60
CA LEU A 815 -17.08 28.40 24.17
C LEU A 815 -18.40 28.37 23.39
N GLU A 816 -19.49 27.90 23.99
CA GLU A 816 -20.85 27.94 23.42
C GLU A 816 -21.37 29.38 23.27
N ALA A 817 -21.05 30.26 24.22
CA ALA A 817 -21.45 31.68 24.17
C ALA A 817 -20.68 32.52 23.13
N ILE A 818 -19.49 32.07 22.71
CA ILE A 818 -18.56 32.88 21.90
C ILE A 818 -19.07 33.26 20.51
N PRO A 819 -19.68 32.37 19.71
CA PRO A 819 -20.23 32.75 18.41
C PRO A 819 -21.26 33.88 18.51
N PHE A 820 -22.11 33.87 19.54
CA PHE A 820 -23.08 34.95 19.80
C PHE A 820 -22.40 36.27 20.15
N VAL A 821 -21.35 36.23 20.98
CA VAL A 821 -20.53 37.40 21.32
C VAL A 821 -19.82 37.96 20.07
N ALA A 822 -19.26 37.09 19.23
CA ALA A 822 -18.59 37.47 17.99
C ALA A 822 -19.59 38.09 16.98
N GLU A 823 -20.78 37.51 16.82
CA GLU A 823 -21.84 38.05 15.99
C GLU A 823 -22.31 39.43 16.46
N ALA A 824 -22.63 39.58 17.76
CA ALA A 824 -23.07 40.84 18.35
C ALA A 824 -22.01 41.94 18.19
N SER A 825 -20.73 41.59 18.39
CA SER A 825 -19.60 42.50 18.24
C SER A 825 -19.40 42.93 16.79
N LEU A 826 -19.51 42.00 15.82
CA LEU A 826 -19.45 42.31 14.39
C LEU A 826 -20.63 43.18 13.95
N LYS A 827 -21.86 42.88 14.40
CA LYS A 827 -23.05 43.70 14.13
C LYS A 827 -22.85 45.11 14.69
N ALA A 828 -22.37 45.25 15.92
CA ALA A 828 -22.12 46.56 16.53
C ALA A 828 -21.05 47.36 15.75
N CYS A 829 -19.98 46.71 15.30
CA CYS A 829 -18.96 47.32 14.45
C CYS A 829 -19.50 47.74 13.07
N ALA A 830 -20.29 46.88 12.42
CA ALA A 830 -20.93 47.17 11.13
C ALA A 830 -21.90 48.37 11.19
N HIS A 831 -22.54 48.60 12.34
CA HIS A 831 -23.41 49.76 12.57
C HIS A 831 -22.65 50.98 13.13
N GLY A 832 -21.32 50.92 13.26
CA GLY A 832 -20.49 52.02 13.75
C GLY A 832 -20.62 52.31 15.25
N LYS A 833 -21.20 51.39 16.04
CA LYS A 833 -21.33 51.54 17.50
C LYS A 833 -20.02 51.29 18.26
N ILE A 834 -19.12 50.50 17.67
CA ILE A 834 -17.81 50.12 18.21
C ILE A 834 -16.77 50.34 17.11
N SER A 835 -15.62 50.93 17.46
CA SER A 835 -14.52 51.12 16.50
C SER A 835 -13.80 49.81 16.19
N PRO A 836 -13.17 49.65 15.01
CA PRO A 836 -12.39 48.45 14.67
C PRO A 836 -11.26 48.14 15.68
N ARG A 837 -10.65 49.18 16.27
CA ARG A 837 -9.63 49.03 17.32
C ARG A 837 -10.21 48.46 18.60
N GLU A 838 -11.38 48.94 19.02
CA GLU A 838 -12.10 48.41 20.19
C GLU A 838 -12.56 46.96 19.95
N LEU A 839 -13.00 46.63 18.73
CA LEU A 839 -13.35 45.25 18.36
C LEU A 839 -12.12 44.32 18.47
N ALA A 840 -10.99 44.68 17.87
CA ALA A 840 -9.77 43.88 17.93
C ALA A 840 -9.23 43.74 19.37
N THR A 841 -9.30 44.81 20.16
CA THR A 841 -8.86 44.81 21.57
C THR A 841 -9.81 44.00 22.46
N GLY A 842 -11.12 44.11 22.26
CA GLY A 842 -12.12 43.33 23.00
C GLY A 842 -11.99 41.84 22.72
N ILE A 843 -11.84 41.45 21.44
CA ILE A 843 -11.61 40.04 21.08
C ILE A 843 -10.29 39.53 21.68
N ARG A 844 -9.24 40.36 21.70
CA ARG A 844 -7.97 40.01 22.35
C ARG A 844 -8.14 39.77 23.85
N ILE A 845 -8.85 40.65 24.56
CA ILE A 845 -9.13 40.48 26.00
C ILE A 845 -9.83 39.13 26.26
N LEU A 846 -10.79 38.77 25.42
CA LEU A 846 -11.47 37.47 25.50
C LEU A 846 -10.52 36.29 25.28
N CYS A 847 -9.61 36.39 24.30
CA CYS A 847 -8.59 35.38 24.03
C CYS A 847 -7.52 35.28 25.14
N ASP A 848 -7.20 36.40 25.79
CA ASP A 848 -6.28 36.43 26.94
C ASP A 848 -6.96 35.83 28.19
N CYS A 849 -8.29 35.94 28.32
CA CYS A 849 -9.06 35.31 29.40
C CYS A 849 -9.22 33.79 29.22
N LEU A 850 -9.53 33.33 28.00
CA LEU A 850 -9.64 31.91 27.67
C LEU A 850 -9.00 31.65 26.31
N PRO A 851 -7.75 31.17 26.25
CA PRO A 851 -7.04 30.92 24.98
C PRO A 851 -7.77 30.03 23.97
N ALA A 852 -8.58 29.08 24.45
CA ALA A 852 -9.44 28.23 23.61
C ALA A 852 -10.48 29.02 22.78
N SER A 853 -10.90 30.20 23.27
CA SER A 853 -11.88 31.06 22.59
C SER A 853 -11.45 31.43 21.17
N LEU A 854 -10.15 31.60 20.97
CA LEU A 854 -9.56 31.98 19.69
C LEU A 854 -9.97 31.01 18.57
N ALA A 855 -10.10 29.73 18.88
CA ALA A 855 -10.54 28.74 17.91
C ALA A 855 -12.01 28.91 17.50
N SER A 856 -12.90 29.11 18.47
CA SER A 856 -14.33 29.32 18.24
C SER A 856 -14.57 30.62 17.47
N ILE A 857 -13.88 31.70 17.84
CA ILE A 857 -13.92 32.98 17.13
C ILE A 857 -13.42 32.82 15.70
N THR A 858 -12.25 32.19 15.53
CA THR A 858 -11.67 31.98 14.20
C THR A 858 -12.61 31.14 13.33
N SER A 859 -13.16 30.05 13.85
CA SER A 859 -14.12 29.21 13.13
C SER A 859 -15.38 29.96 12.70
N TYR A 860 -15.97 30.73 13.62
CA TYR A 860 -17.14 31.55 13.34
C TYR A 860 -16.84 32.59 12.25
N LEU A 861 -15.75 33.35 12.39
CA LEU A 861 -15.35 34.35 11.40
C LEU A 861 -15.07 33.70 10.04
N SER A 862 -14.38 32.56 10.00
CA SER A 862 -14.15 31.79 8.78
C SER A 862 -15.45 31.39 8.10
N ALA A 863 -16.41 30.86 8.86
CA ALA A 863 -17.72 30.46 8.34
C ALA A 863 -18.49 31.65 7.74
N GLU A 864 -18.50 32.80 8.44
CA GLU A 864 -19.16 34.02 7.96
C GLU A 864 -18.51 34.59 6.70
N VAL A 865 -17.19 34.46 6.55
CA VAL A 865 -16.50 34.83 5.30
C VAL A 865 -16.94 33.91 4.16
N THR A 866 -17.00 32.60 4.38
CA THR A 866 -17.44 31.65 3.34
C THR A 866 -18.91 31.83 2.94
N ARG A 867 -19.74 32.39 3.83
CA ARG A 867 -21.14 32.74 3.55
C ARG A 867 -21.30 33.99 2.70
N GLY A 868 -20.34 34.91 2.74
CA GLY A 868 -20.36 36.14 1.94
C GLY A 868 -21.49 37.13 2.29
N VAL A 869 -22.06 37.06 3.50
CA VAL A 869 -23.22 37.90 3.91
C VAL A 869 -22.81 39.31 4.34
N TRP A 870 -21.56 39.49 4.79
CA TRP A 870 -21.06 40.75 5.34
C TRP A 870 -20.52 41.70 4.27
N LYS A 871 -20.80 43.00 4.41
CA LYS A 871 -20.23 44.04 3.53
C LYS A 871 -18.71 44.15 3.69
N SER A 872 -18.00 44.41 2.59
CA SER A 872 -16.57 44.67 2.59
C SER A 872 -16.22 46.03 3.16
N VAL A 873 -15.02 46.16 3.72
CA VAL A 873 -14.50 47.36 4.38
C VAL A 873 -13.18 47.79 3.74
N SER A 874 -12.95 49.11 3.63
CA SER A 874 -11.73 49.69 3.07
C SER A 874 -10.58 49.73 4.07
N MET A 875 -9.44 49.17 3.68
CA MET A 875 -8.19 49.12 4.46
C MET A 875 -7.39 50.42 4.27
N ASN A 876 -7.89 51.53 4.83
CA ASN A 876 -7.46 52.91 4.56
C ASN A 876 -6.33 53.44 5.48
N GLY A 877 -5.88 52.68 6.47
CA GLY A 877 -4.86 53.09 7.43
C GLY A 877 -5.38 53.93 8.61
N THR A 878 -6.59 54.49 8.54
CA THR A 878 -7.21 55.27 9.63
C THR A 878 -8.05 54.39 10.54
N ASP A 879 -9.04 53.70 9.96
CA ASP A 879 -9.98 52.83 10.68
C ASP A 879 -9.47 51.40 10.74
N TRP A 880 -8.88 50.93 9.64
CA TRP A 880 -8.29 49.60 9.48
C TRP A 880 -6.84 49.69 9.01
N PRO A 881 -5.98 48.68 9.26
CA PRO A 881 -4.56 48.69 8.85
C PRO A 881 -4.37 48.88 7.33
N SER A 882 -3.39 49.65 6.87
CA SER A 882 -3.12 49.83 5.42
C SER A 882 -2.08 48.83 4.87
N PRO A 883 -2.35 48.16 3.73
CA PRO A 883 -1.44 47.24 3.05
C PRO A 883 -0.45 47.92 2.07
N ASP A 884 -0.59 49.24 1.83
CA ASP A 884 -0.06 49.92 0.63
C ASP A 884 1.47 49.84 0.47
N ALA A 885 2.22 49.70 1.57
CA ALA A 885 3.68 49.67 1.55
C ALA A 885 4.30 48.47 0.81
N ASN A 886 3.62 47.31 0.81
CA ASN A 886 4.17 46.05 0.28
C ASN A 886 3.29 45.41 -0.80
N LEU A 887 2.04 45.87 -0.97
CA LEU A 887 1.05 45.22 -1.82
C LEU A 887 1.48 45.15 -3.30
N SER A 888 2.10 46.20 -3.84
CA SER A 888 2.60 46.22 -5.22
C SER A 888 3.66 45.16 -5.48
N ASN A 889 4.62 45.00 -4.55
CA ASN A 889 5.70 44.02 -4.66
C ASN A 889 5.15 42.60 -4.62
N PHE A 890 4.23 42.32 -3.69
CA PHE A 890 3.54 41.03 -3.59
C PHE A 890 2.80 40.66 -4.88
N VAL A 891 2.06 41.61 -5.46
CA VAL A 891 1.30 41.39 -6.69
C VAL A 891 2.24 41.14 -7.89
N GLU A 892 3.37 41.86 -7.97
CA GLU A 892 4.34 41.68 -9.05
C GLU A 892 5.10 40.34 -8.94
N GLU A 893 5.49 39.92 -7.75
CA GLU A 893 6.14 38.62 -7.55
C GLU A 893 5.16 37.45 -7.74
N THR A 894 3.91 37.60 -7.29
CA THR A 894 2.85 36.62 -7.59
C THR A 894 2.64 36.50 -9.10
N LYS A 895 2.65 37.63 -9.84
CA LYS A 895 2.62 37.63 -11.30
C LYS A 895 3.80 36.88 -11.91
N LYS A 896 5.01 37.03 -11.38
CA LYS A 896 6.20 36.30 -11.87
C LYS A 896 6.07 34.78 -11.67
N ILE A 897 5.58 34.32 -10.51
CA ILE A 897 5.37 32.88 -10.25
C ILE A 897 4.25 32.32 -11.14
N VAL A 898 3.14 33.04 -11.27
CA VAL A 898 2.01 32.61 -12.12
C VAL A 898 2.39 32.65 -13.62
N ALA A 899 3.23 33.60 -14.04
CA ALA A 899 3.73 33.69 -15.41
C ALA A 899 4.58 32.48 -15.82
N PHE A 900 5.26 31.82 -14.87
CA PHE A 900 5.97 30.56 -15.12
C PHE A 900 5.01 29.41 -15.49
N ALA A 901 3.74 29.47 -15.08
CA ALA A 901 2.67 28.58 -15.54
C ALA A 901 2.01 29.05 -16.86
N GLY A 902 2.54 30.10 -17.51
CA GLY A 902 2.10 30.62 -18.82
C GLY A 902 0.82 31.45 -18.75
N LEU A 903 0.71 32.34 -17.75
CA LEU A 903 -0.55 32.98 -17.35
C LEU A 903 -0.41 34.45 -16.90
N ASP A 904 -1.41 35.27 -17.24
CA ASP A 904 -1.58 36.66 -16.77
C ASP A 904 -2.50 36.73 -15.54
N VAL A 905 -2.05 37.36 -14.46
CA VAL A 905 -2.86 37.60 -13.24
C VAL A 905 -3.77 38.82 -13.48
N PRO A 906 -5.05 38.79 -13.05
CA PRO A 906 -5.92 39.96 -13.08
C PRO A 906 -5.24 41.18 -12.45
N SER A 907 -5.19 42.30 -13.17
CA SER A 907 -4.65 43.54 -12.64
C SER A 907 -5.45 43.97 -11.41
N VAL A 908 -4.78 44.12 -10.27
CA VAL A 908 -5.36 44.62 -9.00
C VAL A 908 -5.86 46.07 -9.13
N ILE A 909 -5.45 46.79 -10.18
CA ILE A 909 -5.68 48.21 -10.36
C ILE A 909 -6.31 48.44 -11.73
N SER A 910 -7.61 48.75 -11.75
CA SER A 910 -8.19 49.61 -12.78
C SER A 910 -8.08 51.03 -12.23
N ASP A 911 -7.24 51.86 -12.85
CA ASP A 911 -7.14 53.32 -12.67
C ASP A 911 -7.33 53.89 -11.23
N GLY A 912 -6.21 53.97 -10.49
CA GLY A 912 -5.85 55.14 -9.68
C GLY A 912 -6.70 55.58 -8.48
N SER A 913 -7.76 54.90 -8.04
CA SER A 913 -8.59 55.45 -6.93
C SER A 913 -9.30 54.48 -5.97
N SER A 914 -9.26 53.15 -6.13
CA SER A 914 -9.94 52.23 -5.21
C SER A 914 -9.02 51.73 -4.09
N THR A 915 -9.35 52.04 -2.83
CA THR A 915 -8.67 51.47 -1.65
C THR A 915 -8.89 49.95 -1.55
N PRO A 916 -7.91 49.16 -1.07
CA PRO A 916 -8.04 47.71 -0.96
C PRO A 916 -9.13 47.34 0.05
N THR A 917 -10.03 46.44 -0.31
CA THR A 917 -11.16 46.04 0.55
C THR A 917 -11.07 44.60 1.02
N LEU A 918 -11.43 44.33 2.28
CA LEU A 918 -11.60 42.98 2.83
C LEU A 918 -13.03 42.80 3.40
N PRO A 919 -13.61 41.58 3.37
CA PRO A 919 -14.82 41.28 4.13
C PRO A 919 -14.66 41.64 5.62
N LEU A 920 -15.67 42.24 6.26
CA LEU A 920 -15.58 42.67 7.66
C LEU A 920 -15.06 41.58 8.62
N PRO A 921 -15.55 40.31 8.58
CA PRO A 921 -15.05 39.28 9.48
C PRO A 921 -13.57 38.93 9.23
N LEU A 922 -13.11 38.97 7.97
CA LEU A 922 -11.70 38.77 7.61
C LEU A 922 -10.84 39.94 8.09
N ALA A 923 -11.30 41.18 7.94
CA ALA A 923 -10.61 42.37 8.45
C ALA A 923 -10.45 42.33 9.98
N ALA A 924 -11.48 41.87 10.70
CA ALA A 924 -11.44 41.67 12.15
C ALA A 924 -10.41 40.60 12.55
N LEU A 925 -10.39 39.45 11.84
CA LEU A 925 -9.44 38.36 12.10
C LEU A 925 -7.98 38.78 11.85
N VAL A 926 -7.72 39.48 10.74
CA VAL A 926 -6.39 40.03 10.43
C VAL A 926 -5.97 41.02 11.52
N SER A 927 -6.86 41.93 11.89
CA SER A 927 -6.56 42.95 12.91
C SER A 927 -6.24 42.32 14.26
N LEU A 928 -6.99 41.30 14.67
CA LEU A 928 -6.70 40.49 15.87
C LEU A 928 -5.30 39.87 15.78
N SER A 929 -4.97 39.21 14.67
CA SER A 929 -3.66 38.55 14.50
C SER A 929 -2.48 39.54 14.56
N LEU A 930 -2.69 40.79 14.15
CA LEU A 930 -1.67 41.84 14.23
C LEU A 930 -1.40 42.27 15.67
N THR A 931 -2.32 42.06 16.61
CA THR A 931 -2.15 42.44 18.03
C THR A 931 -1.18 41.55 18.83
N TYR A 932 -0.98 40.28 18.43
CA TYR A 932 -0.07 39.33 19.11
C TYR A 932 1.42 39.60 18.83
N LYS A 933 2.38 39.04 19.56
CA LYS A 933 3.81 39.13 19.18
C LYS A 933 4.19 37.99 18.23
N VAL A 934 5.17 38.23 17.34
CA VAL A 934 5.70 37.21 16.42
C VAL A 934 6.38 36.10 17.24
N GLY A 935 5.73 34.94 17.36
CA GLY A 935 6.20 33.81 18.18
C GLY A 935 5.23 33.38 19.28
N ASP A 936 4.15 34.13 19.51
CA ASP A 936 3.10 33.72 20.42
C ASP A 936 2.38 32.46 19.92
N HIS A 937 2.09 31.52 20.82
CA HIS A 937 1.48 30.23 20.46
C HIS A 937 0.08 30.38 19.82
N TYR A 938 -0.56 31.53 20.00
CA TYR A 938 -1.86 31.89 19.44
C TYR A 938 -1.80 32.10 17.92
N LEU A 939 -0.70 32.63 17.39
CA LEU A 939 -0.51 32.84 15.94
C LEU A 939 -0.41 31.54 15.15
N LEU A 940 -0.02 30.44 15.81
CA LEU A 940 0.03 29.10 15.22
C LEU A 940 -1.37 28.55 14.90
N LEU A 941 -2.44 29.05 15.54
CA LEU A 941 -3.82 28.66 15.24
C LEU A 941 -4.47 29.63 14.23
N VAL A 942 -4.26 30.93 14.42
CA VAL A 942 -4.87 31.97 13.57
C VAL A 942 -4.24 32.02 12.19
N GLY A 943 -2.93 31.78 12.07
CA GLY A 943 -2.23 31.83 10.78
C GLY A 943 -2.79 30.87 9.73
N PRO A 944 -2.89 29.56 10.00
CA PRO A 944 -3.46 28.60 9.05
C PRO A 944 -4.92 28.89 8.68
N ALA A 945 -5.73 29.36 9.65
CA ALA A 945 -7.11 29.73 9.37
C ALA A 945 -7.21 31.02 8.55
N LEU A 946 -6.35 32.00 8.82
CA LEU A 946 -6.29 33.22 8.05
C LEU A 946 -5.87 32.94 6.60
N GLU A 947 -4.94 32.01 6.40
CA GLU A 947 -4.52 31.51 5.08
C GLU A 947 -5.66 30.77 4.34
N SER A 948 -6.38 29.87 5.03
CA SER A 948 -7.47 29.11 4.40
C SER A 948 -8.66 30.01 4.02
N VAL A 949 -8.99 30.98 4.87
CA VAL A 949 -10.08 31.92 4.61
C VAL A 949 -9.72 32.92 3.53
N SER A 950 -8.51 33.49 3.56
CA SER A 950 -8.07 34.45 2.55
C SER A 950 -7.93 33.81 1.17
N SER A 951 -7.58 32.52 1.10
CA SER A 951 -7.54 31.74 -0.14
C SER A 951 -8.91 31.37 -0.70
N GLY A 952 -9.92 31.22 0.17
CA GLY A 952 -11.32 31.07 -0.24
C GLY A 952 -12.00 32.37 -0.68
N CYS A 953 -11.39 33.53 -0.42
CA CYS A 953 -11.91 34.84 -0.83
C CYS A 953 -11.50 35.21 -2.27
N PRO A 954 -12.26 36.09 -2.95
CA PRO A 954 -11.87 36.60 -4.26
C PRO A 954 -10.54 37.36 -4.20
N TRP A 955 -9.77 37.27 -5.28
CA TRP A 955 -8.56 38.07 -5.46
C TRP A 955 -8.91 39.57 -5.34
N PRO A 956 -8.14 40.41 -4.61
CA PRO A 956 -6.79 40.19 -4.06
C PRO A 956 -6.74 40.06 -2.52
N CYS A 957 -7.70 39.38 -1.87
CA CYS A 957 -7.74 39.28 -0.40
C CYS A 957 -6.46 38.71 0.22
N MET A 958 -5.88 37.64 -0.34
CA MET A 958 -4.65 37.04 0.19
C MET A 958 -3.42 37.95 0.08
N PRO A 959 -3.12 38.60 -1.06
CA PRO A 959 -2.09 39.64 -1.13
C PRO A 959 -2.24 40.77 -0.09
N ILE A 960 -3.48 41.22 0.17
CA ILE A 960 -3.75 42.23 1.20
C ILE A 960 -3.35 41.70 2.58
N VAL A 961 -3.79 40.50 2.95
CA VAL A 961 -3.41 39.87 4.24
C VAL A 961 -1.89 39.67 4.36
N ALA A 962 -1.26 39.15 3.31
CA ALA A 962 0.18 38.94 3.21
C ALA A 962 0.99 40.22 3.42
N SER A 963 0.58 41.31 2.76
CA SER A 963 1.23 42.61 2.87
C SER A 963 1.16 43.19 4.30
N LEU A 964 0.08 42.94 5.03
CA LEU A 964 -0.09 43.37 6.41
C LEU A 964 0.77 42.54 7.38
N TRP A 965 0.88 41.23 7.18
CA TRP A 965 1.71 40.37 8.03
C TRP A 965 3.21 40.56 7.81
N THR A 966 3.63 40.85 6.58
CA THR A 966 5.05 41.14 6.29
C THR A 966 5.56 42.45 6.88
N GLN A 967 4.69 43.43 7.12
CA GLN A 967 5.04 44.62 7.90
C GLN A 967 5.55 44.25 9.32
N LYS A 968 5.05 43.13 9.86
CA LYS A 968 5.38 42.63 11.19
C LYS A 968 6.51 41.59 11.19
N ALA A 969 6.60 40.76 10.15
CA ALA A 969 7.62 39.73 10.00
C ALA A 969 8.13 39.65 8.56
N LYS A 970 9.16 40.43 8.23
CA LYS A 970 9.76 40.49 6.88
C LYS A 970 10.22 39.12 6.35
N ARG A 971 10.67 38.24 7.24
CA ARG A 971 11.12 36.87 6.91
C ARG A 971 10.03 35.96 6.33
N TRP A 972 8.74 36.32 6.43
CA TRP A 972 7.63 35.52 5.89
C TRP A 972 7.19 35.97 4.50
N HIS A 973 7.92 36.88 3.87
CA HIS A 973 7.58 37.44 2.57
C HIS A 973 7.38 36.35 1.51
N ASP A 974 8.41 35.55 1.25
CA ASP A 974 8.36 34.49 0.24
C ASP A 974 7.29 33.42 0.53
N PHE A 975 7.12 33.05 1.81
CA PHE A 975 6.05 32.16 2.25
C PHE A 975 4.67 32.67 1.81
N PHE A 976 4.39 33.95 2.06
CA PHE A 976 3.11 34.54 1.69
C PHE A 976 2.95 34.75 0.19
N VAL A 977 4.03 35.01 -0.55
CA VAL A 977 4.00 35.11 -2.02
C VAL A 977 3.57 33.77 -2.61
N ILE A 978 4.08 32.67 -2.08
CA ILE A 978 3.70 31.29 -2.46
C ILE A 978 2.23 31.02 -2.13
N ARG A 979 1.78 31.40 -0.93
CA ARG A 979 0.37 31.21 -0.56
C ARG A 979 -0.56 32.08 -1.41
N ALA A 980 -0.16 33.29 -1.78
CA ALA A 980 -0.92 34.16 -2.67
C ALA A 980 -1.01 33.57 -4.08
N SER A 981 0.08 33.02 -4.64
CA SER A 981 0.05 32.38 -5.96
C SER A 981 -0.86 31.14 -5.99
N ARG A 982 -0.89 30.34 -4.93
CA ARG A 982 -1.85 29.23 -4.74
C ARG A 982 -3.31 29.71 -4.90
N THR A 983 -3.67 30.85 -4.32
CA THR A 983 -5.05 31.39 -4.41
C THR A 983 -5.47 31.71 -5.84
N VAL A 984 -4.56 32.32 -6.62
CA VAL A 984 -4.80 32.66 -8.03
C VAL A 984 -5.00 31.39 -8.86
N ILE A 985 -4.19 30.35 -8.59
CA ILE A 985 -4.26 29.06 -9.29
C ILE A 985 -5.60 28.35 -8.98
N LEU A 986 -6.04 28.34 -7.72
CA LEU A 986 -7.28 27.65 -7.31
C LEU A 986 -8.56 28.35 -7.80
N GLN A 987 -8.53 29.66 -8.02
CA GLN A 987 -9.71 30.41 -8.51
C GLN A 987 -10.05 30.10 -9.97
N ASN A 988 -9.13 29.54 -10.77
CA ASN A 988 -9.37 29.22 -12.17
C ASN A 988 -8.95 27.77 -12.48
N PRO A 989 -9.89 26.86 -12.76
CA PRO A 989 -9.58 25.44 -13.00
C PRO A 989 -8.64 25.25 -14.20
N ASN A 990 -8.63 26.17 -15.18
CA ASN A 990 -7.72 26.11 -16.32
C ASN A 990 -6.25 26.26 -15.92
N TYR A 991 -5.95 26.92 -14.80
CA TYR A 991 -4.58 27.10 -14.32
C TYR A 991 -4.03 25.82 -13.70
N VAL A 992 -4.88 25.07 -12.99
CA VAL A 992 -4.57 23.72 -12.51
C VAL A 992 -4.25 22.79 -13.68
N VAL A 993 -5.03 22.88 -14.76
CA VAL A 993 -4.80 22.11 -15.99
C VAL A 993 -3.45 22.44 -16.65
N LYS A 994 -3.11 23.73 -16.77
CA LYS A 994 -1.79 24.16 -17.28
C LYS A 994 -0.64 23.74 -16.38
N LEU A 995 -0.84 23.73 -15.07
CA LEU A 995 0.17 23.27 -14.11
C LEU A 995 0.43 21.76 -14.26
N LEU A 996 -0.62 20.97 -14.45
CA LEU A 996 -0.52 19.55 -14.82
C LEU A 996 0.21 19.38 -16.16
N GLU A 997 -0.12 20.18 -17.18
CA GLU A 997 0.59 20.19 -18.46
C GLU A 997 2.09 20.45 -18.29
N SER A 998 2.48 21.40 -17.45
CA SER A 998 3.87 21.70 -17.12
C SER A 998 4.57 20.54 -16.40
N CYS A 999 3.89 19.86 -15.48
CA CYS A 999 4.42 18.66 -14.81
C CYS A 999 4.68 17.52 -15.81
N PHE A 1000 3.70 17.21 -16.66
CA PHE A 1000 3.84 16.21 -17.72
C PHE A 1000 4.93 16.60 -18.72
N THR A 1001 5.01 17.87 -19.11
CA THR A 1001 6.03 18.37 -20.03
C THR A 1001 7.43 18.23 -19.44
N ALA A 1002 7.64 18.62 -18.18
CA ALA A 1002 8.92 18.45 -17.49
C ALA A 1002 9.36 16.97 -17.48
N THR A 1003 8.44 16.04 -17.22
CA THR A 1003 8.75 14.61 -17.18
C THR A 1003 9.10 14.01 -18.55
N VAL A 1004 8.42 14.45 -19.62
CA VAL A 1004 8.70 13.98 -20.99
C VAL A 1004 10.11 14.39 -21.44
N HIS A 1005 10.62 15.53 -20.98
CA HIS A 1005 11.94 16.06 -21.35
C HIS A 1005 13.10 15.50 -20.53
N LEU A 1006 12.86 14.75 -19.44
CA LEU A 1006 13.89 14.17 -18.56
C LEU A 1006 14.93 13.31 -19.29
N ASN A 1007 14.60 12.76 -20.47
CA ASN A 1007 15.44 11.84 -21.23
C ASN A 1007 15.81 12.35 -22.64
N ALA A 1008 15.68 13.66 -22.92
CA ALA A 1008 15.82 14.21 -24.28
C ALA A 1008 17.21 14.80 -24.62
N SER A 1009 18.12 15.00 -23.66
CA SER A 1009 19.50 15.45 -23.93
C SER A 1009 20.54 14.86 -22.96
N PRO A 1010 21.72 14.41 -23.43
CA PRO A 1010 22.79 13.88 -22.57
C PRO A 1010 23.87 14.92 -22.18
N VAL A 1011 23.64 16.25 -22.36
CA VAL A 1011 24.73 17.25 -22.32
C VAL A 1011 24.55 18.38 -21.29
N SER A 1012 23.68 18.23 -20.29
CA SER A 1012 23.73 19.12 -19.12
C SER A 1012 23.84 18.29 -17.85
N SER A 1013 24.89 18.52 -17.08
CA SER A 1013 25.09 18.00 -15.71
C SER A 1013 23.99 18.41 -14.72
N GLU A 1014 22.96 19.11 -15.19
CA GLU A 1014 21.78 19.56 -14.44
C GLU A 1014 20.46 18.95 -14.98
N GLY A 1015 20.51 18.05 -15.96
CA GLY A 1015 19.33 17.42 -16.58
C GLY A 1015 18.97 16.08 -15.96
N GLY A 1016 18.10 16.06 -14.94
CA GLY A 1016 17.56 14.85 -14.33
C GLY A 1016 16.26 15.11 -13.58
N VAL A 1017 15.78 14.13 -12.80
CA VAL A 1017 14.64 14.26 -11.85
C VAL A 1017 14.76 15.56 -11.02
N GLY A 1018 16.00 16.01 -10.79
CA GLY A 1018 16.37 17.32 -10.27
C GLY A 1018 15.56 18.49 -10.84
N VAL A 1019 15.34 18.64 -12.15
CA VAL A 1019 14.57 19.78 -12.71
C VAL A 1019 13.10 19.75 -12.27
N LEU A 1020 12.48 18.57 -12.29
CA LEU A 1020 11.11 18.39 -11.76
C LEU A 1020 11.09 18.66 -10.26
N LEU A 1021 12.18 18.36 -9.57
CA LEU A 1021 12.40 18.54 -8.15
C LEU A 1021 13.12 19.86 -7.80
N GLY A 1022 13.24 20.84 -8.71
CA GLY A 1022 13.87 22.14 -8.46
C GLY A 1022 15.39 22.16 -8.14
N HIS A 1023 16.13 21.07 -8.36
CA HIS A 1023 17.59 21.04 -8.23
C HIS A 1023 18.27 21.68 -9.44
N GLY A 1024 19.24 22.57 -9.21
CA GLY A 1024 20.06 23.19 -10.26
C GLY A 1024 19.61 24.56 -10.76
N ILE A 1025 18.57 25.18 -10.18
CA ILE A 1025 18.15 26.54 -10.57
C ILE A 1025 18.95 27.57 -9.75
N GLN A 1026 19.71 28.43 -10.44
CA GLN A 1026 20.53 29.49 -9.85
C GLN A 1026 19.72 30.39 -8.89
N PRO A 1027 20.30 30.81 -7.74
CA PRO A 1027 19.56 31.43 -6.63
C PRO A 1027 19.04 32.86 -6.90
N GLN A 1028 19.32 33.45 -8.06
CA GLN A 1028 18.97 34.86 -8.33
C GLN A 1028 17.55 35.05 -8.86
N PHE A 1029 16.87 33.99 -9.35
CA PHE A 1029 15.45 34.05 -9.74
C PHE A 1029 14.74 32.71 -9.47
N CYS A 1030 13.79 32.71 -8.54
CA CYS A 1030 12.74 31.71 -8.28
C CYS A 1030 13.07 30.23 -8.67
N GLY A 1031 13.76 29.52 -7.77
CA GLY A 1031 14.01 28.07 -7.84
C GLY A 1031 12.79 27.17 -7.55
N TRP A 1032 11.67 27.42 -8.23
CA TRP A 1032 10.41 26.69 -8.00
C TRP A 1032 10.02 25.87 -9.23
N SER A 1033 10.00 24.54 -9.07
CA SER A 1033 9.55 23.64 -10.13
C SER A 1033 8.02 23.57 -10.21
N PRO A 1034 7.43 23.26 -11.39
CA PRO A 1034 5.98 23.11 -11.54
C PRO A 1034 5.38 22.11 -10.54
N TRP A 1035 6.15 21.09 -10.18
CA TRP A 1035 5.77 20.07 -9.22
C TRP A 1035 5.55 20.61 -7.80
N ILE A 1036 6.48 21.44 -7.30
CA ILE A 1036 6.39 21.97 -5.94
C ILE A 1036 5.17 22.90 -5.83
N ILE A 1037 4.92 23.69 -6.88
CA ILE A 1037 3.70 24.52 -6.97
C ILE A 1037 2.44 23.62 -6.99
N PHE A 1038 2.50 22.48 -7.69
CA PHE A 1038 1.39 21.52 -7.72
C PHE A 1038 1.10 20.91 -6.34
N LEU A 1039 2.11 20.45 -5.60
CA LEU A 1039 1.95 19.91 -4.24
C LEU A 1039 1.24 20.89 -3.30
N LEU A 1040 1.54 22.18 -3.45
CA LEU A 1040 0.91 23.22 -2.63
C LEU A 1040 -0.57 23.42 -2.97
N VAL A 1041 -1.01 23.07 -4.18
CA VAL A 1041 -2.38 23.27 -4.70
C VAL A 1041 -3.22 21.99 -4.63
N CYS A 1042 -2.60 20.81 -4.78
CA CYS A 1042 -3.27 19.55 -5.15
C CYS A 1042 -4.39 19.12 -4.21
N ARG A 1043 -4.27 19.38 -2.89
CA ARG A 1043 -5.24 18.95 -1.89
C ARG A 1043 -6.53 19.78 -1.87
N GLU A 1044 -6.52 21.02 -2.37
CA GLU A 1044 -7.70 21.92 -2.34
C GLU A 1044 -8.54 21.83 -3.60
N ILE A 1045 -8.14 21.00 -4.56
CA ILE A 1045 -8.86 20.90 -5.83
C ILE A 1045 -10.14 20.08 -5.59
N ARG A 1046 -11.29 20.74 -5.75
CA ARG A 1046 -12.61 20.17 -5.47
C ARG A 1046 -13.14 19.27 -6.61
N GLU A 1047 -12.75 19.54 -7.85
CA GLU A 1047 -13.22 18.82 -9.06
C GLU A 1047 -12.35 17.60 -9.39
N THR A 1048 -12.42 16.56 -8.55
CA THR A 1048 -11.54 15.38 -8.65
C THR A 1048 -11.73 14.54 -9.91
N ILE A 1049 -12.95 14.47 -10.47
CA ILE A 1049 -13.25 13.72 -11.70
C ILE A 1049 -12.62 14.41 -12.93
N LEU A 1050 -12.78 15.73 -13.07
CA LEU A 1050 -12.22 16.51 -14.19
C LEU A 1050 -10.68 16.41 -14.23
N ILE A 1051 -10.03 16.43 -13.06
CA ILE A 1051 -8.58 16.25 -12.97
C ILE A 1051 -8.17 14.89 -13.51
N THR A 1052 -8.90 13.83 -13.16
CA THR A 1052 -8.58 12.46 -13.57
C THR A 1052 -8.68 12.29 -15.08
N GLU A 1053 -9.76 12.82 -15.68
CA GLU A 1053 -9.93 12.84 -17.13
C GLU A 1053 -8.80 13.63 -17.82
N LYS A 1054 -8.41 14.78 -17.24
CA LYS A 1054 -7.31 15.58 -17.77
C LYS A 1054 -5.97 14.86 -17.64
N ILE A 1055 -5.70 14.16 -16.54
CA ILE A 1055 -4.48 13.33 -16.36
C ILE A 1055 -4.41 12.26 -17.45
N VAL A 1056 -5.51 11.56 -17.73
CA VAL A 1056 -5.58 10.57 -18.83
C VAL A 1056 -5.33 11.24 -20.18
N SER A 1057 -5.95 12.39 -20.45
CA SER A 1057 -5.73 13.17 -21.68
C SER A 1057 -4.26 13.59 -21.86
N LEU A 1058 -3.62 14.08 -20.79
CA LEU A 1058 -2.21 14.47 -20.79
C LEU A 1058 -1.28 13.28 -20.97
N LEU A 1059 -1.59 12.13 -20.37
CA LEU A 1059 -0.86 10.89 -20.59
C LEU A 1059 -0.90 10.50 -22.08
N MET A 1060 -2.08 10.57 -22.72
CA MET A 1060 -2.22 10.26 -24.15
C MET A 1060 -1.45 11.26 -25.03
N HIS A 1061 -1.42 12.54 -24.66
CA HIS A 1061 -0.63 13.55 -25.35
C HIS A 1061 0.89 13.29 -25.21
N SER A 1062 1.36 12.97 -24.01
CA SER A 1062 2.76 12.63 -23.74
C SER A 1062 3.20 11.37 -24.49
N VAL A 1063 2.35 10.34 -24.59
CA VAL A 1063 2.63 9.14 -25.40
C VAL A 1063 2.87 9.52 -26.87
N LYS A 1064 2.04 10.42 -27.42
CA LYS A 1064 2.22 10.92 -28.80
C LYS A 1064 3.56 11.64 -28.95
N ILE A 1065 3.94 12.51 -28.00
CA ILE A 1065 5.24 13.20 -28.04
C ILE A 1065 6.40 12.20 -27.97
N ILE A 1066 6.35 11.23 -27.04
CA ILE A 1066 7.40 10.22 -26.87
C ILE A 1066 7.58 9.41 -28.16
N ALA A 1067 6.48 8.94 -28.76
CA ALA A 1067 6.51 8.19 -30.00
C ALA A 1067 7.05 9.01 -31.19
N CYS A 1068 6.83 10.33 -31.20
CA CYS A 1068 7.30 11.23 -32.26
C CYS A 1068 8.69 11.85 -32.00
N SER A 1069 9.32 11.61 -30.83
CA SER A 1069 10.52 12.32 -30.37
C SER A 1069 11.83 12.06 -31.15
N GLY A 1070 11.78 11.35 -32.28
CA GLY A 1070 12.88 11.18 -33.24
C GLY A 1070 12.92 12.22 -34.39
N LEU A 1071 12.04 13.23 -34.40
CA LEU A 1071 11.94 14.25 -35.46
C LEU A 1071 12.18 15.68 -34.91
N PRO A 1072 13.08 16.49 -35.50
CA PRO A 1072 13.27 17.89 -35.12
C PRO A 1072 12.01 18.73 -35.36
N ARG A 1073 11.71 19.64 -34.42
CA ARG A 1073 10.52 20.53 -34.39
C ARG A 1073 10.35 21.36 -35.67
N GLU A 1074 11.44 21.73 -36.34
CA GLU A 1074 11.43 22.50 -37.60
C GLU A 1074 10.99 21.70 -38.85
N ARG A 1075 10.97 20.36 -38.80
CA ARG A 1075 10.54 19.51 -39.94
C ARG A 1075 9.06 19.12 -39.87
N LEU A 1076 8.42 19.19 -38.71
CA LEU A 1076 7.01 18.81 -38.56
C LEU A 1076 6.07 19.75 -39.34
N GLU A 1077 6.43 21.03 -39.45
CA GLU A 1077 5.69 22.00 -40.27
C GLU A 1077 5.98 21.85 -41.77
N LYS A 1078 7.20 21.44 -42.14
CA LYS A 1078 7.60 21.20 -43.55
C LYS A 1078 7.13 19.84 -44.11
N LEU A 1079 6.74 18.90 -43.24
CA LEU A 1079 6.27 17.56 -43.63
C LEU A 1079 4.83 17.52 -44.16
N LYS A 1080 4.06 18.63 -44.06
CA LYS A 1080 2.75 18.73 -44.72
C LYS A 1080 2.84 18.81 -46.25
N THR A 1081 4.03 19.04 -46.84
CA THR A 1081 4.15 19.38 -48.27
C THR A 1081 5.06 18.50 -49.12
N THR A 1082 5.74 17.47 -48.61
CA THR A 1082 6.61 16.63 -49.47
C THR A 1082 6.56 15.15 -49.10
N LYS A 1083 5.90 14.36 -49.95
CA LYS A 1083 6.11 12.92 -50.09
C LYS A 1083 7.50 12.70 -50.69
N ASN A 1084 8.50 12.37 -49.87
CA ASN A 1084 9.48 11.32 -50.18
C ASN A 1084 10.48 11.10 -49.04
N THR A 1085 10.52 9.83 -48.63
CA THR A 1085 11.67 9.03 -48.19
C THR A 1085 12.86 9.76 -47.55
N MET A 1086 12.94 9.71 -46.21
CA MET A 1086 14.22 9.68 -45.51
C MET A 1086 14.07 8.92 -44.19
N ARG A 1087 14.95 7.91 -43.99
CA ARG A 1087 15.09 7.12 -42.75
C ARG A 1087 15.36 8.05 -41.57
N SER A 1088 14.37 8.29 -40.71
CA SER A 1088 14.55 8.98 -39.42
C SER A 1088 14.85 7.97 -38.33
N GLY A 1089 15.87 8.23 -37.51
CA GLY A 1089 16.29 7.38 -36.39
C GLY A 1089 15.09 7.06 -35.48
N GLN A 1090 14.68 5.79 -35.49
CA GLN A 1090 13.60 5.32 -34.64
C GLN A 1090 14.11 5.26 -33.19
N VAL A 1091 13.40 5.92 -32.27
CA VAL A 1091 13.54 5.64 -30.83
C VAL A 1091 13.20 4.16 -30.66
N SER A 1092 14.07 3.38 -29.99
CA SER A 1092 13.79 1.97 -29.76
C SER A 1092 12.48 1.83 -28.98
N LEU A 1093 11.66 0.85 -29.34
CA LEU A 1093 10.37 0.60 -28.67
C LEU A 1093 10.55 0.45 -27.15
N ALA A 1094 11.63 -0.21 -26.72
CA ALA A 1094 12.00 -0.35 -25.31
C ALA A 1094 12.25 1.02 -24.63
N ALA A 1095 12.97 1.94 -25.26
CA ALA A 1095 13.21 3.28 -24.72
C ALA A 1095 11.94 4.15 -24.70
N ALA A 1096 11.03 3.96 -25.66
CA ALA A 1096 9.72 4.61 -25.64
C ALA A 1096 8.85 4.06 -24.49
N LEU A 1097 8.84 2.75 -24.28
CA LEU A 1097 8.11 2.10 -23.19
C LEU A 1097 8.60 2.56 -21.82
N THR A 1098 9.92 2.63 -21.57
CA THR A 1098 10.43 3.11 -20.28
C THR A 1098 10.00 4.55 -19.97
N ARG A 1099 10.01 5.43 -20.97
CA ARG A 1099 9.49 6.80 -20.84
C ARG A 1099 7.98 6.83 -20.60
N VAL A 1100 7.21 5.96 -21.26
CA VAL A 1100 5.77 5.84 -21.03
C VAL A 1100 5.46 5.36 -19.62
N LYS A 1101 6.20 4.37 -19.10
CA LYS A 1101 6.07 3.90 -17.72
C LYS A 1101 6.30 5.03 -16.72
N LEU A 1102 7.34 5.85 -16.94
CA LEU A 1102 7.64 7.01 -16.10
C LEU A 1102 6.51 8.05 -16.11
N VAL A 1103 5.97 8.40 -17.29
CA VAL A 1103 4.87 9.36 -17.37
C VAL A 1103 3.59 8.79 -16.72
N ALA A 1104 3.33 7.50 -16.87
CA ALA A 1104 2.21 6.83 -16.21
C ALA A 1104 2.36 6.81 -14.68
N SER A 1105 3.57 6.58 -14.15
CA SER A 1105 3.81 6.61 -12.70
C SER A 1105 3.66 8.02 -12.10
N VAL A 1106 4.02 9.06 -12.86
CA VAL A 1106 3.74 10.46 -12.49
C VAL A 1106 2.23 10.71 -12.47
N GLY A 1107 1.51 10.30 -13.52
CA GLY A 1107 0.05 10.41 -13.57
C GLY A 1107 -0.63 9.72 -12.39
N ALA A 1108 -0.14 8.53 -12.00
CA ALA A 1108 -0.65 7.81 -10.83
C ALA A 1108 -0.34 8.53 -9.51
N SER A 1109 0.87 9.08 -9.37
CA SER A 1109 1.28 9.83 -8.18
C SER A 1109 0.46 11.12 -8.01
N LEU A 1110 0.25 11.86 -9.10
CA LEU A 1110 -0.61 13.06 -9.13
C LEU A 1110 -2.06 12.71 -8.76
N SER A 1111 -2.59 11.61 -9.31
CA SER A 1111 -3.95 11.12 -9.03
C SER A 1111 -4.12 10.76 -7.55
N TRP A 1112 -3.13 10.07 -6.97
CA TRP A 1112 -3.12 9.71 -5.56
C TRP A 1112 -3.06 10.93 -4.64
N LEU A 1113 -2.21 11.90 -4.93
CA LEU A 1113 -2.03 13.11 -4.12
C LEU A 1113 -3.24 14.06 -4.17
N CYS A 1114 -3.96 14.13 -5.29
CA CYS A 1114 -5.14 14.98 -5.42
C CYS A 1114 -6.36 14.46 -4.67
N GLY A 1115 -6.69 13.18 -4.80
CA GLY A 1115 -7.99 12.66 -4.34
C GLY A 1115 -7.95 11.28 -3.68
N GLY A 1116 -6.75 10.74 -3.42
CA GLY A 1116 -6.54 9.47 -2.74
C GLY A 1116 -7.36 8.32 -3.33
N ILE A 1117 -7.99 7.53 -2.47
CA ILE A 1117 -8.76 6.34 -2.87
C ILE A 1117 -10.04 6.68 -3.65
N GLY A 1118 -10.66 7.83 -3.36
CA GLY A 1118 -11.92 8.23 -4.01
C GLY A 1118 -11.75 8.53 -5.50
N LEU A 1119 -10.65 9.19 -5.85
CA LEU A 1119 -10.30 9.49 -7.24
C LEU A 1119 -9.91 8.23 -8.01
N ILE A 1120 -9.16 7.32 -7.39
CA ILE A 1120 -8.80 6.04 -8.00
C ILE A 1120 -10.03 5.17 -8.23
N GLN A 1121 -11.02 5.21 -7.32
CA GLN A 1121 -12.30 4.53 -7.54
C GLN A 1121 -13.04 5.08 -8.78
N SER A 1122 -13.08 6.40 -8.98
CA SER A 1122 -13.68 7.01 -10.18
C SER A 1122 -12.87 6.67 -11.45
N LEU A 1123 -11.53 6.59 -11.37
CA LEU A 1123 -10.69 6.15 -12.48
C LEU A 1123 -11.11 4.77 -13.02
N PHE A 1124 -11.29 3.79 -12.13
CA PHE A 1124 -11.65 2.42 -12.51
C PHE A 1124 -13.13 2.25 -12.90
N ARG A 1125 -14.06 2.95 -12.23
CA ARG A 1125 -15.50 2.78 -12.47
C ARG A 1125 -16.04 3.61 -13.61
N GLU A 1126 -15.49 4.80 -13.83
CA GLU A 1126 -16.08 5.82 -14.70
C GLU A 1126 -15.11 6.21 -15.83
N VAL A 1127 -13.91 6.70 -15.49
CA VAL A 1127 -13.02 7.35 -16.48
C VAL A 1127 -12.41 6.35 -17.46
N LEU A 1128 -11.86 5.23 -17.02
CA LEU A 1128 -11.27 4.23 -17.93
C LEU A 1128 -12.34 3.56 -18.81
N PRO A 1129 -13.45 3.03 -18.26
CA PRO A 1129 -14.51 2.45 -19.09
C PRO A 1129 -15.09 3.45 -20.09
N SER A 1130 -15.35 4.71 -19.69
CA SER A 1130 -15.87 5.73 -20.61
C SER A 1130 -14.86 6.06 -21.71
N TRP A 1131 -13.57 6.16 -21.38
CA TRP A 1131 -12.51 6.42 -22.34
C TRP A 1131 -12.41 5.30 -23.39
N PHE A 1132 -12.48 4.02 -23.00
CA PHE A 1132 -12.42 2.90 -23.95
C PHE A 1132 -13.64 2.79 -24.87
N VAL A 1133 -14.83 3.19 -24.39
CA VAL A 1133 -16.07 3.20 -25.16
C VAL A 1133 -16.16 4.41 -26.10
N SER A 1134 -15.54 5.54 -25.75
CA SER A 1134 -15.52 6.74 -26.58
C SER A 1134 -14.66 6.59 -27.85
N ALA A 1135 -15.08 7.23 -28.95
CA ALA A 1135 -14.36 7.21 -30.21
C ALA A 1135 -13.18 8.19 -30.21
N HIS A 1136 -11.96 7.68 -30.40
CA HIS A 1136 -10.74 8.50 -30.49
C HIS A 1136 -10.20 8.49 -31.93
N SER A 1137 -10.48 9.53 -32.72
CA SER A 1137 -9.99 9.62 -34.10
C SER A 1137 -8.50 9.96 -34.17
N SER A 1138 -7.64 9.05 -34.60
CA SER A 1138 -6.23 9.30 -34.95
C SER A 1138 -6.14 9.88 -36.37
N GLY A 1139 -6.13 11.21 -36.50
CA GLY A 1139 -6.00 11.90 -37.80
C GLY A 1139 -4.60 11.83 -38.45
N LEU A 1140 -3.89 10.70 -38.39
CA LEU A 1140 -2.52 10.54 -38.92
C LEU A 1140 -2.37 9.20 -39.65
N GLU A 1141 -2.71 9.18 -40.95
CA GLU A 1141 -2.48 8.03 -41.84
C GLU A 1141 -0.97 7.74 -41.99
N GLY A 1142 -0.48 6.66 -41.38
CA GLY A 1142 0.88 6.15 -41.63
C GLY A 1142 1.41 5.15 -40.61
N ARG A 1143 2.42 4.35 -41.03
CA ARG A 1143 3.07 3.22 -40.31
C ARG A 1143 3.53 3.49 -38.85
N SER A 1144 3.53 4.74 -38.36
CA SER A 1144 3.77 5.06 -36.94
C SER A 1144 2.54 4.93 -36.05
N GLU A 1145 1.34 4.77 -36.61
CA GLU A 1145 0.06 4.65 -35.91
C GLU A 1145 0.03 3.42 -34.98
N GLY A 1146 0.42 2.24 -35.47
CA GLY A 1146 0.41 1.01 -34.66
C GLY A 1146 1.33 1.04 -33.42
N MET A 1147 2.47 1.75 -33.49
CA MET A 1147 3.34 1.93 -32.31
C MET A 1147 2.72 2.89 -31.30
N ILE A 1148 2.10 3.98 -31.75
CA ILE A 1148 1.43 4.95 -30.87
C ILE A 1148 0.26 4.30 -30.16
N GLU A 1149 -0.59 3.57 -30.88
CA GLU A 1149 -1.78 2.93 -30.29
C GLU A 1149 -1.40 1.84 -29.27
N MET A 1150 -0.35 1.05 -29.55
CA MET A 1150 0.18 0.08 -28.58
C MET A 1150 0.78 0.77 -27.33
N LEU A 1151 1.53 1.87 -27.51
CA LEU A 1151 2.07 2.65 -26.39
C LEU A 1151 0.95 3.30 -25.56
N ARG A 1152 -0.17 3.72 -26.17
CA ARG A 1152 -1.34 4.25 -25.44
C ARG A 1152 -1.96 3.20 -24.52
N GLY A 1153 -2.21 2.00 -25.06
CA GLY A 1153 -2.73 0.89 -24.27
C GLY A 1153 -1.78 0.54 -23.12
N SER A 1154 -0.48 0.55 -23.41
CA SER A 1154 0.56 0.29 -22.42
C SER A 1154 0.61 1.36 -21.31
N ALA A 1155 0.46 2.64 -21.68
CA ALA A 1155 0.42 3.75 -20.73
C ALA A 1155 -0.78 3.64 -19.78
N LEU A 1156 -1.96 3.34 -20.32
CA LEU A 1156 -3.19 3.18 -19.54
C LEU A 1156 -3.09 1.99 -18.58
N ALA A 1157 -2.47 0.88 -19.00
CA ALA A 1157 -2.28 -0.29 -18.16
C ALA A 1157 -1.38 0.02 -16.95
N HIS A 1158 -0.25 0.69 -17.19
CA HIS A 1158 0.66 1.12 -16.11
C HIS A 1158 0.02 2.16 -15.20
N LEU A 1159 -0.74 3.11 -15.74
CA LEU A 1159 -1.47 4.10 -14.94
C LEU A 1159 -2.49 3.39 -14.02
N ALA A 1160 -3.33 2.52 -14.59
CA ALA A 1160 -4.36 1.80 -13.85
C ALA A 1160 -3.74 0.92 -12.76
N PHE A 1161 -2.74 0.11 -13.11
CA PHE A 1161 -2.06 -0.77 -12.16
C PHE A 1161 -1.41 0.03 -11.02
N THR A 1162 -0.62 1.06 -11.34
CA THR A 1162 0.09 1.87 -10.33
C THR A 1162 -0.91 2.61 -9.42
N CYS A 1163 -2.00 3.16 -9.97
CA CYS A 1163 -3.08 3.75 -9.17
C CYS A 1163 -3.70 2.71 -8.23
N GLY A 1164 -4.12 1.55 -8.75
CA GLY A 1164 -4.69 0.49 -7.93
C GLY A 1164 -3.73 0.02 -6.82
N ALA A 1165 -2.43 -0.06 -7.15
CA ALA A 1165 -1.39 -0.49 -6.24
C ALA A 1165 -1.13 0.52 -5.11
N PHE A 1166 -1.21 1.83 -5.40
CA PHE A 1166 -1.17 2.87 -4.36
C PHE A 1166 -2.41 2.86 -3.46
N ALA A 1167 -3.58 2.56 -4.02
CA ALA A 1167 -4.83 2.55 -3.25
C ALA A 1167 -5.00 1.32 -2.35
N TRP A 1168 -4.65 0.13 -2.85
CA TRP A 1168 -5.00 -1.14 -2.22
C TRP A 1168 -3.80 -2.02 -1.88
N GLY A 1169 -2.57 -1.61 -2.22
CA GLY A 1169 -1.39 -2.43 -2.03
C GLY A 1169 -1.37 -3.69 -2.92
N ILE A 1170 -0.23 -4.37 -2.89
CA ILE A 1170 0.04 -5.57 -3.71
C ILE A 1170 -0.24 -6.88 -2.96
N ASP A 1171 -0.09 -6.86 -1.64
CA ASP A 1171 -0.21 -8.05 -0.80
C ASP A 1171 -1.59 -8.15 -0.13
N SER A 1172 -1.83 -9.28 0.54
CA SER A 1172 -3.02 -9.54 1.35
C SER A 1172 -3.04 -8.79 2.69
N THR A 1173 -1.90 -8.21 3.11
CA THR A 1173 -1.73 -7.51 4.39
C THR A 1173 -2.34 -6.10 4.42
N SER A 1174 -2.88 -5.60 3.31
CA SER A 1174 -3.45 -4.25 3.25
C SER A 1174 -4.89 -4.17 3.79
N MET A 1175 -5.20 -3.05 4.46
CA MET A 1175 -6.42 -2.81 5.27
C MET A 1175 -7.77 -2.75 4.52
N ALA A 1176 -7.89 -3.19 3.25
CA ALA A 1176 -9.13 -3.02 2.48
C ALA A 1176 -9.51 -4.13 1.46
N PRO A 1177 -9.52 -5.42 1.84
CA PRO A 1177 -9.84 -6.52 0.91
C PRO A 1177 -11.25 -6.39 0.28
N ASN A 1178 -12.23 -5.88 1.03
CA ASN A 1178 -13.62 -5.77 0.55
C ASN A 1178 -13.80 -4.70 -0.54
N TRP A 1179 -13.09 -3.57 -0.44
CA TRP A 1179 -13.17 -2.49 -1.43
C TRP A 1179 -12.39 -2.84 -2.70
N ARG A 1180 -11.20 -3.43 -2.54
CA ARG A 1180 -10.38 -3.94 -3.64
C ARG A 1180 -11.19 -4.94 -4.48
N ARG A 1181 -11.78 -5.96 -3.86
CA ARG A 1181 -12.61 -6.96 -4.54
C ARG A 1181 -13.75 -6.33 -5.33
N ARG A 1182 -14.46 -5.36 -4.75
CA ARG A 1182 -15.62 -4.73 -5.40
C ARG A 1182 -15.23 -3.85 -6.59
N ILE A 1183 -14.20 -3.01 -6.46
CA ILE A 1183 -13.81 -2.06 -7.51
C ILE A 1183 -13.05 -2.79 -8.62
N LEU A 1184 -12.02 -3.55 -8.27
CA LEU A 1184 -11.22 -4.29 -9.24
C LEU A 1184 -12.03 -5.39 -9.93
N GLY A 1185 -12.89 -6.08 -9.18
CA GLY A 1185 -13.81 -7.07 -9.75
C GLY A 1185 -14.77 -6.46 -10.78
N SER A 1186 -15.30 -5.26 -10.51
CA SER A 1186 -16.15 -4.56 -11.50
C SER A 1186 -15.39 -4.18 -12.77
N HIS A 1187 -14.11 -3.82 -12.65
CA HIS A 1187 -13.28 -3.48 -13.80
C HIS A 1187 -12.86 -4.72 -14.61
N MET A 1188 -12.55 -5.82 -13.95
CA MET A 1188 -12.31 -7.11 -14.62
C MET A 1188 -13.55 -7.62 -15.36
N GLU A 1189 -14.73 -7.48 -14.77
CA GLU A 1189 -15.98 -7.84 -15.43
C GLU A 1189 -16.23 -6.96 -16.67
N PHE A 1190 -15.89 -5.67 -16.61
CA PHE A 1190 -15.91 -4.81 -17.79
C PHE A 1190 -14.97 -5.34 -18.89
N ILE A 1191 -13.73 -5.71 -18.55
CA ILE A 1191 -12.77 -6.28 -19.51
C ILE A 1191 -13.31 -7.59 -20.11
N ALA A 1192 -13.85 -8.48 -19.29
CA ALA A 1192 -14.41 -9.76 -19.74
C ALA A 1192 -15.61 -9.56 -20.68
N ARG A 1193 -16.51 -8.62 -20.37
CA ARG A 1193 -17.65 -8.30 -21.25
C ARG A 1193 -17.22 -7.68 -22.58
N ALA A 1194 -16.17 -6.86 -22.57
CA ALA A 1194 -15.61 -6.29 -23.79
C ALA A 1194 -14.92 -7.36 -24.66
N LEU A 1195 -14.18 -8.30 -24.06
CA LEU A 1195 -13.59 -9.45 -24.78
C LEU A 1195 -14.66 -10.37 -25.38
N ASP A 1196 -15.77 -10.59 -24.68
CA ASP A 1196 -16.91 -11.37 -25.18
C ASP A 1196 -17.68 -10.66 -26.32
N GLY A 1197 -17.33 -9.42 -26.67
CA GLY A 1197 -18.06 -8.62 -27.65
C GLY A 1197 -19.41 -8.07 -27.16
N LYS A 1198 -19.69 -8.15 -25.85
CA LYS A 1198 -20.93 -7.60 -25.23
C LYS A 1198 -20.90 -6.08 -25.07
N ILE A 1199 -19.72 -5.47 -25.19
CA ILE A 1199 -19.50 -4.02 -25.14
C ILE A 1199 -18.79 -3.60 -26.42
N SER A 1200 -19.36 -2.62 -27.14
CA SER A 1200 -18.70 -2.00 -28.28
C SER A 1200 -17.66 -0.99 -27.80
N LEU A 1201 -16.40 -1.19 -28.20
CA LEU A 1201 -15.30 -0.28 -27.89
C LEU A 1201 -15.17 0.79 -28.99
N GLY A 1202 -14.89 2.02 -28.59
CA GLY A 1202 -14.65 3.14 -29.52
C GLY A 1202 -13.17 3.43 -29.79
N CYS A 1203 -12.27 2.85 -28.99
CA CYS A 1203 -10.82 2.96 -29.16
C CYS A 1203 -10.24 1.99 -30.20
N ASP A 1204 -9.00 2.24 -30.63
CA ASP A 1204 -8.29 1.36 -31.56
C ASP A 1204 -8.05 -0.04 -30.99
N GLY A 1205 -8.16 -1.06 -31.84
CA GLY A 1205 -8.00 -2.47 -31.44
C GLY A 1205 -6.61 -2.79 -30.88
N ALA A 1206 -5.54 -2.12 -31.34
CA ALA A 1206 -4.20 -2.29 -30.81
C ALA A 1206 -4.04 -1.65 -29.42
N THR A 1207 -4.69 -0.50 -29.17
CA THR A 1207 -4.74 0.10 -27.83
C THR A 1207 -5.46 -0.80 -26.83
N TRP A 1208 -6.64 -1.31 -27.19
CA TRP A 1208 -7.38 -2.23 -26.31
C TRP A 1208 -6.58 -3.50 -26.01
N ARG A 1209 -6.04 -4.13 -27.06
CA ARG A 1209 -5.23 -5.35 -26.90
C ARG A 1209 -4.01 -5.11 -26.02
N ALA A 1210 -3.27 -4.02 -26.24
CA ALA A 1210 -2.09 -3.68 -25.44
C ALA A 1210 -2.45 -3.40 -23.97
N TYR A 1211 -3.58 -2.72 -23.72
CA TYR A 1211 -4.08 -2.47 -22.36
C TYR A 1211 -4.36 -3.77 -21.60
N VAL A 1212 -5.18 -4.66 -22.18
CA VAL A 1212 -5.59 -5.91 -21.52
C VAL A 1212 -4.40 -6.81 -21.25
N LEU A 1213 -3.54 -7.02 -22.24
CA LEU A 1213 -2.37 -7.90 -22.08
C LEU A 1213 -1.43 -7.38 -21.00
N GLN A 1214 -1.15 -6.07 -21.00
CA GLN A 1214 -0.20 -5.51 -20.05
C GLN A 1214 -0.80 -5.36 -18.64
N PHE A 1215 -2.08 -4.99 -18.52
CA PHE A 1215 -2.73 -4.89 -17.22
C PHE A 1215 -2.80 -6.26 -16.53
N LEU A 1216 -3.22 -7.31 -17.25
CA LEU A 1216 -3.25 -8.67 -16.70
C LEU A 1216 -1.84 -9.21 -16.41
N SER A 1217 -0.84 -8.93 -17.25
CA SER A 1217 0.55 -9.31 -16.97
C SER A 1217 1.08 -8.66 -15.69
N LEU A 1218 0.87 -7.34 -15.53
CA LEU A 1218 1.27 -6.61 -14.31
C LEU A 1218 0.57 -7.18 -13.07
N MET A 1219 -0.72 -7.50 -13.18
CA MET A 1219 -1.44 -8.15 -12.10
C MET A 1219 -0.85 -9.51 -11.71
N MET A 1220 -0.57 -10.37 -12.68
CA MET A 1220 -0.04 -11.71 -12.40
C MET A 1220 1.39 -11.69 -11.88
N ASP A 1221 2.25 -10.82 -12.43
CA ASP A 1221 3.66 -10.75 -12.05
C ASP A 1221 3.88 -9.97 -10.77
N SER A 1222 3.14 -8.89 -10.58
CA SER A 1222 3.38 -7.92 -9.51
C SER A 1222 2.33 -7.97 -8.40
N ALA A 1223 1.12 -8.51 -8.61
CA ALA A 1223 0.05 -8.55 -7.59
C ALA A 1223 -0.86 -9.79 -7.70
N PRO A 1224 -0.33 -11.02 -7.53
CA PRO A 1224 -1.10 -12.26 -7.74
C PRO A 1224 -2.30 -12.40 -6.80
N THR A 1225 -2.27 -11.76 -5.63
CA THR A 1225 -3.40 -11.72 -4.67
C THR A 1225 -4.65 -11.10 -5.27
N TRP A 1226 -4.50 -10.15 -6.21
CA TRP A 1226 -5.62 -9.52 -6.89
C TRP A 1226 -6.35 -10.48 -7.83
N VAL A 1227 -5.62 -11.45 -8.40
CA VAL A 1227 -6.19 -12.50 -9.25
C VAL A 1227 -6.90 -13.55 -8.40
N LEU A 1228 -6.33 -13.93 -7.26
CA LEU A 1228 -6.94 -14.85 -6.29
C LEU A 1228 -8.29 -14.34 -5.74
N GLU A 1229 -8.46 -13.02 -5.63
CA GLU A 1229 -9.70 -12.41 -5.15
C GLU A 1229 -10.76 -12.17 -6.22
N ALA A 1230 -10.41 -12.39 -7.49
CA ALA A 1230 -11.32 -12.20 -8.61
C ALA A 1230 -12.35 -13.33 -8.70
N ASP A 1231 -13.49 -13.04 -9.32
CA ASP A 1231 -14.52 -14.04 -9.58
C ASP A 1231 -14.02 -15.06 -10.62
N VAL A 1232 -14.19 -16.34 -10.30
CA VAL A 1232 -13.73 -17.49 -11.10
C VAL A 1232 -14.35 -17.46 -12.51
N ASP A 1233 -15.62 -17.08 -12.63
CA ASP A 1233 -16.31 -17.00 -13.93
C ASP A 1233 -15.72 -15.89 -14.79
N VAL A 1234 -15.30 -14.79 -14.16
CA VAL A 1234 -14.62 -13.68 -14.83
C VAL A 1234 -13.26 -14.13 -15.33
N LEU A 1235 -12.47 -14.82 -14.50
CA LEU A 1235 -11.16 -15.36 -14.90
C LEU A 1235 -11.28 -16.34 -16.08
N LYS A 1236 -12.28 -17.21 -16.09
CA LYS A 1236 -12.57 -18.14 -17.22
C LYS A 1236 -12.95 -17.41 -18.50
N ARG A 1237 -13.72 -16.32 -18.40
CA ARG A 1237 -14.09 -15.51 -19.58
C ARG A 1237 -12.89 -14.76 -20.14
N LEU A 1238 -12.08 -14.16 -19.26
CA LEU A 1238 -10.82 -13.50 -19.63
C LEU A 1238 -9.86 -14.48 -20.31
N SER A 1239 -9.67 -15.68 -19.75
CA SER A 1239 -8.78 -16.69 -20.33
C SER A 1239 -9.22 -17.14 -21.72
N ARG A 1240 -10.54 -17.36 -21.94
CA ARG A 1240 -11.08 -17.66 -23.28
C ARG A 1240 -10.83 -16.53 -24.28
N GLY A 1241 -11.02 -15.27 -23.87
CA GLY A 1241 -10.71 -14.11 -24.70
C GLY A 1241 -9.22 -14.05 -25.08
N LEU A 1242 -8.31 -14.34 -24.13
CA LEU A 1242 -6.88 -14.43 -24.40
C LEU A 1242 -6.51 -15.58 -25.35
N MET A 1243 -7.19 -16.72 -25.24
CA MET A 1243 -7.01 -17.83 -26.18
C MET A 1243 -7.38 -17.45 -27.62
N GLN A 1244 -8.49 -16.74 -27.81
CA GLN A 1244 -8.89 -16.22 -29.14
C GLN A 1244 -7.84 -15.26 -29.72
N TRP A 1245 -7.06 -14.60 -28.86
CA TRP A 1245 -5.97 -13.72 -29.24
C TRP A 1245 -4.63 -14.42 -29.46
N ASN A 1246 -4.58 -15.76 -29.39
CA ASN A 1246 -3.37 -16.58 -29.45
C ASN A 1246 -2.40 -16.29 -28.29
N GLU A 1247 -2.93 -15.92 -27.12
CA GLU A 1247 -2.19 -15.58 -25.90
C GLU A 1247 -2.34 -16.70 -24.85
N GLY A 1248 -2.26 -17.96 -25.29
CA GLY A 1248 -2.60 -19.11 -24.45
C GLY A 1248 -1.67 -19.34 -23.26
N GLU A 1249 -0.43 -18.87 -23.29
CA GLU A 1249 0.44 -18.90 -22.10
C GLU A 1249 -0.01 -17.92 -21.01
N LEU A 1250 -0.51 -16.74 -21.41
CA LEU A 1250 -1.05 -15.76 -20.48
C LEU A 1250 -2.39 -16.25 -19.90
N ALA A 1251 -3.21 -16.90 -20.72
CA ALA A 1251 -4.47 -17.52 -20.31
C ALA A 1251 -4.26 -18.63 -19.26
N LEU A 1252 -3.28 -19.51 -19.48
CA LEU A 1252 -2.92 -20.57 -18.54
C LEU A 1252 -2.34 -20.00 -17.24
N ALA A 1253 -1.51 -18.96 -17.32
CA ALA A 1253 -0.95 -18.31 -16.14
C ALA A 1253 -2.05 -17.66 -15.27
N LEU A 1254 -2.99 -16.97 -15.90
CA LEU A 1254 -4.10 -16.29 -15.21
C LEU A 1254 -4.94 -17.28 -14.42
N LEU A 1255 -5.31 -18.40 -15.04
CA LEU A 1255 -6.07 -19.44 -14.37
C LEU A 1255 -5.22 -20.26 -13.39
N GLY A 1256 -3.92 -20.42 -13.63
CA GLY A 1256 -3.01 -21.08 -12.69
C GLY A 1256 -2.91 -20.33 -11.36
N ILE A 1257 -2.89 -19.00 -11.40
CA ILE A 1257 -2.89 -18.16 -10.18
C ILE A 1257 -4.24 -18.20 -9.46
N GLY A 1258 -5.36 -18.40 -10.18
CA GLY A 1258 -6.70 -18.55 -9.57
C GLY A 1258 -6.85 -19.74 -8.61
N GLY A 1259 -5.84 -20.61 -8.55
CA GLY A 1259 -5.73 -21.71 -7.59
C GLY A 1259 -6.75 -22.82 -7.83
N PHE A 1260 -7.24 -23.41 -6.73
CA PHE A 1260 -8.09 -24.59 -6.78
C PHE A 1260 -9.36 -24.41 -7.64
N ALA A 1261 -10.02 -23.26 -7.54
CA ALA A 1261 -11.30 -23.01 -8.18
C ALA A 1261 -11.22 -22.92 -9.72
N THR A 1262 -10.03 -22.65 -10.27
CA THR A 1262 -9.78 -22.58 -11.72
C THR A 1262 -9.05 -23.82 -12.26
N MET A 1263 -8.64 -24.75 -11.40
CA MET A 1263 -7.86 -25.94 -11.76
C MET A 1263 -8.47 -26.73 -12.93
N GLY A 1264 -9.79 -26.97 -12.88
CA GLY A 1264 -10.50 -27.68 -13.95
C GLY A 1264 -10.41 -26.97 -15.29
N ALA A 1265 -10.59 -25.65 -15.31
CA ALA A 1265 -10.45 -24.84 -16.52
C ALA A 1265 -9.02 -24.81 -17.07
N VAL A 1266 -7.99 -24.89 -16.20
CA VAL A 1266 -6.59 -25.02 -16.64
C VAL A 1266 -6.37 -26.36 -17.32
N ALA A 1267 -6.88 -27.45 -16.75
CA ALA A 1267 -6.73 -28.80 -17.30
C ALA A 1267 -7.40 -28.93 -18.69
N GLU A 1268 -8.61 -28.39 -18.84
CA GLU A 1268 -9.32 -28.35 -20.12
C GLU A 1268 -8.50 -27.58 -21.18
N LEU A 1269 -7.94 -26.42 -20.83
CA LEU A 1269 -7.12 -25.60 -21.73
C LEU A 1269 -5.78 -26.25 -22.12
N ILE A 1270 -5.13 -26.99 -21.21
CA ILE A 1270 -3.91 -27.75 -21.52
C ILE A 1270 -4.19 -28.74 -22.65
N ILE A 1271 -5.29 -29.47 -22.55
CA ILE A 1271 -5.66 -30.49 -23.55
C ILE A 1271 -6.04 -29.84 -24.87
N GLU A 1272 -6.75 -28.71 -24.86
CA GLU A 1272 -7.10 -27.96 -26.08
C GLU A 1272 -5.86 -27.41 -26.80
N LYS A 1273 -4.82 -26.97 -26.07
CA LYS A 1273 -3.61 -26.35 -26.63
C LYS A 1273 -2.61 -27.33 -27.22
N GLU A 1274 -2.49 -28.53 -26.66
CA GLU A 1274 -1.53 -29.56 -27.09
C GLU A 1274 -1.98 -30.33 -28.36
N CYS A 1275 -3.11 -29.92 -28.92
CA CYS A 1275 -3.96 -30.65 -29.86
C CYS A 1275 -4.19 -29.87 -31.14
#